data_AF-A0AAW2NWQ3-F1
#
_entry.id   AF-A0AAW2NWQ3-F1
#
_cell.length_a   1.000
_cell.length_b   1.000
_cell.length_c   1.000
_cell.angle_alpha   90.00
_cell.angle_beta   90.00
_cell.angle_gamma   90.00
#
_symmetry.space_group_name_H-M   'P 1'
#
loop_
_entity.id
_entity.type
_entity.pdbx_description
1 polymer ?
#
loop_
_entity_poly.entity_id
_entity_poly.type
_entity_poly.pdbx_seq_one_letter_code
_entity_poly.pdbx_strand_id
1 'polypeptide(L)'
;MHMGSAANSLRSLRDEVEEEECDGIDVEKLSNHLKGVEEENHKFLQKLRHRIHRAETETAKIEIRYEHLAVEGYARVGSRALPTLFNATMMQLRMTLLLGPPGAGKTTFLLSLAGKLNQNLRHVHISVHKIFIKGDDGERDFGFFSRCLGVGTRYEMLVELLRHEKVAGIKPDPGIDAFMKGTSILDKNTSLVTDYILKVLGLDVCSDIMVGDDMRRGISGGQIKRVTTGEMLVGAAKALFMDEISTGLDSSTTFQILKSMRQMVHIIDVTMIIALLQPAPETYDLFDDIILLSEGQIVYQGPRENILEFFGYMGFKCPERKGVADFLQEVSSKKDQEQYWFKNDQPYRYISVGDFARAFQSFHIGQKVTEELAVPYDKSKAHTFALVKEKYGISNWELIRACFSREWLLMTRNSFIYVFKTVQITIMAIITFTVFFRTKMPHGELIDGDKFLAALFFSLTNVLFNGLAELVMTLFRLPVFYKQRDLLFYPAWAFGLPIWILGVPLSFLESAIWIILTYYTIGFAPAANSIHNMAIGLFRFISAVGRTQVVASTFATFTSLVVLVLGGYMVSKDDLEPWLKWAYYIFPLSYGQNAVSMTNFLTKDGVHQIQIPDSMNLLSGKSSSNQGAFIQKTIALGDSSALILDESASKTNKKSSGKSVLETPEGVAMEQAHTSTGLGLPVGTVDHASKKGMILTFQSLSLVFNHINYYVDVPAVKILGVYQEMKGQGFEGGYIEGDISISGYPKNQATFARISGYCEQNDIHSPHVTVYESVLYSAWLRLPIEVNKSAREVFVEEVMALVELNPIRNSVVGLPGIDGLSTEQRKRLTIAVELVSNPSIIFMDEPTSGLDARAAAIIMRTVRNAVDTGRTIVCTIHQPSIDIFESFDELFLLKRGGWVIYAGPLGCNSHKLIEYFEAIPGVPKVKDGCNPATWMLDVSTPEVEVQLGVDFADTYAKSSLYQSNQEDIKELSSPTPGFKGLYFPTKYSQPFLNQCKACFWKQYWSYWRNPQYNATRYCWAIVIGFTLGIVFWNNGQKIEKQQDLRNLLGAIYCTVIFVGATNSYSVQGVVAMEKTVFYRERAARMYSALPYAFAQVAIEMIYIAVQTVVYSLVFYPIIGFKWTVGKFFWFFYFSFMSFTYCTLYGMMVAALTPGSHFSAVLSSYFFSIWNLFSGFLIPRMQIPIWWRWCYWASPVAWTIYGLVTSQLGDITSEIEVPGVGAITVEAYLKEILHLDHDFLPILAVMHLLFVLLCALVFALAIKHLNFQTR
;
A
#
# COMPACT_ATOMS: atom_id res chain seq x y z
N MET A 1 20.48 -49.73 -27.95
CA MET A 1 21.87 -49.47 -27.53
C MET A 1 22.37 -48.04 -27.81
N HIS A 2 21.87 -47.31 -28.82
CA HIS A 2 22.34 -45.94 -29.12
C HIS A 2 21.88 -44.81 -28.17
N MET A 3 20.83 -44.98 -27.35
CA MET A 3 20.42 -43.96 -26.36
C MET A 3 21.29 -43.93 -25.09
N GLY A 4 21.93 -45.04 -24.71
CA GLY A 4 22.77 -45.11 -23.50
C GLY A 4 24.15 -44.44 -23.66
N SER A 5 24.70 -44.44 -24.87
CA SER A 5 25.99 -43.80 -25.18
C SER A 5 25.91 -42.28 -25.23
N ALA A 6 24.81 -41.72 -25.77
CA ALA A 6 24.58 -40.28 -25.75
C ALA A 6 24.31 -39.73 -24.33
N ALA A 7 23.59 -40.48 -23.49
CA ALA A 7 23.33 -40.11 -22.10
C ALA A 7 24.61 -40.11 -21.24
N ASN A 8 25.53 -41.06 -21.47
CA ASN A 8 26.83 -41.08 -20.79
C ASN A 8 27.79 -39.99 -21.30
N SER A 9 27.74 -39.64 -22.60
CA SER A 9 28.51 -38.51 -23.15
C SER A 9 28.00 -37.16 -22.63
N LEU A 10 26.69 -37.00 -22.44
CA LEU A 10 26.09 -35.81 -21.83
C LEU A 10 26.42 -35.71 -20.34
N ARG A 11 26.49 -36.83 -19.62
CA ARG A 11 27.00 -36.85 -18.23
C ARG A 11 28.48 -36.48 -18.18
N SER A 12 29.32 -37.04 -19.05
CA SER A 12 30.74 -36.67 -19.13
C SER A 12 30.98 -35.20 -19.51
N LEU A 13 30.16 -34.61 -20.39
CA LEU A 13 30.21 -33.18 -20.69
C LEU A 13 29.69 -32.33 -19.53
N ARG A 14 28.70 -32.83 -18.79
CA ARG A 14 28.19 -32.19 -17.56
C ARG A 14 29.25 -32.19 -16.47
N ASP A 15 29.94 -33.31 -16.30
CA ASP A 15 31.06 -33.48 -15.38
C ASP A 15 32.26 -32.64 -15.86
N GLU A 16 32.57 -32.52 -17.17
CA GLU A 16 33.60 -31.59 -17.69
C GLU A 16 33.28 -30.11 -17.41
N VAL A 17 32.01 -29.69 -17.48
CA VAL A 17 31.58 -28.31 -17.15
C VAL A 17 31.58 -28.06 -15.63
N GLU A 18 31.39 -29.10 -14.83
CA GLU A 18 31.48 -29.04 -13.36
C GLU A 18 32.93 -29.21 -12.84
N GLU A 19 33.81 -29.94 -13.56
CA GLU A 19 35.23 -30.23 -13.23
C GLU A 19 36.22 -29.21 -13.82
N GLU A 20 35.89 -28.45 -14.89
CA GLU A 20 36.58 -27.19 -15.21
C GLU A 20 36.28 -26.20 -14.06
N GLU A 21 37.06 -26.28 -12.98
CA GLU A 21 37.04 -25.35 -11.85
C GLU A 21 36.89 -23.91 -12.35
N CYS A 22 35.67 -23.36 -12.21
CA CYS A 22 35.41 -21.93 -12.32
C CYS A 22 36.05 -21.14 -11.15
N ASP A 23 36.95 -21.73 -10.38
CA ASP A 23 37.72 -21.11 -9.30
C ASP A 23 38.76 -20.08 -9.81
N GLY A 24 38.88 -19.92 -11.14
CA GLY A 24 39.71 -18.89 -11.77
C GLY A 24 38.96 -17.71 -12.43
N ILE A 25 37.61 -17.70 -12.45
CA ILE A 25 36.87 -16.57 -13.04
C ILE A 25 36.81 -15.44 -12.02
N ASP A 26 37.70 -14.45 -12.18
CA ASP A 26 37.67 -13.21 -11.41
C ASP A 26 36.42 -12.39 -11.82
N VAL A 27 35.31 -12.65 -11.13
CA VAL A 27 33.99 -12.03 -11.35
C VAL A 27 34.08 -10.51 -11.22
N GLU A 28 34.99 -10.00 -10.40
CA GLU A 28 35.22 -8.57 -10.24
C GLU A 28 35.88 -7.97 -11.48
N LYS A 29 36.86 -8.67 -12.09
CA LYS A 29 37.39 -8.31 -13.42
C LYS A 29 36.35 -8.41 -14.52
N LEU A 30 35.51 -9.44 -14.55
CA LEU A 30 34.46 -9.60 -15.58
C LEU A 30 33.39 -8.51 -15.45
N SER A 31 32.96 -8.22 -14.21
CA SER A 31 32.06 -7.12 -13.88
C SER A 31 32.66 -5.76 -14.23
N ASN A 32 33.97 -5.56 -13.98
CA ASN A 32 34.71 -4.36 -14.37
C ASN A 32 34.90 -4.23 -15.90
N HIS A 33 35.04 -5.34 -16.63
CA HIS A 33 35.05 -5.31 -18.10
C HIS A 33 33.68 -4.89 -18.65
N LEU A 34 32.59 -5.30 -17.99
CA LEU A 34 31.23 -4.83 -18.23
C LEU A 34 30.95 -3.42 -17.65
N LYS A 35 31.92 -2.73 -17.02
CA LYS A 35 31.78 -1.34 -16.54
C LYS A 35 32.21 -0.29 -17.59
N GLY A 36 32.83 -0.69 -18.70
CA GLY A 36 33.29 0.23 -19.74
C GLY A 36 32.23 0.53 -20.81
N VAL A 37 31.62 1.72 -20.73
CA VAL A 37 30.93 2.46 -21.82
C VAL A 37 29.72 1.77 -22.50
N GLU A 38 28.55 2.43 -22.46
CA GLU A 38 27.27 1.97 -23.02
C GLU A 38 27.31 1.51 -24.50
N GLU A 39 28.27 2.00 -25.30
CA GLU A 39 28.49 1.57 -26.68
C GLU A 39 29.02 0.12 -26.82
N GLU A 40 29.57 -0.48 -25.76
CA GLU A 40 30.09 -1.86 -25.78
C GLU A 40 29.01 -2.92 -25.56
N ASN A 41 27.87 -2.58 -24.92
CA ASN A 41 26.80 -3.53 -24.62
C ASN A 41 26.20 -4.16 -25.88
N HIS A 42 25.99 -3.36 -26.93
CA HIS A 42 25.48 -3.86 -28.21
C HIS A 42 26.50 -4.75 -28.92
N LYS A 43 27.78 -4.36 -28.93
CA LYS A 43 28.87 -5.16 -29.52
C LYS A 43 29.03 -6.50 -28.78
N PHE A 44 28.93 -6.49 -27.46
CA PHE A 44 28.98 -7.69 -26.63
C PHE A 44 27.84 -8.66 -26.98
N LEU A 45 26.60 -8.17 -26.99
CA LEU A 45 25.43 -8.97 -27.36
C LEU A 45 25.52 -9.48 -28.82
N GLN A 46 26.00 -8.67 -29.76
CA GLN A 46 26.23 -9.12 -31.14
C GLN A 46 27.25 -10.25 -31.23
N LYS A 47 28.38 -10.16 -30.52
CA LYS A 47 29.37 -11.24 -30.49
C LYS A 47 28.79 -12.52 -29.86
N LEU A 48 27.94 -12.38 -28.84
CA LEU A 48 27.20 -13.50 -28.26
C LEU A 48 26.29 -14.18 -29.29
N ARG A 49 25.50 -13.40 -30.04
CA ARG A 49 24.64 -13.92 -31.11
C ARG A 49 25.44 -14.61 -32.22
N HIS A 50 26.57 -14.00 -32.61
CA HIS A 50 27.45 -14.55 -33.63
C HIS A 50 28.04 -15.90 -33.22
N ARG A 51 28.36 -16.09 -31.93
CA ARG A 51 28.78 -17.39 -31.39
C ARG A 51 27.69 -18.45 -31.55
N ILE A 52 26.44 -18.14 -31.18
CA ILE A 52 25.29 -19.06 -31.31
C ILE A 52 25.05 -19.46 -32.78
N HIS A 53 25.07 -18.48 -33.70
CA HIS A 53 24.89 -18.74 -35.14
C HIS A 53 26.03 -19.59 -35.72
N ARG A 54 27.28 -19.35 -35.32
CA ARG A 54 28.43 -20.15 -35.78
C ARG A 54 28.37 -21.61 -35.37
N ALA A 55 27.71 -21.91 -34.25
CA ALA A 55 27.50 -23.26 -33.77
C ALA A 55 26.22 -23.93 -34.35
N GLU A 56 25.54 -23.28 -35.32
CA GLU A 56 24.28 -23.73 -35.93
C GLU A 56 23.22 -24.14 -34.89
N THR A 57 23.24 -23.50 -33.72
CA THR A 57 22.33 -23.83 -32.61
C THR A 57 21.08 -22.95 -32.73
N GLU A 58 19.93 -23.55 -33.03
CA GLU A 58 18.66 -22.82 -33.05
C GLU A 58 18.17 -22.53 -31.62
N THR A 59 17.93 -21.25 -31.32
CA THR A 59 17.30 -20.84 -30.07
C THR A 59 15.82 -21.28 -30.07
N ALA A 60 15.30 -21.63 -28.89
CA ALA A 60 13.89 -21.97 -28.73
C ALA A 60 13.00 -20.76 -29.08
N LYS A 61 12.25 -20.84 -30.18
CA LYS A 61 11.32 -19.81 -30.64
C LYS A 61 9.95 -20.05 -30.01
N ILE A 62 9.35 -19.01 -29.41
CA ILE A 62 7.95 -19.05 -28.96
C ILE A 62 7.10 -18.34 -29.99
N GLU A 63 6.06 -19.01 -30.45
CA GLU A 63 5.07 -18.47 -31.35
C GLU A 63 3.72 -18.40 -30.64
N ILE A 64 3.10 -17.23 -30.63
CA ILE A 64 1.79 -17.00 -30.01
C ILE A 64 0.74 -16.94 -31.12
N ARG A 65 -0.24 -17.86 -31.09
CA ARG A 65 -1.38 -17.91 -32.00
C ARG A 65 -2.69 -18.02 -31.23
N TYR A 66 -3.72 -17.31 -31.68
CA TYR A 66 -5.09 -17.48 -31.19
C TYR A 66 -6.08 -17.19 -32.30
N GLU A 67 -7.21 -17.89 -32.30
CA GLU A 67 -8.29 -17.73 -33.26
C GLU A 67 -9.59 -17.57 -32.46
N HIS A 68 -10.44 -16.60 -32.82
CA HIS A 68 -11.77 -16.42 -32.21
C HIS A 68 -11.76 -16.17 -30.68
N LEU A 69 -10.91 -15.26 -30.20
CA LEU A 69 -10.76 -14.94 -28.77
C LEU A 69 -11.88 -14.00 -28.27
N ALA A 70 -13.04 -14.55 -27.87
CA ALA A 70 -14.13 -13.76 -27.29
C ALA A 70 -14.10 -13.77 -25.75
N VAL A 71 -14.01 -12.58 -25.13
CA VAL A 71 -14.14 -12.40 -23.67
C VAL A 71 -15.53 -11.83 -23.36
N GLU A 72 -16.48 -12.70 -23.03
CA GLU A 72 -17.84 -12.33 -22.64
C GLU A 72 -17.97 -12.21 -21.11
N GLY A 73 -18.63 -11.16 -20.63
CA GLY A 73 -18.86 -10.91 -19.20
C GLY A 73 -20.05 -10.01 -18.91
N TYR A 74 -20.75 -10.27 -17.79
CA TYR A 74 -21.84 -9.42 -17.31
C TYR A 74 -21.27 -8.20 -16.58
N ALA A 75 -21.22 -7.04 -17.22
CA ALA A 75 -20.86 -5.78 -16.59
C ALA A 75 -22.13 -5.02 -16.14
N ARG A 76 -22.24 -4.68 -14.84
CA ARG A 76 -23.19 -3.65 -14.39
C ARG A 76 -22.70 -2.29 -14.91
N VAL A 77 -23.61 -1.55 -15.55
CA VAL A 77 -23.40 -0.29 -16.28
C VAL A 77 -22.27 0.56 -15.69
N GLY A 78 -21.11 0.47 -16.33
CA GLY A 78 -19.92 1.28 -16.14
C GLY A 78 -19.17 1.32 -17.47
N SER A 79 -18.51 2.44 -17.78
CA SER A 79 -17.97 2.81 -19.10
C SER A 79 -16.79 1.96 -19.63
N ARG A 80 -16.58 0.73 -19.15
CA ARG A 80 -15.49 -0.16 -19.60
C ARG A 80 -16.01 -1.20 -20.60
N ALA A 81 -15.54 -1.12 -21.85
CA ALA A 81 -15.81 -2.14 -22.86
C ALA A 81 -15.06 -3.44 -22.55
N LEU A 82 -15.73 -4.59 -22.67
CA LEU A 82 -15.09 -5.90 -22.65
C LEU A 82 -14.58 -6.22 -24.07
N PRO A 83 -13.34 -6.71 -24.21
CA PRO A 83 -12.77 -6.97 -25.53
C PRO A 83 -13.51 -8.14 -26.20
N THR A 84 -14.11 -7.86 -27.36
CA THR A 84 -14.75 -8.87 -28.21
C THR A 84 -13.84 -9.00 -29.43
N LEU A 85 -12.79 -9.83 -29.32
CA LEU A 85 -11.75 -9.92 -30.34
C LEU A 85 -12.12 -11.00 -31.36
N PHE A 86 -12.72 -10.57 -32.46
CA PHE A 86 -12.53 -11.28 -33.72
C PHE A 86 -11.22 -10.78 -34.35
N ASN A 87 -10.46 -11.69 -34.94
CA ASN A 87 -9.16 -11.52 -35.61
C ASN A 87 -7.97 -12.04 -34.78
N ALA A 88 -7.09 -12.74 -35.50
CA ALA A 88 -6.09 -13.66 -34.98
C ALA A 88 -4.69 -13.04 -35.15
N THR A 89 -3.82 -13.06 -34.12
CA THR A 89 -2.42 -12.57 -34.25
C THR A 89 -1.42 -13.71 -34.30
N MET A 90 -0.38 -13.59 -35.15
CA MET A 90 0.85 -14.37 -35.15
C MET A 90 2.03 -13.44 -34.84
N MET A 91 2.84 -13.75 -33.83
CA MET A 91 4.03 -12.96 -33.47
C MET A 91 5.22 -13.86 -33.22
N GLN A 92 6.34 -13.55 -33.88
CA GLN A 92 7.59 -14.29 -33.73
C GLN A 92 8.76 -13.30 -33.68
N LEU A 93 9.47 -13.24 -32.55
CA LEU A 93 10.75 -12.52 -32.40
C LEU A 93 10.71 -11.02 -32.75
N ARG A 94 9.58 -10.36 -32.43
CA ARG A 94 9.35 -8.94 -32.72
C ARG A 94 9.01 -8.15 -31.47
N MET A 95 9.41 -6.88 -31.49
CA MET A 95 9.01 -5.89 -30.50
C MET A 95 7.72 -5.22 -30.98
N THR A 96 6.60 -5.54 -30.33
CA THR A 96 5.27 -5.08 -30.74
C THR A 96 4.73 -4.01 -29.82
N LEU A 97 4.27 -2.91 -30.39
CA LEU A 97 3.59 -1.82 -29.68
C LEU A 97 2.09 -2.10 -29.61
N LEU A 98 1.53 -2.19 -28.39
CA LEU A 98 0.09 -2.20 -28.17
C LEU A 98 -0.40 -0.76 -27.92
N LEU A 99 -1.08 -0.20 -28.91
CA LEU A 99 -1.62 1.16 -28.87
C LEU A 99 -3.15 1.11 -28.80
N GLY A 100 -3.76 2.12 -28.18
CA GLY A 100 -5.21 2.23 -28.15
C GLY A 100 -5.68 3.28 -27.14
N PRO A 101 -6.86 3.90 -27.34
CA PRO A 101 -7.38 4.88 -26.41
C PRO A 101 -7.61 4.30 -24.99
N PRO A 102 -7.79 5.17 -23.98
CA PRO A 102 -8.16 4.75 -22.62
C PRO A 102 -9.44 3.93 -22.66
N GLY A 103 -9.48 2.83 -21.92
CA GLY A 103 -10.67 1.96 -21.88
C GLY A 103 -10.88 1.08 -23.11
N ALA A 104 -9.96 1.08 -24.09
CA ALA A 104 -10.01 0.19 -25.26
C ALA A 104 -9.83 -1.29 -24.93
N GLY A 105 -9.42 -1.64 -23.70
CA GLY A 105 -9.21 -3.02 -23.24
C GLY A 105 -7.75 -3.50 -23.29
N LYS A 106 -6.76 -2.61 -23.41
CA LYS A 106 -5.32 -2.95 -23.51
C LYS A 106 -4.84 -3.86 -22.36
N THR A 107 -5.03 -3.44 -21.11
CA THR A 107 -4.71 -4.23 -19.92
C THR A 107 -5.46 -5.57 -19.92
N THR A 108 -6.74 -5.58 -20.31
CA THR A 108 -7.55 -6.80 -20.38
C THR A 108 -7.01 -7.77 -21.44
N PHE A 109 -6.56 -7.25 -22.58
CA PHE A 109 -5.90 -8.01 -23.64
C PHE A 109 -4.58 -8.62 -23.15
N LEU A 110 -3.70 -7.85 -22.52
CA LEU A 110 -2.45 -8.38 -21.95
C LEU A 110 -2.71 -9.41 -20.84
N LEU A 111 -3.69 -9.17 -19.97
CA LEU A 111 -4.12 -10.14 -18.95
C LEU A 111 -4.67 -11.43 -19.57
N SER A 112 -5.32 -11.34 -20.74
CA SER A 112 -5.82 -12.50 -21.47
C SER A 112 -4.67 -13.34 -22.02
N LEU A 113 -3.67 -12.70 -22.63
CA LEU A 113 -2.45 -13.34 -23.14
C LEU A 113 -1.63 -13.96 -22.00
N ALA A 114 -1.58 -13.30 -20.84
CA ALA A 114 -0.94 -13.83 -19.64
C ALA A 114 -1.76 -14.94 -18.95
N GLY A 115 -2.99 -15.23 -19.41
CA GLY A 115 -3.89 -16.20 -18.80
C GLY A 115 -4.22 -15.88 -17.34
N LYS A 116 -4.39 -14.59 -17.02
CA LYS A 116 -4.74 -14.03 -15.69
C LYS A 116 -6.16 -13.47 -15.61
N LEU A 117 -6.98 -13.68 -16.65
CA LEU A 117 -8.36 -13.21 -16.65
C LEU A 117 -9.18 -13.84 -15.49
N ASN A 118 -10.13 -13.06 -14.96
CA ASN A 118 -10.93 -13.50 -13.81
C ASN A 118 -11.80 -14.71 -14.20
N GLN A 119 -11.88 -15.74 -13.34
CA GLN A 119 -12.53 -17.02 -13.67
C GLN A 119 -14.03 -16.93 -13.99
N ASN A 120 -14.66 -15.79 -13.69
CA ASN A 120 -16.07 -15.50 -14.04
C ASN A 120 -16.25 -15.08 -15.51
N LEU A 121 -15.15 -14.86 -16.24
CA LEU A 121 -15.10 -14.60 -17.68
C LEU A 121 -14.62 -15.90 -18.35
N ARG A 122 -15.30 -16.35 -19.42
CA ARG A 122 -15.13 -17.70 -20.00
C ARG A 122 -13.68 -17.98 -20.47
N HIS A 123 -13.35 -19.28 -20.46
CA HIS A 123 -12.01 -19.85 -20.66
C HIS A 123 -11.33 -19.42 -21.97
N VAL A 124 -10.11 -18.91 -21.82
CA VAL A 124 -9.13 -18.74 -22.89
C VAL A 124 -8.00 -19.74 -22.64
N HIS A 125 -7.81 -20.71 -23.53
CA HIS A 125 -6.67 -21.63 -23.48
C HIS A 125 -5.49 -21.00 -24.24
N ILE A 126 -4.60 -20.31 -23.51
CA ILE A 126 -3.31 -19.87 -24.03
C ILE A 126 -2.22 -20.56 -23.20
N SER A 127 -1.45 -21.45 -23.84
CA SER A 127 -0.24 -22.07 -23.27
C SER A 127 0.97 -21.20 -23.56
N VAL A 128 1.17 -20.16 -22.74
CA VAL A 128 2.39 -19.35 -22.75
C VAL A 128 2.88 -19.20 -21.32
N HIS A 129 4.18 -19.39 -21.10
CA HIS A 129 4.83 -19.26 -19.79
C HIS A 129 4.86 -17.81 -19.33
N LYS A 130 4.38 -17.59 -18.11
CA LYS A 130 3.70 -16.36 -17.69
C LYS A 130 4.58 -15.46 -16.83
N ILE A 131 4.80 -14.22 -17.23
CA ILE A 131 5.12 -13.12 -16.31
C ILE A 131 4.35 -11.88 -16.76
N PHE A 132 3.37 -11.46 -15.95
CA PHE A 132 2.66 -10.18 -16.09
C PHE A 132 2.69 -9.49 -14.74
N ILE A 133 3.54 -8.47 -14.58
CA ILE A 133 3.70 -7.69 -13.36
C ILE A 133 2.96 -6.36 -13.55
N LYS A 134 1.94 -6.12 -12.73
CA LYS A 134 1.37 -4.78 -12.56
C LYS A 134 2.22 -4.03 -11.53
N GLY A 135 2.65 -2.81 -11.87
CA GLY A 135 3.42 -1.95 -10.97
C GLY A 135 2.60 -1.63 -9.71
N ASP A 136 3.16 -1.96 -8.55
CA ASP A 136 2.71 -1.49 -7.23
C ASP A 136 3.73 -1.88 -6.15
N ASP A 137 3.78 -1.08 -5.09
CA ASP A 137 4.90 -0.89 -4.19
C ASP A 137 5.23 -2.06 -3.25
N GLY A 138 6.52 -2.26 -3.03
CA GLY A 138 7.09 -3.25 -2.11
C GLY A 138 8.60 -3.31 -2.32
N GLU A 139 9.37 -3.66 -1.28
CA GLU A 139 10.84 -3.75 -1.35
C GLU A 139 11.30 -4.88 -2.29
N ARG A 140 12.17 -4.55 -3.25
CA ARG A 140 12.49 -5.38 -4.43
C ARG A 140 13.98 -5.73 -4.42
N ASP A 141 14.28 -7.03 -4.36
CA ASP A 141 15.65 -7.56 -4.49
C ASP A 141 15.75 -8.31 -5.82
N PHE A 142 16.46 -7.73 -6.80
CA PHE A 142 16.67 -8.35 -8.10
C PHE A 142 17.39 -9.70 -8.02
N GLY A 143 18.33 -9.85 -7.09
CA GLY A 143 19.02 -11.11 -6.86
C GLY A 143 18.06 -12.18 -6.36
N PHE A 144 17.05 -11.83 -5.57
CA PHE A 144 15.99 -12.76 -5.18
C PHE A 144 15.13 -13.20 -6.37
N PHE A 145 14.68 -12.27 -7.23
CA PHE A 145 13.86 -12.62 -8.40
C PHE A 145 14.61 -13.50 -9.39
N SER A 146 15.88 -13.20 -9.65
CA SER A 146 16.78 -14.02 -10.47
C SER A 146 16.83 -15.46 -9.97
N ARG A 147 17.04 -15.63 -8.65
CA ARG A 147 17.09 -16.94 -8.00
C ARG A 147 15.76 -17.69 -8.08
N CYS A 148 14.63 -17.04 -7.84
CA CYS A 148 13.31 -17.69 -7.87
C CYS A 148 12.85 -18.12 -9.27
N LEU A 149 13.17 -17.34 -10.30
CA LEU A 149 12.82 -17.68 -11.68
C LEU A 149 13.80 -18.69 -12.29
N GLY A 150 15.00 -18.78 -11.71
CA GLY A 150 16.05 -19.65 -12.18
C GLY A 150 16.70 -19.19 -13.48
N VAL A 151 17.65 -20.00 -13.91
CA VAL A 151 18.44 -19.77 -15.12
C VAL A 151 17.64 -20.16 -16.39
N GLY A 152 16.55 -20.91 -16.22
CA GLY A 152 15.71 -21.43 -17.31
C GLY A 152 16.49 -22.38 -18.20
N THR A 153 16.22 -22.35 -19.52
CA THR A 153 16.90 -23.23 -20.49
C THR A 153 18.30 -22.76 -20.87
N ARG A 154 18.86 -21.74 -20.20
CA ARG A 154 20.18 -21.17 -20.55
C ARG A 154 21.31 -22.16 -20.33
N TYR A 155 21.23 -23.00 -19.29
CA TYR A 155 22.20 -24.06 -19.04
C TYR A 155 22.16 -25.15 -20.12
N GLU A 156 20.98 -25.63 -20.46
CA GLU A 156 20.79 -26.66 -21.50
C GLU A 156 21.23 -26.15 -22.88
N MET A 157 20.95 -24.88 -23.18
CA MET A 157 21.43 -24.20 -24.38
C MET A 157 22.97 -24.11 -24.40
N LEU A 158 23.60 -23.79 -23.28
CA LEU A 158 25.06 -23.75 -23.18
C LEU A 158 25.68 -25.14 -23.41
N VAL A 159 25.12 -26.19 -22.82
CA VAL A 159 25.59 -27.58 -23.01
C VAL A 159 25.50 -27.98 -24.48
N GLU A 160 24.38 -27.68 -25.15
CA GLU A 160 24.22 -28.00 -26.57
C GLU A 160 25.16 -27.18 -27.47
N LEU A 161 25.32 -25.89 -27.15
CA LEU A 161 26.28 -25.01 -27.83
C LEU A 161 27.71 -25.54 -27.71
N LEU A 162 28.17 -25.88 -26.50
CA LEU A 162 29.51 -26.44 -26.27
C LEU A 162 29.71 -27.77 -27.01
N ARG A 163 28.67 -28.61 -27.07
CA ARG A 163 28.69 -29.86 -27.84
C ARG A 163 28.91 -29.58 -29.33
N HIS A 164 28.18 -28.62 -29.89
CA HIS A 164 28.30 -28.23 -31.30
C HIS A 164 29.65 -27.58 -31.62
N GLU A 165 30.14 -26.72 -30.74
CA GLU A 165 31.45 -26.08 -30.87
C GLU A 165 32.59 -27.12 -30.85
N LYS A 166 32.49 -28.15 -29.99
CA LYS A 166 33.46 -29.26 -29.92
C LYS A 166 33.45 -30.10 -31.19
N VAL A 167 32.28 -30.37 -31.77
CA VAL A 167 32.13 -31.12 -33.05
C VAL A 167 32.63 -30.29 -34.23
N ALA A 168 32.37 -28.99 -34.25
CA ALA A 168 32.75 -28.07 -35.32
C ALA A 168 34.20 -27.52 -35.18
N GLY A 169 34.91 -27.84 -34.09
CA GLY A 169 36.27 -27.34 -33.83
C GLY A 169 36.35 -25.82 -33.59
N ILE A 170 35.26 -25.21 -33.11
CA ILE A 170 35.14 -23.76 -32.91
C ILE A 170 35.67 -23.40 -31.51
N LYS A 171 36.65 -22.50 -31.42
CA LYS A 171 37.09 -21.91 -30.15
C LYS A 171 36.27 -20.65 -29.83
N PRO A 172 35.63 -20.57 -28.65
CA PRO A 172 34.84 -19.40 -28.26
C PRO A 172 35.72 -18.25 -27.78
N ASP A 173 35.18 -17.03 -27.82
CA ASP A 173 35.79 -15.85 -27.21
C ASP A 173 35.83 -16.01 -25.67
N PRO A 174 36.98 -15.85 -25.00
CA PRO A 174 37.10 -16.11 -23.57
C PRO A 174 36.17 -15.27 -22.68
N GLY A 175 35.91 -14.01 -23.05
CA GLY A 175 35.04 -13.14 -22.25
C GLY A 175 33.56 -13.52 -22.35
N ILE A 176 33.13 -13.93 -23.55
CA ILE A 176 31.75 -14.38 -23.80
C ILE A 176 31.53 -15.77 -23.23
N ASP A 177 32.56 -16.63 -23.28
CA ASP A 177 32.51 -17.95 -22.67
C ASP A 177 32.40 -17.89 -21.15
N ALA A 178 33.22 -17.07 -20.50
CA ALA A 178 33.12 -16.81 -19.07
C ALA A 178 31.75 -16.23 -18.68
N PHE A 179 31.18 -15.31 -19.49
CA PHE A 179 29.85 -14.77 -19.23
C PHE A 179 28.74 -15.82 -19.39
N MET A 180 28.74 -16.62 -20.47
CA MET A 180 27.74 -17.66 -20.68
C MET A 180 27.83 -18.76 -19.62
N LYS A 181 29.04 -19.21 -19.27
CA LYS A 181 29.26 -20.13 -18.15
C LYS A 181 28.79 -19.52 -16.83
N GLY A 182 29.18 -18.29 -16.53
CA GLY A 182 28.79 -17.58 -15.30
C GLY A 182 27.30 -17.30 -15.14
N THR A 183 26.57 -17.08 -16.24
CA THR A 183 25.11 -16.87 -16.23
C THR A 183 24.30 -18.17 -16.28
N SER A 184 24.96 -19.29 -16.60
CA SER A 184 24.34 -20.62 -16.68
C SER A 184 24.37 -21.41 -15.35
N ILE A 185 25.23 -21.03 -14.40
CA ILE A 185 25.46 -21.75 -13.13
C ILE A 185 24.61 -21.15 -12.00
N LEU A 186 23.88 -22.00 -11.27
CA LEU A 186 22.82 -21.60 -10.34
C LEU A 186 23.29 -21.01 -9.00
N ASP A 187 24.48 -21.34 -8.49
CA ASP A 187 24.69 -21.32 -7.02
C ASP A 187 25.64 -20.23 -6.46
N LYS A 188 26.33 -19.42 -7.31
CA LYS A 188 27.24 -18.35 -6.82
C LYS A 188 27.23 -17.00 -7.57
N ASN A 189 26.77 -16.93 -8.83
CA ASN A 189 27.02 -15.78 -9.72
C ASN A 189 25.76 -15.08 -10.28
N THR A 190 24.61 -15.22 -9.63
CA THR A 190 23.34 -14.53 -9.98
C THR A 190 23.42 -12.99 -9.89
N SER A 191 24.55 -12.42 -9.43
CA SER A 191 24.81 -10.97 -9.47
C SER A 191 25.10 -10.49 -10.90
N LEU A 192 25.74 -11.25 -11.79
CA LEU A 192 26.16 -10.72 -13.10
C LEU A 192 24.99 -10.28 -14.01
N VAL A 193 23.93 -11.09 -14.12
CA VAL A 193 22.73 -10.74 -14.90
C VAL A 193 21.98 -9.58 -14.23
N THR A 194 21.93 -9.61 -12.90
CA THR A 194 21.26 -8.59 -12.09
C THR A 194 21.97 -7.23 -12.21
N ASP A 195 23.29 -7.21 -12.10
CA ASP A 195 24.15 -6.04 -12.22
C ASP A 195 24.15 -5.50 -13.64
N TYR A 196 24.11 -6.38 -14.65
CA TYR A 196 23.92 -5.99 -16.04
C TYR A 196 22.57 -5.27 -16.23
N ILE A 197 21.47 -5.83 -15.71
CA ILE A 197 20.13 -5.23 -15.83
C ILE A 197 20.02 -3.93 -15.02
N LEU A 198 20.60 -3.88 -13.82
CA LEU A 198 20.71 -2.66 -13.02
C LEU A 198 21.36 -1.53 -13.82
N LYS A 199 22.46 -1.81 -14.53
CA LYS A 199 23.13 -0.84 -15.40
C LYS A 199 22.29 -0.47 -16.62
N VAL A 200 21.72 -1.45 -17.33
CA VAL A 200 20.87 -1.22 -18.52
C VAL A 200 19.68 -0.32 -18.19
N LEU A 201 19.18 -0.39 -16.95
CA LEU A 201 18.07 0.45 -16.47
C LEU A 201 18.54 1.71 -15.73
N GLY A 202 19.85 1.97 -15.60
CA GLY A 202 20.39 3.13 -14.88
C GLY A 202 19.98 3.16 -13.40
N LEU A 203 19.96 2.00 -12.75
CA LEU A 203 19.58 1.77 -11.35
C LEU A 203 20.78 1.42 -10.44
N ASP A 204 21.99 1.38 -11.00
CA ASP A 204 23.23 1.08 -10.29
C ASP A 204 23.55 2.09 -9.17
N VAL A 205 23.23 3.37 -9.39
CA VAL A 205 23.43 4.44 -8.39
C VAL A 205 22.52 4.30 -7.16
N CYS A 206 21.37 3.63 -7.32
CA CYS A 206 20.36 3.48 -6.26
C CYS A 206 20.12 2.03 -5.82
N SER A 207 21.01 1.10 -6.18
CA SER A 207 20.85 -0.34 -5.91
C SER A 207 20.71 -0.68 -4.42
N ASP A 208 21.34 0.09 -3.54
CA ASP A 208 21.32 -0.11 -2.08
C ASP A 208 20.31 0.77 -1.32
N ILE A 209 19.57 1.63 -2.03
CA ILE A 209 18.57 2.53 -1.42
C ILE A 209 17.25 1.76 -1.22
N MET A 210 16.67 1.85 -0.02
CA MET A 210 15.37 1.21 0.25
C MET A 210 14.23 1.87 -0.53
N VAL A 211 13.26 1.06 -0.98
CA VAL A 211 12.02 1.57 -1.57
C VAL A 211 11.16 2.14 -0.45
N GLY A 212 10.71 3.39 -0.61
CA GLY A 212 9.96 4.12 0.42
C GLY A 212 8.53 3.65 0.60
N ASP A 213 7.85 4.18 1.62
CA ASP A 213 6.41 4.04 1.86
C ASP A 213 5.73 5.44 1.90
N ASP A 214 4.42 5.50 2.17
CA ASP A 214 3.68 6.78 2.25
C ASP A 214 4.23 7.78 3.29
N MET A 215 5.02 7.29 4.25
CA MET A 215 5.54 8.05 5.41
C MET A 215 7.05 8.28 5.34
N ARG A 216 7.80 7.44 4.61
CA ARG A 216 9.26 7.48 4.46
C ARG A 216 9.64 7.51 2.99
N ARG A 217 10.43 8.51 2.61
CA ARG A 217 10.99 8.60 1.25
C ARG A 217 11.98 7.47 0.98
N GLY A 218 11.92 6.92 -0.23
CA GLY A 218 12.93 6.02 -0.78
C GLY A 218 13.31 6.44 -2.19
N ILE A 219 13.52 5.46 -3.08
CA ILE A 219 13.78 5.73 -4.51
C ILE A 219 12.63 6.50 -5.19
N SER A 220 12.93 7.26 -6.23
CA SER A 220 11.93 8.09 -6.93
C SER A 220 10.88 7.25 -7.67
N GLY A 221 9.69 7.80 -7.95
CA GLY A 221 8.64 7.08 -8.67
C GLY A 221 9.09 6.52 -10.02
N GLY A 222 9.92 7.26 -10.77
CA GLY A 222 10.53 6.78 -12.00
C GLY A 222 11.54 5.63 -11.77
N GLN A 223 12.31 5.69 -10.68
CA GLN A 223 13.18 4.56 -10.30
C GLN A 223 12.35 3.32 -9.92
N ILE A 224 11.24 3.46 -9.19
CA ILE A 224 10.35 2.34 -8.82
C ILE A 224 9.83 1.60 -10.07
N LYS A 225 9.49 2.34 -11.14
CA LYS A 225 9.01 1.75 -12.39
C LYS A 225 10.11 1.02 -13.14
N ARG A 226 11.30 1.60 -13.22
CA ARG A 226 12.49 0.91 -13.74
C ARG A 226 12.79 -0.35 -12.95
N VAL A 227 12.65 -0.32 -11.63
CA VAL A 227 12.81 -1.52 -10.79
C VAL A 227 11.77 -2.58 -11.19
N THR A 228 10.50 -2.21 -11.38
CA THR A 228 9.45 -3.15 -11.86
C THR A 228 9.82 -3.80 -13.20
N THR A 229 10.33 -3.00 -14.13
CA THR A 229 10.78 -3.49 -15.44
C THR A 229 11.98 -4.44 -15.30
N GLY A 230 12.93 -4.12 -14.42
CA GLY A 230 14.06 -4.99 -14.12
C GLY A 230 13.65 -6.33 -13.53
N GLU A 231 12.63 -6.39 -12.69
CA GLU A 231 12.13 -7.65 -12.11
C GLU A 231 11.66 -8.61 -13.19
N MET A 232 11.08 -8.08 -14.28
CA MET A 232 10.65 -8.88 -15.43
C MET A 232 11.83 -9.35 -16.29
N LEU A 233 12.80 -8.46 -16.52
CA LEU A 233 13.95 -8.71 -17.39
C LEU A 233 14.98 -9.69 -16.80
N VAL A 234 15.07 -9.75 -15.47
CA VAL A 234 15.99 -10.66 -14.76
C VAL A 234 15.62 -12.13 -14.99
N GLY A 235 14.34 -12.41 -15.24
CA GLY A 235 13.83 -13.75 -15.49
C GLY A 235 14.27 -14.39 -16.80
N ALA A 236 14.14 -15.71 -16.90
CA ALA A 236 14.38 -16.47 -18.14
C ALA A 236 13.18 -16.45 -19.13
N ALA A 237 12.25 -15.50 -18.99
CA ALA A 237 11.04 -15.44 -19.80
C ALA A 237 11.35 -15.05 -21.26
N LYS A 238 10.79 -15.82 -22.20
CA LYS A 238 10.95 -15.62 -23.65
C LYS A 238 9.80 -14.83 -24.31
N ALA A 239 8.71 -14.62 -23.56
CA ALA A 239 7.60 -13.75 -23.94
C ALA A 239 7.31 -12.77 -22.81
N LEU A 240 7.35 -11.47 -23.07
CA LEU A 240 7.11 -10.42 -22.08
C LEU A 240 5.89 -9.58 -22.49
N PHE A 241 4.92 -9.48 -21.57
CA PHE A 241 3.73 -8.65 -21.73
C PHE A 241 3.81 -7.49 -20.74
N MET A 242 4.09 -6.30 -21.25
CA MET A 242 4.38 -5.11 -20.44
C MET A 242 3.27 -4.09 -20.59
N ASP A 243 2.69 -3.65 -19.47
CA ASP A 243 1.62 -2.66 -19.45
C ASP A 243 2.14 -1.34 -18.88
N GLU A 244 2.07 -0.27 -19.67
CA GLU A 244 2.30 1.12 -19.23
C GLU A 244 3.67 1.41 -18.57
N ILE A 245 4.73 0.73 -19.01
CA ILE A 245 6.08 0.83 -18.42
C ILE A 245 6.73 2.22 -18.52
N SER A 246 6.25 3.09 -19.41
CA SER A 246 6.77 4.44 -19.63
C SER A 246 6.09 5.52 -18.79
N THR A 247 5.00 5.20 -18.08
CA THR A 247 4.28 6.22 -17.30
C THR A 247 5.23 6.81 -16.25
N GLY A 248 5.33 8.13 -16.10
CA GLY A 248 6.22 8.74 -15.07
C GLY A 248 7.73 8.50 -15.28
N LEU A 249 8.16 8.10 -16.48
CA LEU A 249 9.55 8.16 -16.94
C LEU A 249 9.70 9.29 -17.96
N ASP A 250 10.93 9.77 -18.15
CA ASP A 250 11.29 10.73 -19.19
C ASP A 250 11.49 9.96 -20.50
N SER A 251 11.42 10.64 -21.62
CA SER A 251 11.43 10.11 -22.98
C SER A 251 12.82 9.66 -23.33
N SER A 252 13.86 10.33 -22.84
CA SER A 252 15.23 9.89 -23.02
C SER A 252 15.46 8.59 -22.25
N THR A 253 15.06 8.50 -20.98
CA THR A 253 15.09 7.24 -20.21
C THR A 253 14.20 6.16 -20.83
N THR A 254 12.98 6.50 -21.27
CA THR A 254 12.04 5.58 -21.92
C THR A 254 12.62 5.05 -23.23
N PHE A 255 13.21 5.93 -24.04
CA PHE A 255 13.89 5.58 -25.28
C PHE A 255 15.09 4.70 -25.01
N GLN A 256 15.92 5.00 -24.01
CA GLN A 256 17.07 4.16 -23.63
C GLN A 256 16.63 2.76 -23.18
N ILE A 257 15.58 2.66 -22.35
CA ILE A 257 15.01 1.39 -21.90
C ILE A 257 14.48 0.60 -23.10
N LEU A 258 13.69 1.23 -23.96
CA LEU A 258 13.08 0.55 -25.12
C LEU A 258 14.12 0.20 -26.18
N LYS A 259 15.15 1.02 -26.37
CA LYS A 259 16.29 0.71 -27.24
C LYS A 259 17.02 -0.52 -26.73
N SER A 260 17.22 -0.61 -25.41
CA SER A 260 17.81 -1.80 -24.77
C SER A 260 16.90 -3.03 -24.91
N MET A 261 15.59 -2.87 -24.76
CA MET A 261 14.62 -3.95 -25.00
C MET A 261 14.62 -4.43 -26.44
N ARG A 262 14.68 -3.52 -27.41
CA ARG A 262 14.80 -3.85 -28.83
C ARG A 262 16.05 -4.68 -29.10
N GLN A 263 17.18 -4.29 -28.50
CA GLN A 263 18.41 -5.08 -28.58
C GLN A 263 18.21 -6.48 -27.98
N MET A 264 17.54 -6.61 -26.84
CA MET A 264 17.23 -7.92 -26.25
C MET A 264 16.32 -8.78 -27.15
N VAL A 265 15.27 -8.21 -27.74
CA VAL A 265 14.38 -8.90 -28.68
C VAL A 265 15.16 -9.49 -29.85
N HIS A 266 15.99 -8.67 -30.51
CA HIS A 266 16.72 -9.10 -31.71
C HIS A 266 17.94 -9.97 -31.42
N ILE A 267 18.49 -9.95 -30.20
CA ILE A 267 19.75 -10.65 -29.89
C ILE A 267 19.51 -11.92 -29.08
N ILE A 268 18.60 -11.87 -28.09
CA ILE A 268 18.31 -12.99 -27.18
C ILE A 268 17.05 -13.77 -27.64
N ASP A 269 16.47 -13.38 -28.79
CA ASP A 269 15.31 -13.99 -29.41
C ASP A 269 14.10 -14.05 -28.44
N VAL A 270 13.74 -12.88 -27.90
CA VAL A 270 12.60 -12.67 -26.98
C VAL A 270 11.46 -12.01 -27.74
N THR A 271 10.22 -12.38 -27.46
CA THR A 271 9.02 -11.68 -28.00
C THR A 271 8.50 -10.71 -26.93
N MET A 272 8.29 -9.45 -27.29
CA MET A 272 7.78 -8.44 -26.35
C MET A 272 6.54 -7.75 -26.93
N ILE A 273 5.47 -7.68 -26.14
CA ILE A 273 4.31 -6.82 -26.39
C ILE A 273 4.29 -5.77 -25.30
N ILE A 274 4.43 -4.51 -25.70
CA ILE A 274 4.52 -3.38 -24.78
C ILE A 274 3.37 -2.43 -25.06
N ALA A 275 2.51 -2.23 -24.08
CA ALA A 275 1.52 -1.17 -24.13
C ALA A 275 2.16 0.16 -23.71
N LEU A 276 2.22 1.10 -24.64
CA LEU A 276 2.58 2.48 -24.36
C LEU A 276 1.39 3.38 -24.65
N LEU A 277 1.20 4.36 -23.78
CA LEU A 277 0.10 5.30 -23.90
C LEU A 277 0.40 6.39 -24.92
N GLN A 278 1.65 6.86 -24.99
CA GLN A 278 2.03 7.97 -25.87
C GLN A 278 3.53 7.96 -26.16
N PRO A 279 4.01 7.06 -27.04
CA PRO A 279 5.43 7.04 -27.38
C PRO A 279 5.80 8.25 -28.22
N ALA A 280 6.92 8.90 -27.89
CA ALA A 280 7.57 9.88 -28.75
C ALA A 280 7.90 9.27 -30.13
N PRO A 281 8.00 10.06 -31.22
CA PRO A 281 8.29 9.54 -32.56
C PRO A 281 9.51 8.61 -32.62
N GLU A 282 10.60 8.99 -31.94
CA GLU A 282 11.84 8.20 -31.88
C GLU A 282 11.61 6.87 -31.15
N THR A 283 10.74 6.87 -30.14
CA THR A 283 10.37 5.67 -29.39
C THR A 283 9.43 4.77 -30.20
N TYR A 284 8.48 5.36 -30.92
CA TYR A 284 7.59 4.65 -31.83
C TYR A 284 8.37 3.93 -32.93
N ASP A 285 9.43 4.54 -33.43
CA ASP A 285 10.31 3.96 -34.47
C ASP A 285 11.19 2.80 -33.98
N LEU A 286 11.23 2.53 -32.67
CA LEU A 286 11.90 1.35 -32.12
C LEU A 286 11.10 0.06 -32.32
N PHE A 287 9.79 0.15 -32.57
CA PHE A 287 8.91 -1.02 -32.69
C PHE A 287 8.87 -1.58 -34.10
N ASP A 288 8.82 -2.90 -34.19
CA ASP A 288 8.72 -3.63 -35.47
C ASP A 288 7.25 -3.67 -35.94
N ASP A 289 6.35 -4.01 -35.02
CA ASP A 289 4.92 -4.21 -35.27
C ASP A 289 4.04 -3.35 -34.35
N ILE A 290 2.80 -3.11 -34.78
CA ILE A 290 1.77 -2.40 -34.01
C ILE A 290 0.51 -3.25 -33.92
N ILE A 291 -0.09 -3.28 -32.73
CA ILE A 291 -1.48 -3.68 -32.50
C ILE A 291 -2.24 -2.41 -32.11
N LEU A 292 -3.19 -1.98 -32.92
CA LEU A 292 -4.09 -0.87 -32.59
C LEU A 292 -5.42 -1.43 -32.11
N LEU A 293 -5.72 -1.21 -30.82
CA LEU A 293 -6.94 -1.66 -30.16
C LEU A 293 -7.87 -0.48 -29.90
N SER A 294 -9.12 -0.54 -30.33
CA SER A 294 -10.15 0.46 -30.01
C SER A 294 -11.48 -0.23 -29.75
N GLU A 295 -12.27 0.27 -28.78
CA GLU A 295 -13.57 -0.32 -28.37
C GLU A 295 -13.56 -1.86 -28.19
N GLY A 296 -12.42 -2.43 -27.77
CA GLY A 296 -12.27 -3.88 -27.60
C GLY A 296 -12.06 -4.69 -28.88
N GLN A 297 -11.82 -4.04 -30.03
CA GLN A 297 -11.54 -4.64 -31.34
C GLN A 297 -10.15 -4.24 -31.87
N ILE A 298 -9.51 -5.16 -32.59
CA ILE A 298 -8.25 -4.89 -33.30
C ILE A 298 -8.56 -4.17 -34.60
N VAL A 299 -8.17 -2.89 -34.66
CA VAL A 299 -8.35 -2.01 -35.82
C VAL A 299 -7.28 -2.27 -36.88
N TYR A 300 -6.05 -2.51 -36.42
CA TYR A 300 -4.91 -2.82 -37.28
C TYR A 300 -3.92 -3.71 -36.51
N GLN A 301 -3.29 -4.62 -37.23
CA GLN A 301 -2.19 -5.43 -36.71
C GLN A 301 -1.16 -5.70 -37.81
N GLY A 302 0.11 -5.41 -37.56
CA GLY A 302 1.19 -5.79 -38.48
C GLY A 302 2.35 -4.80 -38.44
N PRO A 303 3.19 -4.79 -39.50
CA PRO A 303 4.35 -3.92 -39.57
C PRO A 303 3.99 -2.46 -39.36
N ARG A 304 4.82 -1.74 -38.58
CA ARG A 304 4.67 -0.30 -38.34
C ARG A 304 4.58 0.51 -39.63
N GLU A 305 5.33 0.11 -40.66
CA GLU A 305 5.48 0.87 -41.92
C GLU A 305 4.18 0.94 -42.74
N ASN A 306 3.32 -0.07 -42.67
CA ASN A 306 2.09 -0.16 -43.47
C ASN A 306 0.85 0.44 -42.78
N ILE A 307 0.96 0.92 -41.53
CA ILE A 307 -0.21 1.41 -40.81
C ILE A 307 -0.77 2.72 -41.40
N LEU A 308 0.10 3.63 -41.83
CA LEU A 308 -0.32 4.88 -42.47
C LEU A 308 -0.94 4.64 -43.85
N GLU A 309 -0.48 3.61 -44.56
CA GLU A 309 -1.07 3.15 -45.82
C GLU A 309 -2.50 2.63 -45.59
N PHE A 310 -2.73 1.85 -44.54
CA PHE A 310 -4.07 1.37 -44.16
C PHE A 310 -5.04 2.53 -43.86
N PHE A 311 -4.62 3.52 -43.08
CA PHE A 311 -5.47 4.69 -42.81
C PHE A 311 -5.66 5.58 -44.03
N GLY A 312 -4.65 5.68 -44.91
CA GLY A 312 -4.75 6.34 -46.21
C GLY A 312 -5.78 5.68 -47.13
N TYR A 313 -5.80 4.34 -47.18
CA TYR A 313 -6.82 3.56 -47.89
C TYR A 313 -8.24 3.88 -47.38
N MET A 314 -8.39 4.05 -46.06
CA MET A 314 -9.66 4.43 -45.42
C MET A 314 -10.04 5.92 -45.57
N GLY A 315 -9.16 6.77 -46.12
CA GLY A 315 -9.42 8.19 -46.37
C GLY A 315 -8.89 9.16 -45.31
N PHE A 316 -8.00 8.72 -44.43
CA PHE A 316 -7.39 9.53 -43.39
C PHE A 316 -5.89 9.72 -43.62
N LYS A 317 -5.37 10.94 -43.38
CA LYS A 317 -3.94 11.25 -43.51
C LYS A 317 -3.40 11.89 -42.24
N CYS A 318 -2.24 11.41 -41.77
CA CYS A 318 -1.55 12.01 -40.65
C CYS A 318 -0.99 13.39 -41.05
N PRO A 319 -1.25 14.47 -40.27
CA PRO A 319 -0.62 15.77 -40.48
C PRO A 319 0.89 15.73 -40.26
N GLU A 320 1.65 16.61 -40.93
CA GLU A 320 3.12 16.61 -40.91
C GLU A 320 3.73 16.91 -39.53
N ARG A 321 3.05 17.72 -38.71
CA ARG A 321 3.52 18.11 -37.36
C ARG A 321 2.96 17.24 -36.24
N LYS A 322 2.20 16.19 -36.55
CA LYS A 322 1.57 15.33 -35.54
C LYS A 322 2.29 13.99 -35.44
N GLY A 323 2.55 13.54 -34.21
CA GLY A 323 3.11 12.22 -33.96
C GLY A 323 2.18 11.12 -34.47
N VAL A 324 2.74 10.11 -35.14
CA VAL A 324 1.95 8.99 -35.70
C VAL A 324 1.15 8.28 -34.61
N ALA A 325 1.76 8.03 -33.45
CA ALA A 325 1.09 7.39 -32.32
C ALA A 325 -0.12 8.19 -31.77
N ASP A 326 -0.07 9.52 -31.82
CA ASP A 326 -1.20 10.37 -31.42
C ASP A 326 -2.32 10.32 -32.46
N PHE A 327 -1.96 10.45 -33.74
CA PHE A 327 -2.89 10.29 -34.85
C PHE A 327 -3.66 8.96 -34.78
N LEU A 328 -2.97 7.84 -34.53
CA LEU A 328 -3.58 6.51 -34.46
C LEU A 328 -4.58 6.35 -33.31
N GLN A 329 -4.36 7.02 -32.18
CA GLN A 329 -5.31 6.99 -31.06
C GLN A 329 -6.54 7.85 -31.32
N GLU A 330 -6.37 8.99 -31.99
CA GLU A 330 -7.44 9.94 -32.26
C GLU A 330 -8.30 9.58 -33.47
N VAL A 331 -7.73 8.99 -34.52
CA VAL A 331 -8.47 8.64 -35.76
C VAL A 331 -9.61 7.63 -35.50
N SER A 332 -9.52 6.84 -34.42
CA SER A 332 -10.59 5.93 -34.00
C SER A 332 -11.72 6.62 -33.20
N SER A 333 -11.50 7.86 -32.74
CA SER A 333 -12.42 8.63 -31.89
C SER A 333 -13.43 9.41 -32.72
N LYS A 334 -14.72 9.31 -32.39
CA LYS A 334 -15.80 10.07 -33.05
C LYS A 334 -15.62 11.59 -32.99
N LYS A 335 -14.99 12.10 -31.93
CA LYS A 335 -14.77 13.55 -31.75
C LYS A 335 -13.65 14.11 -32.63
N ASP A 336 -12.65 13.28 -32.91
CA ASP A 336 -11.35 13.72 -33.43
C ASP A 336 -11.10 13.21 -34.86
N GLN A 337 -11.88 12.24 -35.36
CA GLN A 337 -11.68 11.61 -36.66
C GLN A 337 -11.86 12.58 -37.86
N GLU A 338 -12.75 13.57 -37.75
CA GLU A 338 -13.07 14.50 -38.85
C GLU A 338 -11.86 15.33 -39.30
N GLN A 339 -11.01 15.77 -38.36
CA GLN A 339 -9.85 16.63 -38.64
C GLN A 339 -8.78 15.96 -39.53
N TYR A 340 -8.84 14.64 -39.69
CA TYR A 340 -7.87 13.85 -40.46
C TYR A 340 -8.35 13.45 -41.85
N TRP A 341 -9.57 13.83 -42.21
CA TRP A 341 -10.15 13.52 -43.51
C TRP A 341 -9.44 14.31 -44.61
N PHE A 342 -8.85 13.62 -45.60
CA PHE A 342 -8.11 14.28 -46.69
C PHE A 342 -8.80 14.18 -48.06
N LYS A 343 -9.84 13.36 -48.19
CA LYS A 343 -10.62 13.21 -49.43
C LYS A 343 -11.55 14.41 -49.61
N ASN A 344 -10.99 15.52 -50.10
CA ASN A 344 -11.72 16.78 -50.32
C ASN A 344 -12.88 16.66 -51.32
N ASP A 345 -12.88 15.60 -52.13
CA ASP A 345 -13.91 15.25 -53.10
C ASP A 345 -15.13 14.54 -52.50
N GLN A 346 -15.06 14.12 -51.22
CA GLN A 346 -16.13 13.39 -50.54
C GLN A 346 -16.47 14.02 -49.18
N PRO A 347 -17.76 14.17 -48.82
CA PRO A 347 -18.13 14.65 -47.50
C PRO A 347 -17.71 13.63 -46.43
N TYR A 348 -17.15 14.13 -45.33
CA TYR A 348 -16.76 13.30 -44.20
C TYR A 348 -17.97 12.51 -43.65
N ARG A 349 -17.74 11.23 -43.39
CA ARG A 349 -18.67 10.35 -42.67
C ARG A 349 -17.88 9.60 -41.61
N TYR A 350 -18.40 9.58 -40.38
CA TYR A 350 -17.81 8.81 -39.30
C TYR A 350 -17.72 7.32 -39.68
N ILE A 351 -16.50 6.78 -39.66
CA ILE A 351 -16.18 5.37 -39.85
C ILE A 351 -16.08 4.74 -38.47
N SER A 352 -16.93 3.75 -38.21
CA SER A 352 -16.96 3.08 -36.91
C SER A 352 -15.75 2.16 -36.73
N VAL A 353 -15.40 1.85 -35.48
CA VAL A 353 -14.33 0.89 -35.16
C VAL A 353 -14.57 -0.47 -35.82
N GLY A 354 -15.83 -0.93 -35.87
CA GLY A 354 -16.22 -2.16 -36.55
C GLY A 354 -16.13 -2.11 -38.08
N ASP A 355 -16.19 -0.92 -38.70
CA ASP A 355 -15.90 -0.74 -40.12
C ASP A 355 -14.39 -0.84 -40.38
N PHE A 356 -13.55 -0.21 -39.54
CA PHE A 356 -12.10 -0.36 -39.65
C PHE A 356 -11.65 -1.82 -39.48
N ALA A 357 -12.17 -2.52 -38.46
CA ALA A 357 -11.82 -3.92 -38.22
C ALA A 357 -12.18 -4.84 -39.40
N ARG A 358 -13.31 -4.58 -40.08
CA ARG A 358 -13.69 -5.30 -41.31
C ARG A 358 -12.81 -4.92 -42.50
N ALA A 359 -12.50 -3.64 -42.66
CA ALA A 359 -11.62 -3.19 -43.73
C ALA A 359 -10.20 -3.77 -43.58
N PHE A 360 -9.72 -3.95 -42.36
CA PHE A 360 -8.43 -4.58 -42.09
C PHE A 360 -8.39 -6.04 -42.58
N GLN A 361 -9.46 -6.82 -42.43
CA GLN A 361 -9.53 -8.19 -42.97
C GLN A 361 -9.39 -8.23 -44.50
N SER A 362 -9.90 -7.22 -45.20
CA SER A 362 -9.74 -7.09 -46.66
C SER A 362 -8.42 -6.44 -47.10
N PHE A 363 -7.69 -5.80 -46.18
CA PHE A 363 -6.41 -5.19 -46.47
C PHE A 363 -5.33 -6.26 -46.64
N HIS A 364 -4.33 -6.06 -47.51
CA HIS A 364 -3.35 -7.09 -47.85
C HIS A 364 -2.61 -7.67 -46.63
N ILE A 365 -2.40 -6.87 -45.56
CA ILE A 365 -1.77 -7.34 -44.32
C ILE A 365 -2.73 -8.28 -43.58
N GLY A 366 -4.01 -7.92 -43.46
CA GLY A 366 -5.01 -8.78 -42.81
C GLY A 366 -5.23 -10.10 -43.56
N GLN A 367 -5.20 -10.07 -44.90
CA GLN A 367 -5.25 -11.28 -45.73
C GLN A 367 -4.03 -12.17 -45.47
N LYS A 368 -2.82 -11.59 -45.50
CA LYS A 368 -1.57 -12.33 -45.23
C LYS A 368 -1.55 -12.96 -43.83
N VAL A 369 -1.97 -12.22 -42.80
CA VAL A 369 -2.07 -12.75 -41.42
C VAL A 369 -3.06 -13.91 -41.35
N THR A 370 -4.18 -13.81 -42.08
CA THR A 370 -5.19 -14.88 -42.14
C THR A 370 -4.65 -16.13 -42.85
N GLU A 371 -3.90 -15.97 -43.95
CA GLU A 371 -3.25 -17.06 -44.67
C GLU A 371 -2.17 -17.76 -43.84
N GLU A 372 -1.33 -17.00 -43.13
CA GLU A 372 -0.26 -17.55 -42.27
C GLU A 372 -0.85 -18.34 -41.08
N LEU A 373 -1.96 -17.87 -40.52
CA LEU A 373 -2.63 -18.54 -39.41
C LEU A 373 -3.41 -19.79 -39.83
N ALA A 374 -3.85 -19.87 -41.09
CA ALA A 374 -4.50 -21.06 -41.63
C ALA A 374 -3.57 -22.28 -41.72
N VAL A 375 -2.24 -22.07 -41.73
CA VAL A 375 -1.24 -23.16 -41.74
C VAL A 375 -1.00 -23.65 -40.31
N PRO A 376 -1.38 -24.88 -39.91
CA PRO A 376 -1.18 -25.37 -38.54
C PRO A 376 0.31 -25.49 -38.18
N TYR A 377 0.65 -25.13 -36.94
CA TYR A 377 2.03 -25.23 -36.43
C TYR A 377 2.46 -26.70 -36.27
N ASP A 378 3.61 -27.05 -36.86
CA ASP A 378 4.18 -28.38 -36.79
C ASP A 378 4.85 -28.62 -35.43
N LYS A 379 4.14 -29.32 -34.53
CA LYS A 379 4.62 -29.66 -33.18
C LYS A 379 5.91 -30.48 -33.18
N SER A 380 6.27 -31.15 -34.28
CA SER A 380 7.51 -31.92 -34.38
C SER A 380 8.77 -31.06 -34.49
N LYS A 381 8.62 -29.79 -34.90
CA LYS A 381 9.71 -28.80 -34.98
C LYS A 381 9.89 -27.97 -33.72
N ALA A 382 9.02 -28.15 -32.71
CA ALA A 382 9.15 -27.44 -31.45
C ALA A 382 10.37 -27.96 -30.68
N HIS A 383 11.25 -27.04 -30.27
CA HIS A 383 12.36 -27.39 -29.40
C HIS A 383 11.83 -28.00 -28.10
N THR A 384 12.33 -29.18 -27.70
CA THR A 384 11.82 -29.96 -26.55
C THR A 384 11.77 -29.16 -25.24
N PHE A 385 12.63 -28.14 -25.13
CA PHE A 385 12.77 -27.23 -23.98
C PHE A 385 12.06 -25.88 -24.14
N ALA A 386 11.39 -25.59 -25.27
CA ALA A 386 10.72 -24.30 -25.51
C ALA A 386 9.51 -24.05 -24.58
N LEU A 387 8.90 -25.12 -24.06
CA LEU A 387 7.76 -25.07 -23.16
C LEU A 387 8.19 -25.65 -21.80
N VAL A 388 8.21 -24.81 -20.77
CA VAL A 388 8.50 -25.26 -19.40
C VAL A 388 7.39 -26.19 -18.92
N LYS A 389 7.71 -27.41 -18.52
CA LYS A 389 6.67 -28.37 -18.07
C LYS A 389 6.33 -28.23 -16.59
N GLU A 390 7.22 -27.57 -15.83
CA GLU A 390 7.10 -27.41 -14.39
C GLU A 390 6.49 -26.06 -14.01
N LYS A 391 5.85 -26.01 -12.83
CA LYS A 391 5.16 -24.82 -12.32
C LYS A 391 6.14 -23.75 -11.80
N TYR A 392 7.31 -24.16 -11.30
CA TYR A 392 8.35 -23.29 -10.77
C TYR A 392 9.68 -23.58 -11.50
N GLY A 393 10.54 -22.57 -11.66
CA GLY A 393 11.75 -22.66 -12.48
C GLY A 393 12.97 -23.27 -11.80
N ILE A 394 12.92 -23.49 -10.49
CA ILE A 394 14.00 -24.04 -9.67
C ILE A 394 13.48 -25.07 -8.67
N SER A 395 14.39 -25.85 -8.09
CA SER A 395 14.01 -26.89 -7.13
C SER A 395 13.39 -26.30 -5.87
N ASN A 396 12.53 -27.08 -5.22
CA ASN A 396 11.89 -26.69 -3.95
C ASN A 396 12.91 -26.29 -2.87
N TRP A 397 14.08 -26.92 -2.84
CA TRP A 397 15.13 -26.61 -1.86
C TRP A 397 15.81 -25.26 -2.14
N GLU A 398 16.09 -24.96 -3.40
CA GLU A 398 16.66 -23.67 -3.81
C GLU A 398 15.66 -22.53 -3.56
N LEU A 399 14.35 -22.77 -3.75
CA LEU A 399 13.30 -21.78 -3.42
C LEU A 399 13.34 -21.44 -1.94
N ILE A 400 13.45 -22.43 -1.06
CA ILE A 400 13.60 -22.20 0.38
C ILE A 400 14.85 -21.37 0.64
N ARG A 401 15.99 -21.75 0.06
CA ARG A 401 17.27 -21.04 0.27
C ARG A 401 17.20 -19.58 -0.19
N ALA A 402 16.54 -19.30 -1.31
CA ALA A 402 16.33 -17.95 -1.82
C ALA A 402 15.42 -17.13 -0.90
N CYS A 403 14.27 -17.69 -0.50
CA CYS A 403 13.35 -17.04 0.44
C CYS A 403 14.00 -16.81 1.82
N PHE A 404 14.84 -17.73 2.28
CA PHE A 404 15.59 -17.61 3.52
C PHE A 404 16.62 -16.50 3.50
N SER A 405 17.42 -16.42 2.43
CA SER A 405 18.38 -15.34 2.22
C SER A 405 17.71 -13.97 2.21
N ARG A 406 16.54 -13.86 1.55
CA ARG A 406 15.77 -12.62 1.52
C ARG A 406 15.23 -12.23 2.89
N GLU A 407 14.59 -13.15 3.60
CA GLU A 407 14.01 -12.84 4.90
C GLU A 407 15.11 -12.42 5.90
N TRP A 408 16.27 -13.08 5.87
CA TRP A 408 17.43 -12.66 6.66
C TRP A 408 17.85 -11.22 6.35
N LEU A 409 17.96 -10.86 5.07
CA LEU A 409 18.29 -9.50 4.64
C LEU A 409 17.25 -8.49 5.14
N LEU A 410 15.96 -8.77 4.98
CA LEU A 410 14.88 -7.90 5.44
C LEU A 410 14.90 -7.71 6.96
N MET A 411 15.18 -8.78 7.72
CA MET A 411 15.31 -8.69 9.18
C MET A 411 16.51 -7.83 9.60
N THR A 412 17.64 -7.91 8.89
CA THR A 412 18.82 -7.07 9.19
C THR A 412 18.57 -5.60 8.86
N ARG A 413 17.94 -5.29 7.71
CA ARG A 413 17.58 -3.92 7.31
C ARG A 413 16.55 -3.28 8.23
N ASN A 414 15.61 -4.07 8.75
CA ASN A 414 14.59 -3.62 9.71
C ASN A 414 14.89 -4.07 11.16
N SER A 415 16.18 -4.14 11.51
CA SER A 415 16.64 -4.61 12.82
C SER A 415 16.09 -3.76 13.98
N PHE A 416 15.82 -2.48 13.76
CA PHE A 416 15.26 -1.57 14.77
C PHE A 416 14.00 -2.12 15.44
N ILE A 417 13.08 -2.73 14.69
CA ILE A 417 11.83 -3.27 15.27
C ILE A 417 12.13 -4.45 16.21
N TYR A 418 13.01 -5.36 15.80
CA TYR A 418 13.39 -6.53 16.61
C TYR A 418 14.19 -6.13 17.85
N VAL A 419 15.10 -5.16 17.72
CA VAL A 419 15.82 -4.56 18.84
C VAL A 419 14.84 -3.91 19.82
N PHE A 420 13.90 -3.11 19.31
CA PHE A 420 12.88 -2.46 20.14
C PHE A 420 12.00 -3.47 20.90
N LYS A 421 11.54 -4.55 20.26
CA LYS A 421 10.80 -5.63 20.93
C LYS A 421 11.64 -6.35 21.99
N THR A 422 12.92 -6.60 21.71
CA THR A 422 13.85 -7.25 22.66
C THR A 422 14.08 -6.36 23.89
N VAL A 423 14.25 -5.05 23.69
CA VAL A 423 14.37 -4.08 24.79
C VAL A 423 13.09 -4.03 25.60
N GLN A 424 11.93 -3.98 24.94
CA GLN A 424 10.62 -3.97 25.59
C GLN A 424 10.41 -5.21 26.48
N ILE A 425 10.65 -6.42 25.97
CA ILE A 425 10.47 -7.64 26.77
C ILE A 425 11.46 -7.71 27.94
N THR A 426 12.67 -7.19 27.75
CA THR A 426 13.68 -7.09 28.82
C THR A 426 13.21 -6.16 29.94
N ILE A 427 12.70 -4.97 29.61
CA ILE A 427 12.12 -4.04 30.59
C ILE A 427 10.95 -4.70 31.31
N MET A 428 10.07 -5.38 30.57
CA MET A 428 8.92 -6.07 31.16
C MET A 428 9.34 -7.21 32.10
N ALA A 429 10.37 -7.96 31.74
CA ALA A 429 10.94 -9.00 32.59
C ALA A 429 11.53 -8.40 33.89
N ILE A 430 12.21 -7.25 33.82
CA ILE A 430 12.72 -6.53 35.00
C ILE A 430 11.58 -6.04 35.90
N ILE A 431 10.51 -5.49 35.33
CA ILE A 431 9.32 -5.09 36.12
C ILE A 431 8.73 -6.31 36.81
N THR A 432 8.55 -7.42 36.09
CA THR A 432 8.00 -8.67 36.64
C THR A 432 8.87 -9.22 37.76
N PHE A 433 10.19 -9.30 37.51
CA PHE A 433 11.21 -9.67 38.48
C PHE A 433 11.12 -8.85 39.78
N THR A 434 11.02 -7.52 39.67
CA THR A 434 11.00 -6.63 40.84
C THR A 434 9.65 -6.61 41.58
N VAL A 435 8.55 -6.94 40.90
CA VAL A 435 7.22 -7.09 41.51
C VAL A 435 7.12 -8.38 42.32
N PHE A 436 7.69 -9.48 41.82
CA PHE A 436 7.66 -10.79 42.46
C PHE A 436 8.97 -11.13 43.19
N PHE A 437 9.79 -10.12 43.51
CA PHE A 437 11.12 -10.28 44.08
C PHE A 437 11.10 -10.98 45.45
N ARG A 438 11.59 -12.22 45.55
CA ARG A 438 11.74 -12.95 46.82
C ARG A 438 12.99 -13.84 46.83
N THR A 439 13.87 -13.63 47.82
CA THR A 439 15.12 -14.39 47.99
C THR A 439 14.99 -15.67 48.83
N LYS A 440 13.89 -15.86 49.58
CA LYS A 440 13.53 -17.11 50.29
C LYS A 440 12.02 -17.36 50.19
N MET A 441 11.63 -18.61 49.91
CA MET A 441 10.23 -19.01 49.72
C MET A 441 9.56 -19.41 51.04
N PRO A 442 8.61 -18.63 51.59
CA PRO A 442 7.67 -19.16 52.59
C PRO A 442 6.72 -20.15 51.90
N HIS A 443 6.57 -21.34 52.49
CA HIS A 443 5.75 -22.44 51.99
C HIS A 443 4.85 -22.94 53.13
N GLY A 444 3.55 -23.12 52.86
CA GLY A 444 2.59 -23.64 53.84
C GLY A 444 1.27 -22.86 53.95
N GLU A 445 1.24 -21.58 53.56
CA GLU A 445 0.01 -20.75 53.57
C GLU A 445 -0.65 -20.68 52.19
N LEU A 446 -1.99 -20.78 52.14
CA LEU A 446 -2.79 -20.73 50.91
C LEU A 446 -2.58 -19.42 50.13
N ILE A 447 -2.34 -18.31 50.84
CA ILE A 447 -2.15 -16.96 50.28
C ILE A 447 -0.86 -16.86 49.46
N ASP A 448 0.19 -17.57 49.86
CA ASP A 448 1.43 -17.58 49.09
C ASP A 448 1.28 -18.42 47.81
N GLY A 449 0.49 -19.50 47.84
CA GLY A 449 0.13 -20.29 46.65
C GLY A 449 -0.56 -19.46 45.55
N ASP A 450 -1.49 -18.59 45.93
CA ASP A 450 -2.21 -17.70 45.00
C ASP A 450 -1.26 -16.71 44.29
N LYS A 451 -0.23 -16.20 44.99
CA LYS A 451 0.79 -15.32 44.39
C LYS A 451 1.64 -16.03 43.35
N PHE A 452 2.02 -17.29 43.61
CA PHE A 452 2.79 -18.09 42.63
C PHE A 452 1.96 -18.38 41.39
N LEU A 453 0.70 -18.76 41.57
CA LEU A 453 -0.21 -19.03 40.45
C LEU A 453 -0.46 -17.76 39.62
N ALA A 454 -0.58 -16.60 40.27
CA ALA A 454 -0.69 -15.30 39.60
C ALA A 454 0.57 -14.95 38.78
N ALA A 455 1.76 -15.15 39.33
CA ALA A 455 3.03 -14.91 38.64
C ALA A 455 3.17 -15.79 37.39
N LEU A 456 2.79 -17.07 37.50
CA LEU A 456 2.79 -18.01 36.38
C LEU A 456 1.78 -17.64 35.30
N PHE A 457 0.54 -17.35 35.69
CA PHE A 457 -0.50 -16.92 34.78
C PHE A 457 -0.11 -15.63 34.04
N PHE A 458 0.45 -14.67 34.76
CA PHE A 458 0.94 -13.42 34.19
C PHE A 458 2.05 -13.64 33.16
N SER A 459 3.04 -14.49 33.48
CA SER A 459 4.14 -14.86 32.59
C SER A 459 3.63 -15.42 31.27
N LEU A 460 2.67 -16.37 31.33
CA LEU A 460 2.05 -16.96 30.15
C LEU A 460 1.22 -15.93 29.35
N THR A 461 0.49 -15.07 30.05
CA THR A 461 -0.34 -14.03 29.45
C THR A 461 0.51 -12.97 28.73
N ASN A 462 1.64 -12.58 29.30
CA ASN A 462 2.56 -11.61 28.68
C ASN A 462 3.16 -12.14 27.38
N VAL A 463 3.55 -13.42 27.35
CA VAL A 463 4.02 -14.09 26.13
C VAL A 463 2.93 -14.14 25.07
N LEU A 464 1.68 -14.38 25.45
CA LEU A 464 0.54 -14.33 24.52
C LEU A 464 0.33 -12.92 23.95
N PHE A 465 0.37 -11.87 24.77
CA PHE A 465 0.22 -10.49 24.31
C PHE A 465 1.35 -10.02 23.37
N ASN A 466 2.59 -10.50 23.55
CA ASN A 466 3.70 -10.21 22.63
C ASN A 466 3.40 -10.68 21.20
N GLY A 467 2.67 -11.78 21.06
CA GLY A 467 2.26 -12.32 19.77
C GLY A 467 1.31 -11.41 18.97
N LEU A 468 0.55 -10.52 19.63
CA LEU A 468 -0.33 -9.56 18.94
C LEU A 468 0.45 -8.56 18.07
N ALA A 469 1.70 -8.26 18.41
CA ALA A 469 2.53 -7.38 17.58
C ALA A 469 2.92 -8.03 16.24
N GLU A 470 3.13 -9.35 16.23
CA GLU A 470 3.43 -10.12 15.00
C GLU A 470 2.26 -10.11 14.02
N LEU A 471 1.03 -10.00 14.54
CA LEU A 471 -0.18 -9.97 13.72
C LEU A 471 -0.13 -8.84 12.70
N VAL A 472 0.16 -7.63 13.18
CA VAL A 472 0.15 -6.43 12.35
C VAL A 472 1.30 -6.47 11.35
N MET A 473 2.50 -6.91 11.78
CA MET A 473 3.66 -7.05 10.87
C MET A 473 3.41 -8.05 9.74
N THR A 474 2.71 -9.15 10.02
CA THR A 474 2.36 -10.14 9.00
C THR A 474 1.39 -9.56 7.96
N LEU A 475 0.39 -8.78 8.41
CA LEU A 475 -0.59 -8.13 7.51
C LEU A 475 0.08 -7.18 6.50
N PHE A 476 1.13 -6.46 6.91
CA PHE A 476 1.88 -5.57 6.01
C PHE A 476 2.58 -6.32 4.87
N ARG A 477 2.99 -7.57 5.12
CA ARG A 477 3.70 -8.40 4.13
C ARG A 477 2.75 -9.12 3.16
N LEU A 478 1.48 -9.29 3.52
CA LEU A 478 0.51 -10.06 2.73
C LEU A 478 0.26 -9.50 1.31
N PRO A 479 0.12 -8.19 1.06
CA PRO A 479 -0.08 -7.68 -0.30
C PRO A 479 1.06 -8.07 -1.26
N VAL A 480 2.30 -7.93 -0.80
CA VAL A 480 3.50 -8.32 -1.56
C VAL A 480 3.54 -9.83 -1.79
N PHE A 481 3.20 -10.61 -0.76
CA PHE A 481 3.11 -12.06 -0.86
C PHE A 481 2.09 -12.50 -1.92
N TYR A 482 0.86 -11.98 -1.90
CA TYR A 482 -0.17 -12.34 -2.87
C TYR A 482 0.24 -11.98 -4.29
N LYS A 483 0.84 -10.79 -4.47
CA LYS A 483 1.39 -10.37 -5.76
C LYS A 483 2.42 -11.36 -6.29
N GLN A 484 3.40 -11.75 -5.48
CA GLN A 484 4.49 -12.63 -5.88
C GLN A 484 4.06 -14.08 -6.08
N ARG A 485 3.13 -14.58 -5.25
CA ARG A 485 2.50 -15.88 -5.42
C ARG A 485 1.72 -15.97 -6.73
N ASP A 486 0.92 -14.95 -7.03
CA ASP A 486 0.13 -14.89 -8.26
C ASP A 486 1.00 -14.70 -9.53
N LEU A 487 2.28 -14.39 -9.34
CA LEU A 487 3.34 -14.38 -10.35
C LEU A 487 4.13 -15.69 -10.44
N LEU A 488 3.77 -16.71 -9.65
CA LEU A 488 4.44 -18.01 -9.60
C LEU A 488 5.94 -17.94 -9.24
N PHE A 489 6.38 -16.92 -8.49
CA PHE A 489 7.77 -16.87 -8.00
C PHE A 489 8.08 -18.00 -7.01
N TYR A 490 7.15 -18.27 -6.10
CA TYR A 490 7.30 -19.31 -5.09
C TYR A 490 5.93 -19.74 -4.54
N PRO A 491 5.79 -20.98 -4.04
CA PRO A 491 4.60 -21.43 -3.34
C PRO A 491 4.49 -20.83 -1.94
N ALA A 492 3.29 -20.87 -1.36
CA ALA A 492 3.01 -20.30 -0.04
C ALA A 492 3.90 -20.84 1.09
N TRP A 493 4.21 -22.14 1.05
CA TRP A 493 5.07 -22.79 2.05
C TRP A 493 6.53 -22.33 1.99
N ALA A 494 7.05 -21.97 0.81
CA ALA A 494 8.43 -21.48 0.64
C ALA A 494 8.61 -20.06 1.21
N PHE A 495 7.52 -19.30 1.31
CA PHE A 495 7.49 -17.99 1.99
C PHE A 495 7.34 -18.14 3.51
N GLY A 496 6.40 -18.97 3.96
CA GLY A 496 6.11 -19.11 5.39
C GLY A 496 7.22 -19.80 6.19
N LEU A 497 7.88 -20.81 5.60
CA LEU A 497 8.86 -21.65 6.30
C LEU A 497 10.11 -20.87 6.74
N PRO A 498 10.75 -20.03 5.92
CA PRO A 498 11.88 -19.20 6.37
C PRO A 498 11.53 -18.20 7.47
N ILE A 499 10.35 -17.56 7.40
CA ILE A 499 9.86 -16.64 8.44
C ILE A 499 9.71 -17.38 9.77
N TRP A 500 9.23 -18.61 9.72
CA TRP A 500 9.14 -19.47 10.89
C TRP A 500 10.53 -19.86 11.42
N ILE A 501 11.44 -20.38 10.58
CA ILE A 501 12.78 -20.81 11.01
C ILE A 501 13.57 -19.64 11.60
N LEU A 502 13.59 -18.47 10.95
CA LEU A 502 14.33 -17.30 11.42
C LEU A 502 13.72 -16.69 12.69
N GLY A 503 12.41 -16.87 12.89
CA GLY A 503 11.72 -16.46 14.12
C GLY A 503 12.07 -17.33 15.33
N VAL A 504 12.47 -18.60 15.15
CA VAL A 504 12.73 -19.53 16.25
C VAL A 504 13.92 -19.07 17.13
N PRO A 505 15.12 -18.73 16.60
CA PRO A 505 16.22 -18.21 17.40
C PRO A 505 15.86 -16.95 18.20
N LEU A 506 15.13 -16.01 17.59
CA LEU A 506 14.67 -14.80 18.28
C LEU A 506 13.69 -15.13 19.40
N SER A 507 12.76 -16.05 19.16
CA SER A 507 11.80 -16.49 20.18
C SER A 507 12.50 -17.20 21.34
N PHE A 508 13.56 -17.97 21.06
CA PHE A 508 14.42 -18.56 22.09
C PHE A 508 15.18 -17.50 22.87
N LEU A 509 15.74 -16.48 22.21
CA LEU A 509 16.42 -15.37 22.86
C LEU A 509 15.47 -14.61 23.79
N GLU A 510 14.31 -14.21 23.30
CA GLU A 510 13.28 -13.51 24.09
C GLU A 510 12.81 -14.36 25.29
N SER A 511 12.61 -15.66 25.07
CA SER A 511 12.23 -16.59 26.15
C SER A 511 13.36 -16.81 27.16
N ALA A 512 14.61 -16.88 26.71
CA ALA A 512 15.78 -17.03 27.57
C ALA A 512 15.98 -15.79 28.45
N ILE A 513 15.86 -14.59 27.87
CA ILE A 513 15.89 -13.33 28.63
C ILE A 513 14.79 -13.33 29.71
N TRP A 514 13.56 -13.68 29.32
CA TRP A 514 12.45 -13.75 30.26
C TRP A 514 12.70 -14.75 31.39
N ILE A 515 13.11 -15.98 31.06
CA ILE A 515 13.39 -17.05 32.03
C ILE A 515 14.56 -16.66 32.94
N ILE A 516 15.70 -16.20 32.41
CA ILE A 516 16.87 -15.85 33.23
C ILE A 516 16.50 -14.76 34.25
N LEU A 517 15.76 -13.74 33.82
CA LEU A 517 15.41 -12.60 34.68
C LEU A 517 14.31 -12.92 35.68
N THR A 518 13.32 -13.74 35.33
CA THR A 518 12.14 -14.00 36.18
C THR A 518 12.18 -15.33 36.92
N TYR A 519 12.74 -16.38 36.33
CA TYR A 519 12.59 -17.75 36.82
C TYR A 519 13.38 -18.02 38.10
N TYR A 520 14.67 -17.65 38.10
CA TYR A 520 15.55 -17.81 39.27
C TYR A 520 15.21 -16.86 40.41
N THR A 521 14.66 -15.70 40.08
CA THR A 521 14.46 -14.60 41.04
C THR A 521 13.09 -14.64 41.72
N ILE A 522 12.09 -15.21 41.05
CA ILE A 522 10.76 -15.52 41.63
C ILE A 522 10.80 -16.85 42.39
N GLY A 523 11.73 -17.75 42.04
CA GLY A 523 11.94 -19.04 42.72
C GLY A 523 11.24 -20.23 42.05
N PHE A 524 11.01 -20.20 40.73
CA PHE A 524 10.45 -21.33 40.00
C PHE A 524 11.49 -22.48 39.83
N ALA A 525 11.02 -23.74 39.79
CA ALA A 525 11.80 -24.97 39.64
C ALA A 525 12.19 -25.22 38.17
N PRO A 526 13.47 -25.30 37.76
CA PRO A 526 13.93 -25.15 36.37
C PRO A 526 13.20 -26.04 35.35
N ALA A 527 12.37 -25.42 34.49
CA ALA A 527 11.69 -26.09 33.38
C ALA A 527 11.59 -25.20 32.12
N ALA A 528 11.73 -25.84 30.96
CA ALA A 528 11.68 -25.18 29.66
C ALA A 528 10.23 -24.97 29.20
N ASN A 529 9.86 -23.74 28.82
CA ASN A 529 8.53 -23.39 28.32
C ASN A 529 8.55 -23.13 26.81
N SER A 530 7.78 -23.92 26.03
CA SER A 530 7.70 -23.81 24.56
C SER A 530 6.48 -23.00 24.04
N ILE A 531 5.80 -22.25 24.92
CA ILE A 531 4.51 -21.59 24.63
C ILE A 531 4.67 -20.33 23.76
N HIS A 532 5.86 -19.72 23.71
CA HIS A 532 6.12 -18.51 22.93
C HIS A 532 5.96 -18.74 21.43
N ASN A 533 6.58 -19.79 20.88
CA ASN A 533 6.48 -20.12 19.46
C ASN A 533 5.03 -20.41 19.03
N MET A 534 4.23 -21.00 19.92
CA MET A 534 2.82 -21.27 19.69
C MET A 534 2.01 -19.97 19.56
N ALA A 535 2.22 -19.01 20.47
CA ALA A 535 1.51 -17.73 20.43
C ALA A 535 1.81 -16.99 19.12
N ILE A 536 3.07 -16.93 18.70
CA ILE A 536 3.49 -16.29 17.46
C ILE A 536 2.81 -16.93 16.23
N GLY A 537 2.80 -18.27 16.13
CA GLY A 537 2.13 -18.98 15.04
C GLY A 537 0.61 -18.76 15.01
N LEU A 538 -0.04 -18.76 16.18
CA LEU A 538 -1.48 -18.47 16.29
C LEU A 538 -1.83 -17.09 15.72
N PHE A 539 -1.08 -16.04 16.04
CA PHE A 539 -1.39 -14.70 15.54
C PHE A 539 -1.03 -14.51 14.07
N ARG A 540 0.00 -15.19 13.55
CA ARG A 540 0.29 -15.25 12.11
C ARG A 540 -0.86 -15.90 11.33
N PHE A 541 -1.42 -16.98 11.86
CA PHE A 541 -2.60 -17.61 11.29
C PHE A 541 -3.79 -16.63 11.23
N ILE A 542 -4.05 -15.94 12.34
CA ILE A 542 -5.16 -14.97 12.41
C ILE A 542 -4.95 -13.81 11.42
N SER A 543 -3.71 -13.33 11.23
CA SER A 543 -3.40 -12.33 10.18
C SER A 543 -3.75 -12.82 8.78
N ALA A 544 -3.37 -14.05 8.44
CA ALA A 544 -3.61 -14.63 7.12
C ALA A 544 -5.13 -14.72 6.83
N VAL A 545 -5.93 -15.09 7.82
CA VAL A 545 -7.40 -15.19 7.70
C VAL A 545 -8.07 -13.82 7.69
N GLY A 546 -7.66 -12.91 8.56
CA GLY A 546 -8.34 -11.62 8.79
C GLY A 546 -8.22 -10.63 7.63
N ARG A 547 -7.13 -10.68 6.85
CA ARG A 547 -6.81 -9.83 5.65
C ARG A 547 -6.77 -8.32 5.84
N THR A 548 -7.49 -7.76 6.82
CA THR A 548 -7.44 -6.35 7.23
C THR A 548 -7.06 -6.26 8.70
N GLN A 549 -6.40 -5.15 9.07
CA GLN A 549 -5.95 -4.94 10.45
C GLN A 549 -7.11 -4.92 11.45
N VAL A 550 -8.24 -4.30 11.09
CA VAL A 550 -9.41 -4.21 11.98
C VAL A 550 -9.97 -5.59 12.31
N VAL A 551 -10.20 -6.42 11.28
CA VAL A 551 -10.81 -7.75 11.46
C VAL A 551 -9.83 -8.70 12.17
N ALA A 552 -8.57 -8.72 11.74
CA ALA A 552 -7.55 -9.58 12.34
C ALA A 552 -7.30 -9.25 13.82
N SER A 553 -7.12 -7.97 14.17
CA SER A 553 -6.90 -7.55 15.56
C SER A 553 -8.07 -7.92 16.46
N THR A 554 -9.30 -7.79 15.95
CA THR A 554 -10.51 -8.14 16.71
C THR A 554 -10.64 -9.64 16.95
N PHE A 555 -10.35 -10.45 15.93
CA PHE A 555 -10.35 -11.90 16.06
C PHE A 555 -9.23 -12.38 17.01
N ALA A 556 -8.08 -11.71 16.98
CA ALA A 556 -6.94 -12.01 17.82
C ALA A 556 -7.21 -11.76 19.31
N THR A 557 -7.76 -10.60 19.66
CA THR A 557 -8.13 -10.29 21.05
C THR A 557 -9.24 -11.20 21.56
N PHE A 558 -10.21 -11.56 20.72
CA PHE A 558 -11.23 -12.55 21.04
C PHE A 558 -10.62 -13.94 21.29
N THR A 559 -9.71 -14.39 20.43
CA THR A 559 -9.03 -15.68 20.61
C THR A 559 -8.22 -15.68 21.91
N SER A 560 -7.49 -14.61 22.21
CA SER A 560 -6.78 -14.45 23.49
C SER A 560 -7.70 -14.52 24.69
N LEU A 561 -8.88 -13.88 24.61
CA LEU A 561 -9.89 -13.94 25.66
C LEU A 561 -10.32 -15.38 25.94
N VAL A 562 -10.71 -16.12 24.90
CA VAL A 562 -11.18 -17.51 25.03
C VAL A 562 -10.09 -18.40 25.61
N VAL A 563 -8.85 -18.26 25.12
CA VAL A 563 -7.68 -19.01 25.60
C VAL A 563 -7.42 -18.76 27.09
N LEU A 564 -7.54 -17.51 27.55
CA LEU A 564 -7.26 -17.14 28.94
C LEU A 564 -8.37 -17.52 29.90
N VAL A 565 -9.62 -17.30 29.51
CA VAL A 565 -10.81 -17.68 30.30
C VAL A 565 -10.87 -19.19 30.53
N LEU A 566 -10.58 -19.98 29.49
CA LEU A 566 -10.57 -21.43 29.57
C LEU A 566 -9.23 -22.03 30.01
N GLY A 567 -8.26 -21.18 30.41
CA GLY A 567 -6.93 -21.59 30.86
C GLY A 567 -6.90 -22.24 32.26
N GLY A 568 -7.97 -22.09 33.05
CA GLY A 568 -8.10 -22.69 34.39
C GLY A 568 -7.70 -21.79 35.56
N TYR A 569 -7.02 -20.66 35.31
CA TYR A 569 -6.73 -19.67 36.34
C TYR A 569 -7.96 -18.80 36.68
N MET A 570 -8.62 -18.27 35.65
CA MET A 570 -9.74 -17.34 35.80
C MET A 570 -11.01 -18.02 36.30
N VAL A 571 -11.29 -19.21 35.76
CA VAL A 571 -12.40 -20.07 36.15
C VAL A 571 -11.83 -21.44 36.39
N SER A 572 -12.10 -21.98 37.59
CA SER A 572 -11.72 -23.35 37.90
C SER A 572 -12.46 -24.31 36.96
N LYS A 573 -11.79 -25.39 36.54
CA LYS A 573 -12.38 -26.43 35.69
C LYS A 573 -13.66 -27.01 36.30
N ASP A 574 -13.72 -27.11 37.63
CA ASP A 574 -14.85 -27.68 38.33
C ASP A 574 -16.06 -26.74 38.40
N ASP A 575 -15.81 -25.42 38.29
CA ASP A 575 -16.83 -24.38 38.26
C ASP A 575 -17.41 -24.15 36.84
N LEU A 576 -16.79 -24.72 35.80
CA LEU A 576 -17.34 -24.71 34.46
C LEU A 576 -18.56 -25.64 34.35
N GLU A 577 -19.58 -25.17 33.65
CA GLU A 577 -20.76 -25.97 33.32
C GLU A 577 -20.35 -27.29 32.62
N PRO A 578 -20.99 -28.43 32.93
CA PRO A 578 -20.56 -29.76 32.45
C PRO A 578 -20.38 -29.85 30.93
N TRP A 579 -21.23 -29.15 30.18
CA TRP A 579 -21.22 -29.12 28.72
C TRP A 579 -20.10 -28.22 28.14
N LEU A 580 -19.44 -27.39 28.94
CA LEU A 580 -18.32 -26.52 28.52
C LEU A 580 -16.94 -27.10 28.91
N LYS A 581 -16.91 -28.13 29.77
CA LYS A 581 -15.66 -28.76 30.27
C LYS A 581 -14.75 -29.31 29.16
N TRP A 582 -15.28 -29.68 27.99
CA TRP A 582 -14.46 -30.11 26.85
C TRP A 582 -13.59 -28.98 26.30
N ALA A 583 -14.05 -27.72 26.37
CA ALA A 583 -13.33 -26.57 25.84
C ALA A 583 -12.02 -26.32 26.59
N TYR A 584 -11.99 -26.59 27.91
CA TYR A 584 -10.77 -26.55 28.72
C TYR A 584 -9.64 -27.44 28.17
N TYR A 585 -9.98 -28.59 27.58
CA TYR A 585 -9.02 -29.55 27.03
C TYR A 585 -8.53 -29.22 25.62
N ILE A 586 -9.15 -28.26 24.93
CA ILE A 586 -8.74 -27.84 23.59
C ILE A 586 -7.62 -26.81 23.66
N PHE A 587 -7.66 -25.92 24.65
CA PHE A 587 -6.76 -24.76 24.68
C PHE A 587 -5.39 -25.11 25.27
N PRO A 588 -4.28 -24.87 24.54
CA PRO A 588 -2.94 -25.23 25.01
C PRO A 588 -2.49 -24.54 26.31
N LEU A 589 -3.07 -23.37 26.62
CA LEU A 589 -2.71 -22.61 27.82
C LEU A 589 -3.00 -23.39 29.11
N SER A 590 -4.08 -24.18 29.15
CA SER A 590 -4.42 -25.00 30.31
C SER A 590 -3.34 -26.05 30.59
N TYR A 591 -2.82 -26.70 29.54
CA TYR A 591 -1.68 -27.61 29.64
C TYR A 591 -0.40 -26.90 30.05
N GLY A 592 -0.16 -25.69 29.53
CA GLY A 592 0.99 -24.87 29.92
C GLY A 592 0.98 -24.51 31.40
N GLN A 593 -0.15 -24.04 31.91
CA GLN A 593 -0.34 -23.71 33.31
C GLN A 593 -0.26 -24.94 34.22
N ASN A 594 -0.91 -26.05 33.83
CA ASN A 594 -0.85 -27.30 34.58
C ASN A 594 0.55 -27.90 34.61
N ALA A 595 1.28 -27.89 33.49
CA ALA A 595 2.64 -28.40 33.42
C ALA A 595 3.56 -27.61 34.35
N VAL A 596 3.53 -26.27 34.27
CA VAL A 596 4.41 -25.42 35.09
C VAL A 596 4.02 -25.46 36.56
N SER A 597 2.73 -25.48 36.90
CA SER A 597 2.28 -25.63 38.29
C SER A 597 2.67 -27.00 38.87
N MET A 598 2.46 -28.10 38.15
CA MET A 598 2.88 -29.44 38.58
C MET A 598 4.38 -29.53 38.81
N THR A 599 5.21 -28.96 37.92
CA THR A 599 6.66 -28.95 38.12
C THR A 599 7.05 -28.16 39.37
N ASN A 600 6.42 -27.02 39.64
CA ASN A 600 6.76 -26.18 40.78
C ASN A 600 6.26 -26.73 42.13
N PHE A 601 5.11 -27.40 42.14
CA PHE A 601 4.46 -27.88 43.37
C PHE A 601 4.69 -29.38 43.67
N LEU A 602 5.17 -30.20 42.71
CA LEU A 602 5.32 -31.66 42.87
C LEU A 602 6.78 -32.18 42.74
N THR A 603 7.80 -31.34 42.53
CA THR A 603 9.19 -31.80 42.40
C THR A 603 9.69 -32.52 43.67
N LYS A 604 10.30 -33.68 43.46
CA LYS A 604 10.67 -34.73 44.44
C LYS A 604 11.85 -34.42 45.38
N ASP A 605 12.32 -33.18 45.45
CA ASP A 605 13.41 -32.83 46.38
C ASP A 605 12.86 -32.59 47.78
N GLY A 606 12.45 -33.68 48.44
CA GLY A 606 12.47 -33.95 49.89
C GLY A 606 11.90 -32.96 50.93
N VAL A 607 11.49 -31.73 50.58
CA VAL A 607 11.19 -30.66 51.54
C VAL A 607 9.80 -30.05 51.35
N HIS A 608 9.13 -30.32 50.21
CA HIS A 608 7.93 -29.60 49.81
C HIS A 608 6.81 -30.55 49.36
N GLN A 609 6.02 -31.05 50.31
CA GLN A 609 4.71 -31.65 50.03
C GLN A 609 3.62 -30.77 50.65
N ILE A 610 2.81 -30.15 49.80
CA ILE A 610 1.50 -29.61 50.19
C ILE A 610 0.48 -30.71 49.84
N GLN A 611 -0.38 -31.09 50.78
CA GLN A 611 -1.51 -32.00 50.51
C GLN A 611 -2.53 -31.27 49.63
N ILE A 612 -2.62 -31.66 48.37
CA ILE A 612 -3.61 -31.15 47.40
C ILE A 612 -4.83 -32.10 47.42
N PRO A 613 -6.08 -31.60 47.35
CA PRO A 613 -7.29 -32.44 47.28
C PRO A 613 -7.26 -33.42 46.08
N ASP A 614 -7.87 -34.59 46.25
CA ASP A 614 -7.82 -35.72 45.31
C ASP A 614 -8.33 -35.43 43.88
N SER A 615 -9.03 -34.31 43.65
CA SER A 615 -9.46 -33.87 42.31
C SER A 615 -8.30 -33.52 41.37
N MET A 616 -7.09 -33.28 41.91
CA MET A 616 -5.89 -32.92 41.16
C MET A 616 -4.94 -34.10 40.90
N ASN A 617 -5.19 -35.27 41.53
CA ASN A 617 -4.33 -36.47 41.46
C ASN A 617 -4.50 -37.32 40.18
N LEU A 618 -5.46 -36.99 39.31
CA LEU A 618 -5.88 -37.87 38.20
C LEU A 618 -4.99 -37.83 36.94
N LEU A 619 -3.83 -37.15 36.97
CA LEU A 619 -2.89 -37.07 35.84
C LEU A 619 -1.45 -37.46 36.22
N SER A 620 -1.26 -38.33 37.21
CA SER A 620 0.05 -38.88 37.59
C SER A 620 0.64 -39.90 36.58
N GLY A 621 0.00 -40.12 35.43
CA GLY A 621 0.47 -41.04 34.40
C GLY A 621 1.27 -40.36 33.29
N LYS A 622 2.60 -40.47 33.31
CA LYS A 622 3.62 -40.55 32.22
C LYS A 622 3.34 -40.02 30.78
N SER A 623 2.37 -39.15 30.52
CA SER A 623 1.84 -38.84 29.18
C SER A 623 2.00 -37.39 28.72
N SER A 624 2.50 -36.46 29.55
CA SER A 624 2.50 -35.03 29.18
C SER A 624 3.61 -34.61 28.20
N SER A 625 4.73 -35.35 28.11
CA SER A 625 5.82 -35.00 27.18
C SER A 625 5.47 -35.27 25.71
N ASN A 626 4.73 -36.35 25.42
CA ASN A 626 4.36 -36.72 24.05
C ASN A 626 3.18 -35.91 23.51
N GLN A 627 2.23 -35.47 24.35
CA GLN A 627 1.08 -34.66 23.91
C GLN A 627 1.45 -33.19 23.67
N GLY A 628 2.35 -32.60 24.48
CA GLY A 628 2.89 -31.26 24.23
C GLY A 628 3.68 -31.18 22.92
N ALA A 629 4.50 -32.19 22.64
CA ALA A 629 5.20 -32.33 21.36
C ALA A 629 4.24 -32.55 20.17
N PHE A 630 3.10 -33.23 20.39
CA PHE A 630 2.06 -33.43 19.37
C PHE A 630 1.34 -32.11 19.05
N ILE A 631 0.95 -31.32 20.05
CA ILE A 631 0.33 -29.99 19.85
C ILE A 631 1.32 -29.02 19.19
N GLN A 632 2.59 -29.04 19.59
CA GLN A 632 3.64 -28.23 18.97
C GLN A 632 3.91 -28.65 17.51
N LYS A 633 3.94 -29.96 17.21
CA LYS A 633 3.96 -30.47 15.82
C LYS A 633 2.71 -30.05 15.05
N THR A 634 1.53 -30.09 15.65
CA THR A 634 0.25 -29.76 14.99
C THR A 634 0.12 -28.26 14.72
N ILE A 635 0.68 -27.40 15.57
CA ILE A 635 0.68 -25.94 15.39
C ILE A 635 1.80 -25.49 14.44
N ALA A 636 2.98 -26.14 14.46
CA ALA A 636 4.03 -25.92 13.46
C ALA A 636 3.60 -26.41 12.06
N LEU A 637 2.89 -27.55 12.01
CA LEU A 637 2.19 -27.99 10.80
C LEU A 637 1.07 -27.00 10.45
N GLY A 638 0.35 -26.45 11.43
CA GLY A 638 -0.70 -25.44 11.27
C GLY A 638 -0.23 -24.12 10.66
N ASP A 639 0.96 -23.62 11.03
CA ASP A 639 1.59 -22.42 10.43
C ASP A 639 1.86 -22.60 8.93
N SER A 640 2.30 -23.80 8.55
CA SER A 640 2.50 -24.19 7.15
C SER A 640 1.16 -24.44 6.44
N SER A 641 0.23 -25.10 7.16
CA SER A 641 -1.08 -25.51 6.67
C SER A 641 -2.05 -24.35 6.52
N ALA A 642 -1.89 -23.25 7.26
CA ALA A 642 -2.73 -22.06 7.19
C ALA A 642 -2.57 -21.29 5.88
N LEU A 643 -1.31 -21.10 5.48
CA LEU A 643 -0.92 -20.54 4.18
C LEU A 643 -1.31 -21.50 3.02
N ILE A 644 -1.36 -22.81 3.28
CA ILE A 644 -1.87 -23.84 2.37
C ILE A 644 -3.41 -23.92 2.38
N LEU A 645 -4.08 -23.64 3.50
CA LEU A 645 -5.54 -23.65 3.63
C LEU A 645 -6.15 -22.44 2.93
N ASP A 646 -5.46 -21.30 2.85
CA ASP A 646 -5.82 -20.19 1.96
C ASP A 646 -5.73 -20.58 0.46
N GLU A 647 -4.92 -21.58 0.10
CA GLU A 647 -4.92 -22.18 -1.25
C GLU A 647 -6.25 -22.88 -1.57
N SER A 648 -6.93 -23.42 -0.54
CA SER A 648 -8.28 -24.01 -0.66
C SER A 648 -9.40 -22.97 -0.48
N ALA A 649 -9.25 -22.03 0.47
CA ALA A 649 -10.26 -21.03 0.81
C ALA A 649 -10.36 -19.91 -0.26
N SER A 650 -9.27 -19.57 -0.95
CA SER A 650 -9.32 -18.61 -2.07
C SER A 650 -10.07 -19.14 -3.28
N LYS A 651 -10.13 -20.48 -3.48
CA LYS A 651 -10.96 -21.12 -4.50
C LYS A 651 -12.45 -21.09 -4.14
N THR A 652 -12.81 -21.12 -2.86
CA THR A 652 -14.22 -21.07 -2.39
C THR A 652 -14.74 -19.65 -2.16
N ASN A 653 -13.91 -18.69 -1.70
CA ASN A 653 -14.37 -17.31 -1.38
C ASN A 653 -14.41 -16.35 -2.58
N LYS A 654 -13.88 -16.71 -3.76
CA LYS A 654 -14.19 -15.97 -5.00
C LYS A 654 -15.68 -16.03 -5.37
N LYS A 655 -16.46 -16.95 -4.79
CA LYS A 655 -17.93 -17.00 -4.92
C LYS A 655 -18.70 -16.05 -4.00
N SER A 656 -18.12 -15.50 -2.92
CA SER A 656 -18.87 -14.76 -1.88
C SER A 656 -18.76 -13.23 -1.95
N SER A 657 -17.72 -12.67 -2.59
CA SER A 657 -17.52 -11.21 -2.69
C SER A 657 -18.48 -10.47 -3.66
N GLY A 658 -19.50 -11.15 -4.20
CA GLY A 658 -20.50 -10.58 -5.12
C GLY A 658 -21.90 -10.38 -4.52
N LYS A 659 -22.11 -10.64 -3.22
CA LYS A 659 -23.41 -10.48 -2.55
C LYS A 659 -23.30 -9.56 -1.34
N SER A 660 -23.16 -8.25 -1.57
CA SER A 660 -23.69 -7.26 -0.63
C SER A 660 -25.02 -6.74 -1.20
N VAL A 661 -26.05 -6.96 -0.38
CA VAL A 661 -27.45 -6.62 -0.61
C VAL A 661 -27.63 -5.11 -0.53
N LEU A 662 -28.25 -4.52 -1.55
CA LEU A 662 -29.10 -3.35 -1.40
C LEU A 662 -30.28 -3.53 -2.37
N GLU A 663 -31.38 -4.05 -1.84
CA GLU A 663 -32.67 -3.98 -2.49
C GLU A 663 -33.19 -2.55 -2.31
N THR A 664 -33.39 -1.83 -3.42
CA THR A 664 -34.32 -0.70 -3.46
C THR A 664 -35.52 -1.12 -4.31
N PRO A 665 -36.75 -0.85 -3.86
CA PRO A 665 -37.95 -1.37 -4.47
C PRO A 665 -38.20 -0.77 -5.86
N GLU A 666 -38.80 -1.61 -6.69
CA GLU A 666 -39.15 -1.42 -8.09
C GLU A 666 -39.91 -0.11 -8.35
N GLY A 667 -39.37 0.71 -9.26
CA GLY A 667 -40.08 1.79 -9.94
C GLY A 667 -40.34 1.39 -11.38
N VAL A 668 -41.61 1.15 -11.69
CA VAL A 668 -42.21 0.74 -12.96
C VAL A 668 -41.55 1.37 -14.20
N ALA A 669 -41.12 0.51 -15.12
CA ALA A 669 -40.78 0.89 -16.49
C ALA A 669 -42.06 1.27 -17.26
N MET A 670 -42.09 2.46 -17.87
CA MET A 670 -43.00 2.76 -18.97
C MET A 670 -42.22 2.82 -20.28
N GLU A 671 -42.51 1.81 -21.08
CA GLU A 671 -42.23 1.64 -22.50
C GLU A 671 -42.91 2.77 -23.30
N GLN A 672 -42.18 3.50 -24.15
CA GLN A 672 -42.81 4.17 -25.29
C GLN A 672 -41.95 4.08 -26.55
N ALA A 673 -42.58 3.46 -27.55
CA ALA A 673 -42.09 3.17 -28.88
C ALA A 673 -42.06 4.41 -29.79
N HIS A 674 -41.20 4.33 -30.80
CA HIS A 674 -41.20 5.21 -31.96
C HIS A 674 -42.55 5.15 -32.70
N THR A 675 -43.14 6.32 -32.98
CA THR A 675 -43.98 6.50 -34.17
C THR A 675 -43.88 7.93 -34.67
N SER A 676 -43.57 8.05 -35.96
CA SER A 676 -43.52 9.27 -36.76
C SER A 676 -44.92 9.67 -37.24
N THR A 677 -45.31 10.93 -37.06
CA THR A 677 -46.21 11.66 -37.97
C THR A 677 -46.08 13.16 -37.69
N GLY A 678 -45.85 13.94 -38.74
CA GLY A 678 -45.69 15.39 -38.65
C GLY A 678 -47.01 16.15 -38.53
N LEU A 679 -46.94 17.35 -37.96
CA LEU A 679 -47.79 18.50 -38.30
C LEU A 679 -47.06 19.77 -37.84
N GLY A 680 -47.06 20.80 -38.69
CA GLY A 680 -46.26 22.01 -38.51
C GLY A 680 -46.96 23.15 -37.75
N LEU A 681 -46.11 24.16 -37.46
CA LEU A 681 -46.34 25.57 -37.08
C LEU A 681 -46.55 25.89 -35.58
N PRO A 682 -46.16 27.10 -35.10
CA PRO A 682 -45.16 28.05 -35.59
C PRO A 682 -44.06 28.39 -34.56
N VAL A 683 -42.99 28.99 -35.07
CA VAL A 683 -41.85 29.55 -34.34
C VAL A 683 -42.32 30.63 -33.35
N GLY A 684 -42.21 30.34 -32.06
CA GLY A 684 -42.30 31.33 -30.98
C GLY A 684 -40.89 31.69 -30.52
N THR A 685 -40.54 32.96 -30.68
CA THR A 685 -39.32 33.58 -30.16
C THR A 685 -39.23 33.41 -28.64
N VAL A 686 -38.31 32.57 -28.17
CA VAL A 686 -37.96 32.47 -26.76
C VAL A 686 -36.86 33.49 -26.50
N ASP A 687 -37.21 34.53 -25.74
CA ASP A 687 -36.27 35.53 -25.24
C ASP A 687 -35.10 34.85 -24.50
N HIS A 688 -33.89 35.21 -24.91
CA HIS A 688 -32.66 34.92 -24.20
C HIS A 688 -32.66 35.62 -22.83
N ALA A 689 -33.24 34.99 -21.82
CA ALA A 689 -32.91 35.29 -20.44
C ALA A 689 -31.47 34.80 -20.19
N SER A 690 -30.52 35.74 -20.22
CA SER A 690 -29.11 35.49 -19.93
C SER A 690 -28.98 34.75 -18.59
N LYS A 691 -28.58 33.48 -18.62
CA LYS A 691 -27.93 32.83 -17.48
C LYS A 691 -26.60 33.54 -17.28
N LYS A 692 -26.61 34.65 -16.53
CA LYS A 692 -25.40 35.22 -15.95
C LYS A 692 -24.89 34.18 -14.95
N GLY A 693 -23.97 33.33 -15.41
CA GLY A 693 -23.06 32.62 -14.50
C GLY A 693 -22.41 33.66 -13.59
N MET A 694 -22.33 33.38 -12.30
CA MET A 694 -21.73 34.29 -11.35
C MET A 694 -20.22 34.27 -11.59
N ILE A 695 -19.72 35.14 -12.46
CA ILE A 695 -18.29 35.39 -12.58
C ILE A 695 -17.88 36.10 -11.28
N LEU A 696 -17.38 35.34 -10.31
CA LEU A 696 -16.70 35.95 -9.17
C LEU A 696 -15.51 36.72 -9.72
N THR A 697 -15.49 38.02 -9.50
CA THR A 697 -14.37 38.89 -9.82
C THR A 697 -13.14 38.40 -9.06
N PHE A 698 -12.21 37.76 -9.75
CA PHE A 698 -10.90 37.44 -9.21
C PHE A 698 -9.95 38.58 -9.60
N GLN A 699 -9.02 38.92 -8.70
CA GLN A 699 -7.96 39.88 -9.00
C GLN A 699 -6.75 39.08 -9.47
N SER A 700 -6.28 39.35 -10.69
CA SER A 700 -5.02 38.81 -11.19
C SER A 700 -3.87 39.34 -10.34
N LEU A 701 -3.04 38.44 -9.80
CA LEU A 701 -1.88 38.80 -8.98
C LEU A 701 -0.60 38.43 -9.74
N SER A 702 0.34 39.38 -9.83
CA SER A 702 1.70 39.11 -10.29
C SER A 702 2.51 38.44 -9.18
N LEU A 703 3.30 37.43 -9.53
CA LEU A 703 4.21 36.73 -8.64
C LEU A 703 5.62 36.91 -9.18
N VAL A 704 6.53 37.43 -8.36
CA VAL A 704 7.89 37.76 -8.76
C VAL A 704 8.88 37.09 -7.82
N PHE A 705 9.93 36.53 -8.42
CA PHE A 705 11.02 35.85 -7.72
C PHE A 705 12.29 36.68 -7.89
N ASN A 706 12.91 37.09 -6.78
CA ASN A 706 14.14 37.88 -6.80
C ASN A 706 15.28 37.09 -6.16
N HIS A 707 16.31 36.75 -6.96
CA HIS A 707 17.53 36.06 -6.53
C HIS A 707 17.30 34.79 -5.68
N ILE A 708 16.39 33.90 -6.11
CA ILE A 708 16.13 32.65 -5.38
C ILE A 708 17.23 31.63 -5.66
N ASN A 709 18.09 31.39 -4.68
CA ASN A 709 19.11 30.35 -4.71
C ASN A 709 18.75 29.22 -3.75
N TYR A 710 18.79 27.98 -4.23
CA TYR A 710 18.44 26.79 -3.47
C TYR A 710 19.68 25.95 -3.17
N TYR A 711 20.04 25.81 -1.89
CA TYR A 711 21.17 25.02 -1.43
C TYR A 711 20.67 23.73 -0.78
N VAL A 712 21.14 22.57 -1.25
CA VAL A 712 20.67 21.23 -0.81
C VAL A 712 21.86 20.33 -0.55
N ASP A 713 21.86 19.65 0.59
CA ASP A 713 22.70 18.47 0.79
C ASP A 713 22.07 17.26 0.05
N VAL A 714 22.76 16.81 -0.99
CA VAL A 714 22.35 15.85 -2.04
C VAL A 714 21.90 14.48 -1.45
N PRO A 715 20.94 13.73 -2.05
CA PRO A 715 20.49 13.85 -3.44
C PRO A 715 19.00 14.09 -3.73
N ALA A 716 18.82 15.08 -4.62
CA ALA A 716 17.84 15.17 -5.72
C ALA A 716 16.34 15.24 -5.38
N VAL A 717 15.81 16.46 -5.18
CA VAL A 717 14.83 17.14 -6.07
C VAL A 717 14.92 18.65 -5.80
N LYS A 718 15.18 19.47 -6.83
CA LYS A 718 15.52 20.91 -6.65
C LYS A 718 14.37 21.90 -6.91
N ILE A 719 13.44 21.59 -7.81
CA ILE A 719 12.30 22.46 -8.15
C ILE A 719 11.20 22.37 -7.07
N LEU A 720 10.98 21.16 -6.56
CA LEU A 720 9.99 20.85 -5.54
C LEU A 720 10.22 21.63 -4.24
N GLY A 721 11.49 21.84 -3.85
CA GLY A 721 11.85 22.59 -2.65
C GLY A 721 11.38 24.04 -2.69
N VAL A 722 11.52 24.70 -3.84
CA VAL A 722 11.08 26.09 -4.03
C VAL A 722 9.54 26.19 -3.96
N TYR A 723 8.79 25.26 -4.55
CA TYR A 723 7.31 25.24 -4.43
C TYR A 723 6.80 24.81 -3.05
N GLN A 724 7.47 23.87 -2.38
CA GLN A 724 7.11 23.41 -1.04
C GLN A 724 7.36 24.50 0.01
N GLU A 725 8.45 25.26 -0.13
CA GLU A 725 8.71 26.43 0.69
C GLU A 725 7.78 27.61 0.37
N MET A 726 7.37 27.80 -0.89
CA MET A 726 6.30 28.75 -1.22
C MET A 726 5.07 28.53 -0.34
N LYS A 727 4.73 27.28 -0.04
CA LYS A 727 3.61 26.87 0.84
C LYS A 727 3.95 26.87 2.35
N GLY A 728 5.22 26.99 2.72
CA GLY A 728 5.70 27.05 4.11
C GLY A 728 5.82 25.67 4.77
N GLN A 729 6.07 24.64 3.97
CA GLN A 729 6.56 23.34 4.43
C GLN A 729 8.09 23.45 4.45
N GLY A 730 8.69 23.53 5.65
CA GLY A 730 10.15 23.53 5.76
C GLY A 730 10.72 22.24 5.19
N PHE A 731 11.80 22.37 4.42
CA PHE A 731 12.58 21.25 3.90
C PHE A 731 13.71 20.94 4.91
N GLU A 732 13.77 19.73 5.44
CA GLU A 732 14.87 19.30 6.30
C GLU A 732 16.04 18.85 5.40
N GLY A 733 16.99 19.75 5.12
CA GLY A 733 18.20 19.41 4.35
C GLY A 733 18.75 20.50 3.40
N GLY A 734 18.23 21.73 3.48
CA GLY A 734 18.69 22.85 2.63
C GLY A 734 18.28 24.23 3.18
N TYR A 735 18.84 25.30 2.61
CA TYR A 735 18.42 26.67 2.88
C TYR A 735 18.21 27.44 1.57
N ILE A 736 17.28 28.40 1.61
CA ILE A 736 16.92 29.24 0.46
C ILE A 736 17.37 30.67 0.74
N GLU A 737 18.03 31.28 -0.23
CA GLU A 737 18.28 32.72 -0.27
C GLU A 737 17.38 33.35 -1.33
N GLY A 738 16.96 34.61 -1.15
CA GLY A 738 16.12 35.34 -2.09
C GLY A 738 14.76 35.78 -1.52
N ASP A 739 14.06 36.61 -2.28
CA ASP A 739 12.77 37.19 -1.89
C ASP A 739 11.67 36.86 -2.89
N ILE A 740 10.45 36.63 -2.38
CA ILE A 740 9.23 36.43 -3.18
C ILE A 740 8.31 37.62 -2.93
N SER A 741 7.92 38.33 -4.00
CA SER A 741 6.94 39.40 -3.94
C SER A 741 5.66 39.03 -4.72
N ILE A 742 4.52 39.50 -4.21
CA ILE A 742 3.18 39.30 -4.77
C ILE A 742 2.60 40.70 -4.98
N SER A 743 2.42 41.09 -6.24
CA SER A 743 1.95 42.42 -6.61
C SER A 743 2.74 43.55 -5.94
N GLY A 744 4.07 43.42 -5.89
CA GLY A 744 4.98 44.40 -5.30
C GLY A 744 5.07 44.38 -3.77
N TYR A 745 4.42 43.44 -3.09
CA TYR A 745 4.52 43.27 -1.63
C TYR A 745 5.22 41.97 -1.26
N PRO A 746 6.00 41.91 -0.17
CA PRO A 746 6.66 40.68 0.26
C PRO A 746 5.63 39.59 0.63
N LYS A 747 5.93 38.34 0.28
CA LYS A 747 5.08 37.18 0.56
C LYS A 747 4.88 36.99 2.07
N ASN A 748 3.64 37.10 2.55
CA ASN A 748 3.29 36.69 3.91
C ASN A 748 3.02 35.17 3.98
N GLN A 749 3.98 34.43 4.55
CA GLN A 749 3.92 32.96 4.64
C GLN A 749 2.68 32.43 5.38
N ALA A 750 2.17 33.17 6.37
CA ALA A 750 1.07 32.69 7.20
C ALA A 750 -0.26 32.67 6.45
N THR A 751 -0.47 33.60 5.52
CA THR A 751 -1.74 33.83 4.83
C THR A 751 -1.70 33.47 3.35
N PHE A 752 -0.51 33.19 2.78
CA PHE A 752 -0.33 32.87 1.36
C PHE A 752 -1.23 31.72 0.86
N ALA A 753 -1.42 30.66 1.65
CA ALA A 753 -2.28 29.54 1.29
C ALA A 753 -3.78 29.91 1.14
N ARG A 754 -4.20 31.11 1.54
CA ARG A 754 -5.57 31.61 1.32
C ARG A 754 -5.79 32.10 -0.11
N ILE A 755 -4.73 32.51 -0.80
CA ILE A 755 -4.77 33.01 -2.19
C ILE A 755 -4.16 32.02 -3.18
N SER A 756 -3.53 30.94 -2.68
CA SER A 756 -2.93 29.90 -3.51
C SER A 756 -3.57 28.51 -3.31
N GLY A 757 -3.61 27.73 -4.39
CA GLY A 757 -3.88 26.29 -4.39
C GLY A 757 -2.60 25.51 -4.72
N TYR A 758 -2.46 24.29 -4.19
CA TYR A 758 -1.32 23.43 -4.56
C TYR A 758 -1.78 21.98 -4.67
N CYS A 759 -1.72 21.45 -5.88
CA CYS A 759 -2.01 20.06 -6.18
C CYS A 759 -0.71 19.26 -6.05
N GLU A 760 -0.64 18.35 -5.07
CA GLU A 760 0.52 17.48 -4.89
C GLU A 760 0.58 16.42 -6.01
N GLN A 761 1.75 15.79 -6.20
CA GLN A 761 1.92 14.68 -7.13
C GLN A 761 1.00 13.50 -6.75
N ASN A 762 0.97 13.12 -5.46
CA ASN A 762 0.14 12.04 -4.92
C ASN A 762 -1.26 12.53 -4.53
N ASP A 763 -2.28 11.90 -5.10
CA ASP A 763 -3.67 12.28 -4.90
C ASP A 763 -4.27 11.69 -3.59
N ILE A 764 -3.94 12.29 -2.45
CA ILE A 764 -4.41 11.85 -1.13
C ILE A 764 -5.77 12.49 -0.80
N HIS A 765 -6.77 11.64 -0.55
CA HIS A 765 -8.14 12.02 -0.18
C HIS A 765 -8.74 11.00 0.82
N SER A 766 -9.73 11.41 1.61
CA SER A 766 -10.46 10.49 2.50
C SER A 766 -11.21 9.44 1.68
N PRO A 767 -10.99 8.14 1.91
CA PRO A 767 -11.49 7.09 1.02
C PRO A 767 -13.00 6.86 1.11
N HIS A 768 -13.63 7.14 2.27
CA HIS A 768 -15.04 6.87 2.52
C HIS A 768 -15.99 8.04 2.20
N VAL A 769 -15.46 9.12 1.63
CA VAL A 769 -16.23 10.31 1.23
C VAL A 769 -16.49 10.28 -0.27
N THR A 770 -17.57 10.90 -0.75
CA THR A 770 -17.87 11.00 -2.20
C THR A 770 -17.14 12.16 -2.86
N VAL A 771 -17.09 12.17 -4.20
CA VAL A 771 -16.49 13.27 -4.99
C VAL A 771 -17.10 14.63 -4.61
N TYR A 772 -18.43 14.73 -4.60
CA TYR A 772 -19.13 15.96 -4.26
C TYR A 772 -18.84 16.43 -2.83
N GLU A 773 -18.88 15.51 -1.87
CA GLU A 773 -18.64 15.84 -0.46
C GLU A 773 -17.21 16.29 -0.21
N SER A 774 -16.22 15.74 -0.91
CA SER A 774 -14.83 16.18 -0.84
C SER A 774 -14.66 17.62 -1.32
N VAL A 775 -15.30 17.98 -2.44
CA VAL A 775 -15.27 19.36 -2.97
C VAL A 775 -16.05 20.31 -2.05
N LEU A 776 -17.22 19.90 -1.57
CA LEU A 776 -18.04 20.68 -0.64
C LEU A 776 -17.33 20.94 0.70
N TYR A 777 -16.63 19.93 1.22
CA TYR A 777 -15.84 20.04 2.45
C TYR A 777 -14.71 21.07 2.30
N SER A 778 -13.99 21.04 1.17
CA SER A 778 -12.97 22.04 0.85
C SER A 778 -13.57 23.44 0.72
N ALA A 779 -14.68 23.57 0.00
CA ALA A 779 -15.40 24.83 -0.19
C ALA A 779 -15.82 25.43 1.17
N TRP A 780 -16.35 24.61 2.07
CA TRP A 780 -16.78 25.06 3.40
C TRP A 780 -15.62 25.67 4.19
N LEU A 781 -14.45 25.05 4.17
CA LEU A 781 -13.32 25.44 5.01
C LEU A 781 -12.47 26.57 4.43
N ARG A 782 -12.41 26.69 3.10
CA ARG A 782 -11.52 27.63 2.42
C ARG A 782 -12.24 28.89 1.93
N LEU A 783 -13.52 28.83 1.60
CA LEU A 783 -14.26 30.04 1.19
C LEU A 783 -14.52 30.99 2.36
N PRO A 784 -14.61 32.30 2.12
CA PRO A 784 -14.89 33.31 3.14
C PRO A 784 -16.22 33.06 3.87
N ILE A 785 -16.34 33.56 5.10
CA ILE A 785 -17.53 33.36 5.94
C ILE A 785 -18.78 34.05 5.38
N GLU A 786 -18.58 35.08 4.57
CA GLU A 786 -19.62 35.87 3.88
C GLU A 786 -20.35 35.04 2.81
N VAL A 787 -19.76 33.93 2.37
CA VAL A 787 -20.35 33.04 1.36
C VAL A 787 -21.40 32.13 2.01
N ASN A 788 -22.67 32.46 1.77
CA ASN A 788 -23.84 31.69 2.19
C ASN A 788 -23.82 30.25 1.63
N LYS A 789 -24.52 29.34 2.31
CA LYS A 789 -24.57 27.91 1.94
C LYS A 789 -25.06 27.68 0.50
N SER A 790 -26.11 28.39 0.07
CA SER A 790 -26.65 28.26 -1.29
C SER A 790 -25.65 28.71 -2.35
N ALA A 791 -24.99 29.86 -2.14
CA ALA A 791 -23.95 30.36 -3.03
C ALA A 791 -22.75 29.40 -3.11
N ARG A 792 -22.38 28.79 -1.98
CA ARG A 792 -21.34 27.76 -1.91
C ARG A 792 -21.69 26.52 -2.72
N GLU A 793 -22.92 26.01 -2.59
CA GLU A 793 -23.37 24.84 -3.34
C GLU A 793 -23.37 25.13 -4.85
N VAL A 794 -23.87 26.30 -5.27
CA VAL A 794 -23.80 26.72 -6.68
C VAL A 794 -22.35 26.78 -7.17
N PHE A 795 -21.43 27.33 -6.38
CA PHE A 795 -20.01 27.39 -6.75
C PHE A 795 -19.37 26.00 -6.85
N VAL A 796 -19.72 25.08 -5.96
CA VAL A 796 -19.29 23.67 -6.04
C VAL A 796 -19.79 23.04 -7.33
N GLU A 797 -21.04 23.26 -7.74
CA GLU A 797 -21.57 22.76 -9.01
C GLU A 797 -20.82 23.34 -10.22
N GLU A 798 -20.49 24.63 -10.20
CA GLU A 798 -19.72 25.28 -11.27
C GLU A 798 -18.31 24.69 -11.40
N VAL A 799 -17.61 24.46 -10.28
CA VAL A 799 -16.28 23.82 -10.29
C VAL A 799 -16.38 22.36 -10.74
N MET A 800 -17.39 21.62 -10.29
CA MET A 800 -17.64 20.25 -10.73
C MET A 800 -17.94 20.16 -12.23
N ALA A 801 -18.61 21.16 -12.80
CA ALA A 801 -18.83 21.27 -14.22
C ALA A 801 -17.56 21.64 -14.99
N LEU A 802 -16.76 22.60 -14.48
CA LEU A 802 -15.49 23.03 -15.08
C LEU A 802 -14.51 21.87 -15.23
N VAL A 803 -14.47 20.97 -14.24
CA VAL A 803 -13.57 19.80 -14.18
C VAL A 803 -14.25 18.51 -14.68
N GLU A 804 -15.47 18.60 -15.24
CA GLU A 804 -16.22 17.47 -15.80
C GLU A 804 -16.45 16.28 -14.83
N LEU A 805 -16.63 16.54 -13.54
CA LEU A 805 -16.82 15.52 -12.49
C LEU A 805 -18.29 15.12 -12.24
N ASN A 806 -19.24 15.80 -12.87
CA ASN A 806 -20.68 15.55 -12.70
C ASN A 806 -21.12 14.08 -12.85
N PRO A 807 -20.60 13.28 -13.81
CA PRO A 807 -21.01 11.89 -13.97
C PRO A 807 -20.65 10.99 -12.76
N ILE A 808 -19.60 11.34 -12.02
CA ILE A 808 -19.07 10.56 -10.88
C ILE A 808 -19.29 11.26 -9.53
N ARG A 809 -20.20 12.25 -9.49
CA ARG A 809 -20.50 13.07 -8.32
C ARG A 809 -20.70 12.28 -7.01
N ASN A 810 -21.46 11.19 -7.08
CA ASN A 810 -21.83 10.37 -5.92
C ASN A 810 -20.94 9.13 -5.74
N SER A 811 -19.90 8.98 -6.57
CA SER A 811 -18.95 7.89 -6.43
C SER A 811 -18.08 8.08 -5.20
N VAL A 812 -17.85 6.99 -4.45
CA VAL A 812 -16.92 6.97 -3.32
C VAL A 812 -15.49 7.05 -3.83
N VAL A 813 -14.65 7.84 -3.15
CA VAL A 813 -13.27 8.10 -3.57
C VAL A 813 -12.43 6.81 -3.56
N GLY A 814 -12.52 6.00 -2.51
CA GLY A 814 -11.79 4.75 -2.35
C GLY A 814 -10.27 4.91 -2.11
N LEU A 815 -9.61 3.79 -1.83
CA LEU A 815 -8.17 3.69 -1.64
C LEU A 815 -7.43 3.64 -2.99
N PRO A 816 -6.33 4.39 -3.16
CA PRO A 816 -5.52 4.36 -4.38
C PRO A 816 -5.12 2.93 -4.79
N GLY A 817 -5.24 2.60 -6.08
CA GLY A 817 -4.84 1.30 -6.63
C GLY A 817 -5.76 0.11 -6.31
N ILE A 818 -6.62 0.23 -5.30
CA ILE A 818 -7.46 -0.87 -4.79
C ILE A 818 -8.92 -0.71 -5.25
N ASP A 819 -9.56 0.41 -4.93
CA ASP A 819 -10.99 0.65 -5.18
C ASP A 819 -11.36 2.13 -5.38
N GLY A 820 -12.63 2.39 -5.72
CA GLY A 820 -13.15 3.74 -5.94
C GLY A 820 -12.77 4.35 -7.29
N LEU A 821 -12.23 5.57 -7.27
CA LEU A 821 -11.92 6.37 -8.46
C LEU A 821 -10.69 5.88 -9.23
N SER A 822 -10.70 6.05 -10.55
CA SER A 822 -9.49 5.91 -11.38
C SER A 822 -8.46 7.00 -11.04
N THR A 823 -7.20 6.80 -11.43
CA THR A 823 -6.12 7.79 -11.27
C THR A 823 -6.48 9.14 -11.88
N GLU A 824 -6.98 9.13 -13.13
CA GLU A 824 -7.47 10.30 -13.86
C GLU A 824 -8.60 11.04 -13.11
N GLN A 825 -9.61 10.31 -12.65
CA GLN A 825 -10.75 10.88 -11.91
C GLN A 825 -10.31 11.46 -10.57
N ARG A 826 -9.36 10.80 -9.91
CA ARG A 826 -8.80 11.24 -8.63
C ARG A 826 -7.96 12.50 -8.79
N LYS A 827 -7.16 12.61 -9.85
CA LYS A 827 -6.40 13.82 -10.18
C LYS A 827 -7.32 15.02 -10.46
N ARG A 828 -8.39 14.79 -11.22
CA ARG A 828 -9.47 15.77 -11.41
C ARG A 828 -10.10 16.21 -10.08
N LEU A 829 -10.38 15.27 -9.18
CA LEU A 829 -10.87 15.60 -7.84
C LEU A 829 -9.85 16.44 -7.05
N THR A 830 -8.56 16.14 -7.12
CA THR A 830 -7.50 16.96 -6.50
C THR A 830 -7.54 18.40 -7.02
N ILE A 831 -7.62 18.56 -8.35
CA ILE A 831 -7.73 19.88 -8.99
C ILE A 831 -9.01 20.60 -8.54
N ALA A 832 -10.16 19.92 -8.51
CA ALA A 832 -11.43 20.51 -8.08
C ALA A 832 -11.40 20.95 -6.61
N VAL A 833 -10.80 20.15 -5.72
CA VAL A 833 -10.65 20.46 -4.29
C VAL A 833 -9.77 21.70 -4.05
N GLU A 834 -8.79 21.96 -4.91
CA GLU A 834 -7.96 23.17 -4.85
C GLU A 834 -8.62 24.36 -5.57
N LEU A 835 -9.34 24.16 -6.68
CA LEU A 835 -10.04 25.22 -7.41
C LEU A 835 -11.21 25.82 -6.63
N VAL A 836 -11.90 25.00 -5.82
CA VAL A 836 -13.07 25.46 -5.06
C VAL A 836 -12.74 26.43 -3.91
N SER A 837 -11.47 26.69 -3.63
CA SER A 837 -11.09 27.80 -2.75
C SER A 837 -11.05 29.15 -3.46
N ASN A 838 -11.38 29.20 -4.75
CA ASN A 838 -11.23 30.38 -5.60
C ASN A 838 -9.82 31.02 -5.52
N PRO A 839 -8.73 30.24 -5.69
CA PRO A 839 -7.38 30.79 -5.60
C PRO A 839 -7.04 31.67 -6.81
N SER A 840 -6.22 32.70 -6.60
CA SER A 840 -5.65 33.53 -7.67
C SER A 840 -4.41 32.87 -8.32
N ILE A 841 -3.67 32.09 -7.54
CA ILE A 841 -2.45 31.39 -7.96
C ILE A 841 -2.63 29.89 -7.70
N ILE A 842 -2.33 29.03 -8.67
CA ILE A 842 -2.41 27.58 -8.48
C ILE A 842 -1.07 26.97 -8.86
N PHE A 843 -0.55 26.16 -7.97
CA PHE A 843 0.62 25.33 -8.22
C PHE A 843 0.16 23.90 -8.50
N MET A 844 0.68 23.28 -9.55
CA MET A 844 0.40 21.87 -9.82
C MET A 844 1.70 21.11 -9.99
N ASP A 845 1.88 20.10 -9.16
CA ASP A 845 3.05 19.24 -9.22
C ASP A 845 2.74 18.02 -10.10
N GLU A 846 3.37 17.99 -11.27
CA GLU A 846 3.20 16.99 -12.33
C GLU A 846 1.73 16.57 -12.55
N PRO A 847 0.86 17.48 -13.04
CA PRO A 847 -0.57 17.22 -13.16
C PRO A 847 -0.91 16.08 -14.13
N THR A 848 0.00 15.75 -15.04
CA THR A 848 -0.15 14.70 -16.07
C THR A 848 0.54 13.38 -15.69
N SER A 849 1.18 13.28 -14.52
CA SER A 849 1.92 12.08 -14.13
C SER A 849 1.01 10.88 -13.89
N GLY A 850 1.44 9.71 -14.38
CA GLY A 850 0.64 8.48 -14.30
C GLY A 850 -0.62 8.49 -15.16
N LEU A 851 -0.78 9.48 -16.04
CA LEU A 851 -1.86 9.58 -17.00
C LEU A 851 -1.34 9.35 -18.42
N ASP A 852 -1.92 8.39 -19.11
CA ASP A 852 -2.83 8.74 -20.19
C ASP A 852 -2.59 9.97 -21.07
N ALA A 853 -2.20 9.80 -22.34
CA ALA A 853 -2.31 10.81 -23.41
C ALA A 853 -3.58 11.67 -23.37
N ARG A 854 -4.72 10.97 -23.43
CA ARG A 854 -6.04 11.56 -23.51
C ARG A 854 -6.45 12.11 -22.16
N ALA A 855 -6.20 11.38 -21.08
CA ALA A 855 -6.45 11.82 -19.72
C ALA A 855 -5.64 13.09 -19.40
N ALA A 856 -4.36 13.14 -19.76
CA ALA A 856 -3.50 14.30 -19.63
C ALA A 856 -4.03 15.49 -20.45
N ALA A 857 -4.48 15.27 -21.69
CA ALA A 857 -5.12 16.31 -22.48
C ALA A 857 -6.44 16.81 -21.84
N ILE A 858 -7.25 15.93 -21.25
CA ILE A 858 -8.47 16.30 -20.51
C ILE A 858 -8.12 17.12 -19.26
N ILE A 859 -7.10 16.71 -18.50
CA ILE A 859 -6.59 17.47 -17.36
C ILE A 859 -6.11 18.85 -17.83
N MET A 860 -5.26 18.91 -18.85
CA MET A 860 -4.69 20.16 -19.33
C MET A 860 -5.73 21.08 -19.96
N ARG A 861 -6.76 20.55 -20.61
CA ARG A 861 -7.94 21.31 -21.03
C ARG A 861 -8.67 21.93 -19.84
N THR A 862 -8.83 21.16 -18.76
CA THR A 862 -9.43 21.66 -17.52
C THR A 862 -8.56 22.78 -16.91
N VAL A 863 -7.24 22.61 -16.90
CA VAL A 863 -6.28 23.61 -16.44
C VAL A 863 -6.39 24.87 -17.31
N ARG A 864 -6.39 24.74 -18.63
CA ARG A 864 -6.54 25.84 -19.59
C ARG A 864 -7.84 26.60 -19.38
N ASN A 865 -8.97 25.91 -19.23
CA ASN A 865 -10.25 26.52 -18.88
C ASN A 865 -10.16 27.32 -17.56
N ALA A 866 -9.38 26.86 -16.58
CA ALA A 866 -9.15 27.59 -15.34
C ALA A 866 -8.21 28.80 -15.51
N VAL A 867 -7.20 28.74 -16.40
CA VAL A 867 -6.36 29.91 -16.74
C VAL A 867 -7.16 30.96 -17.50
N ASP A 868 -8.04 30.56 -18.43
CA ASP A 868 -8.87 31.47 -19.25
C ASP A 868 -9.83 32.31 -18.41
N THR A 869 -10.14 31.85 -17.20
CA THR A 869 -10.79 32.64 -16.16
C THR A 869 -9.80 33.51 -15.37
N GLY A 870 -8.69 33.95 -15.99
CA GLY A 870 -7.66 34.87 -15.49
C GLY A 870 -6.88 34.48 -14.22
N ARG A 871 -6.75 33.18 -13.94
CA ARG A 871 -5.93 32.67 -12.83
C ARG A 871 -4.50 32.40 -13.28
N THR A 872 -3.53 32.64 -12.40
CA THR A 872 -2.13 32.27 -12.64
C THR A 872 -1.93 30.82 -12.25
N ILE A 873 -1.55 29.95 -13.18
CA ILE A 873 -1.25 28.55 -12.90
C ILE A 873 0.21 28.28 -13.24
N VAL A 874 0.93 27.74 -12.27
CA VAL A 874 2.32 27.32 -12.43
C VAL A 874 2.35 25.82 -12.22
N CYS A 875 2.87 25.06 -13.17
CA CYS A 875 2.98 23.62 -13.01
C CYS A 875 4.32 23.07 -13.48
N THR A 876 4.76 22.02 -12.82
CA THR A 876 5.85 21.17 -13.31
C THR A 876 5.25 20.16 -14.27
N ILE A 877 5.88 19.94 -15.42
CA ILE A 877 5.41 18.93 -16.37
C ILE A 877 6.59 18.12 -16.89
N HIS A 878 6.38 16.82 -16.97
CA HIS A 878 7.35 15.89 -17.49
C HIS A 878 6.99 15.59 -18.94
N GLN A 879 7.71 16.22 -19.87
CA GLN A 879 7.64 15.98 -21.31
C GLN A 879 6.23 15.93 -21.92
N PRO A 880 5.63 17.10 -22.11
CA PRO A 880 4.31 17.20 -22.70
C PRO A 880 4.31 16.83 -24.19
N SER A 881 3.17 16.32 -24.67
CA SER A 881 2.89 16.27 -26.11
C SER A 881 2.87 17.69 -26.69
N ILE A 882 3.03 17.82 -28.02
CA ILE A 882 3.05 19.13 -28.69
C ILE A 882 1.78 19.92 -28.33
N ASP A 883 0.61 19.29 -28.40
CA ASP A 883 -0.68 19.94 -28.11
C ASP A 883 -0.76 20.45 -26.65
N ILE A 884 -0.16 19.73 -25.69
CA ILE A 884 -0.08 20.19 -24.29
C ILE A 884 0.98 21.28 -24.15
N PHE A 885 2.13 21.14 -24.79
CA PHE A 885 3.22 22.10 -24.70
C PHE A 885 2.83 23.47 -25.24
N GLU A 886 2.13 23.50 -26.37
CA GLU A 886 1.61 24.71 -27.00
C GLU A 886 0.44 25.35 -26.23
N SER A 887 -0.11 24.66 -25.22
CA SER A 887 -1.15 25.23 -24.34
C SER A 887 -0.59 26.16 -23.24
N PHE A 888 0.74 26.16 -23.05
CA PHE A 888 1.44 27.01 -22.09
C PHE A 888 1.75 28.39 -22.67
N ASP A 889 1.53 29.42 -21.86
CA ASP A 889 1.83 30.81 -22.23
C ASP A 889 3.34 31.10 -22.10
N GLU A 890 3.97 30.57 -21.04
CA GLU A 890 5.39 30.77 -20.69
C GLU A 890 6.06 29.47 -20.26
N LEU A 891 7.39 29.40 -20.45
CA LEU A 891 8.23 28.29 -20.05
C LEU A 891 9.32 28.75 -19.09
N PHE A 892 9.50 27.99 -18.01
CA PHE A 892 10.61 28.13 -17.06
C PHE A 892 11.45 26.84 -17.05
N LEU A 893 12.65 26.91 -17.60
CA LEU A 893 13.54 25.76 -17.83
C LEU A 893 14.79 25.84 -16.96
N LEU A 894 15.09 24.73 -16.29
CA LEU A 894 16.19 24.60 -15.33
C LEU A 894 17.12 23.46 -15.72
N LYS A 895 18.44 23.67 -15.57
CA LYS A 895 19.45 22.61 -15.70
C LYS A 895 19.87 22.01 -14.35
N ARG A 896 20.60 20.90 -14.41
CA ARG A 896 21.18 20.24 -13.23
C ARG A 896 22.04 21.25 -12.45
N GLY A 897 21.73 21.41 -11.16
CA GLY A 897 22.31 22.50 -10.36
C GLY A 897 21.25 23.43 -9.80
N GLY A 898 20.10 23.58 -10.49
CA GLY A 898 19.06 24.55 -10.14
C GLY A 898 19.21 25.88 -10.91
N TRP A 899 20.07 25.90 -11.93
CA TRP A 899 20.33 27.10 -12.72
C TRP A 899 19.29 27.27 -13.83
N VAL A 900 18.84 28.50 -14.03
CA VAL A 900 17.92 28.86 -15.12
C VAL A 900 18.69 28.92 -16.43
N ILE A 901 18.16 28.26 -17.45
CA ILE A 901 18.72 28.29 -18.81
C ILE A 901 17.74 28.92 -19.83
N TYR A 902 16.46 29.01 -19.48
CA TYR A 902 15.46 29.74 -20.25
C TYR A 902 14.29 30.12 -19.34
N ALA A 903 13.83 31.38 -19.42
CA ALA A 903 12.59 31.82 -18.80
C ALA A 903 11.93 32.86 -19.71
N GLY A 904 10.78 32.52 -20.28
CA GLY A 904 10.09 33.43 -21.20
C GLY A 904 8.94 32.78 -21.98
N PRO A 905 8.28 33.55 -22.86
CA PRO A 905 7.13 33.09 -23.63
C PRO A 905 7.53 32.11 -24.73
N LEU A 906 6.76 31.04 -24.90
CA LEU A 906 6.97 30.06 -25.99
C LEU A 906 6.75 30.67 -27.37
N GLY A 907 5.74 31.54 -27.48
CA GLY A 907 5.26 32.07 -28.76
C GLY A 907 4.48 31.02 -29.57
N CYS A 908 3.79 31.45 -30.64
CA CYS A 908 3.05 30.53 -31.50
C CYS A 908 3.98 29.45 -32.06
N ASN A 909 3.63 28.17 -31.92
CA ASN A 909 4.44 27.05 -32.38
C ASN A 909 5.84 27.00 -31.74
N SER A 910 5.97 27.48 -30.51
CA SER A 910 7.24 27.52 -29.76
C SER A 910 8.38 28.30 -30.44
N HIS A 911 8.09 29.18 -31.40
CA HIS A 911 9.13 29.83 -32.23
C HIS A 911 10.17 30.62 -31.41
N LYS A 912 9.77 31.30 -30.33
CA LYS A 912 10.70 32.10 -29.50
C LYS A 912 11.70 31.23 -28.75
N LEU A 913 11.26 30.06 -28.29
CA LEU A 913 12.12 29.07 -27.66
C LEU A 913 13.13 28.51 -28.66
N ILE A 914 12.65 28.16 -29.85
CA ILE A 914 13.47 27.59 -30.92
C ILE A 914 14.53 28.60 -31.38
N GLU A 915 14.13 29.85 -31.64
CA GLU A 915 15.04 30.94 -32.02
C GLU A 915 16.12 31.18 -30.95
N TYR A 916 15.76 31.11 -29.66
CA TYR A 916 16.73 31.28 -28.57
C TYR A 916 17.82 30.20 -28.58
N PHE A 917 17.43 28.93 -28.67
CA PHE A 917 18.39 27.82 -28.65
C PHE A 917 19.16 27.71 -29.97
N GLU A 918 18.54 27.98 -31.13
CA GLU A 918 19.22 28.00 -32.43
C GLU A 918 20.22 29.15 -32.59
N ALA A 919 20.06 30.24 -31.82
CA ALA A 919 21.03 31.33 -31.79
C ALA A 919 22.35 30.94 -31.10
N ILE A 920 22.36 29.86 -30.32
CA ILE A 920 23.56 29.37 -29.62
C ILE A 920 24.42 28.57 -30.61
N PRO A 921 25.69 28.95 -30.85
CA PRO A 921 26.55 28.28 -31.82
C PRO A 921 26.71 26.77 -31.53
N GLY A 922 26.40 25.94 -32.52
CA GLY A 922 26.58 24.48 -32.46
C GLY A 922 25.37 23.70 -31.97
N VAL A 923 24.31 24.36 -31.47
CA VAL A 923 23.05 23.67 -31.14
C VAL A 923 22.39 23.15 -32.44
N PRO A 924 21.99 21.87 -32.51
CA PRO A 924 21.35 21.32 -33.69
C PRO A 924 19.95 21.90 -33.87
N LYS A 925 19.62 22.30 -35.09
CA LYS A 925 18.28 22.82 -35.45
C LYS A 925 17.18 21.79 -35.19
N VAL A 926 15.98 22.28 -34.88
CA VAL A 926 14.79 21.43 -34.74
C VAL A 926 14.49 20.77 -36.09
N LYS A 927 14.28 19.45 -36.08
CA LYS A 927 13.85 18.73 -37.28
C LYS A 927 12.34 18.94 -37.49
N ASP A 928 11.92 19.03 -38.75
CA ASP A 928 10.50 19.12 -39.10
C ASP A 928 9.72 17.94 -38.50
N GLY A 929 8.62 18.24 -37.82
CA GLY A 929 7.77 17.26 -37.13
C GLY A 929 8.25 16.80 -35.74
N CYS A 930 9.42 17.26 -35.27
CA CYS A 930 9.89 16.97 -33.92
C CYS A 930 9.14 17.82 -32.87
N ASN A 931 8.91 17.25 -31.69
CA ASN A 931 8.31 17.95 -30.57
C ASN A 931 9.32 18.95 -29.97
N PRO A 932 9.05 20.28 -29.98
CA PRO A 932 9.96 21.28 -29.42
C PRO A 932 10.32 21.02 -27.96
N ALA A 933 9.39 20.51 -27.15
CA ALA A 933 9.63 20.17 -25.75
C ALA A 933 10.66 19.05 -25.59
N THR A 934 10.59 18.03 -26.45
CA THR A 934 11.53 16.90 -26.46
C THR A 934 12.90 17.36 -26.93
N TRP A 935 12.95 18.07 -28.07
CA TRP A 935 14.20 18.61 -28.62
C TRP A 935 14.94 19.50 -27.61
N MET A 936 14.23 20.42 -26.95
CA MET A 936 14.80 21.30 -25.94
C MET A 936 15.45 20.54 -24.78
N LEU A 937 14.81 19.47 -24.28
CA LEU A 937 15.35 18.67 -23.19
C LEU A 937 16.55 17.84 -23.64
N ASP A 938 16.60 17.41 -24.90
CA ASP A 938 17.73 16.68 -25.47
C ASP A 938 18.95 17.59 -25.68
N VAL A 939 18.76 18.82 -26.17
CA VAL A 939 19.87 19.77 -26.40
C VAL A 939 20.41 20.40 -25.12
N SER A 940 19.63 20.42 -24.03
CA SER A 940 20.05 20.99 -22.73
C SER A 940 20.69 19.97 -21.78
N THR A 941 21.08 18.80 -22.31
CA THR A 941 21.76 17.76 -21.55
C THR A 941 23.23 18.11 -21.22
N PRO A 942 23.78 17.63 -20.08
CA PRO A 942 25.19 17.86 -19.74
C PRO A 942 26.18 17.35 -20.78
N GLU A 943 25.85 16.27 -21.48
CA GLU A 943 26.68 15.71 -22.54
C GLU A 943 26.81 16.68 -23.71
N VAL A 944 25.72 17.36 -24.08
CA VAL A 944 25.71 18.37 -25.13
C VAL A 944 26.45 19.64 -24.69
N GLU A 945 26.29 20.08 -23.43
CA GLU A 945 27.08 21.21 -22.87
C GLU A 945 28.60 20.97 -23.02
N VAL A 946 29.06 19.76 -22.69
CA VAL A 946 30.47 19.37 -22.80
C VAL A 946 30.93 19.30 -24.26
N GLN A 947 30.11 18.76 -25.15
CA GLN A 947 30.42 18.68 -26.58
C GLN A 947 30.53 20.06 -27.24
N LEU A 948 29.66 21.00 -26.85
CA LEU A 948 29.66 22.35 -27.38
C LEU A 948 30.67 23.27 -26.69
N GLY A 949 31.14 22.90 -25.49
CA GLY A 949 31.99 23.75 -24.66
C GLY A 949 31.26 25.00 -24.15
N VAL A 950 29.94 24.89 -23.93
CA VAL A 950 29.06 26.00 -23.54
C VAL A 950 28.38 25.67 -22.21
N ASP A 951 28.32 26.65 -21.30
CA ASP A 951 27.40 26.59 -20.16
C ASP A 951 26.11 27.35 -20.52
N PHE A 952 24.98 26.65 -20.59
CA PHE A 952 23.70 27.26 -20.94
C PHE A 952 23.22 28.28 -19.90
N ALA A 953 23.59 28.13 -18.62
CA ALA A 953 23.21 29.07 -17.57
C ALA A 953 23.96 30.41 -17.72
N ASP A 954 25.26 30.36 -18.02
CA ASP A 954 26.04 31.56 -18.32
C ASP A 954 25.57 32.26 -19.59
N THR A 955 25.14 31.48 -20.58
CA THR A 955 24.58 31.98 -21.84
C THR A 955 23.26 32.71 -21.60
N TYR A 956 22.38 32.14 -20.77
CA TYR A 956 21.15 32.79 -20.35
C TYR A 956 21.43 34.08 -19.56
N ALA A 957 22.33 34.07 -18.58
CA ALA A 957 22.66 35.25 -17.78
C ALA A 957 23.20 36.44 -18.61
N LYS A 958 23.82 36.17 -19.77
CA LYS A 958 24.31 37.20 -20.70
C LYS A 958 23.29 37.60 -21.77
N SER A 959 22.16 36.91 -21.86
CA SER A 959 21.15 37.13 -22.91
C SER A 959 20.32 38.39 -22.69
N SER A 960 19.75 38.93 -23.78
CA SER A 960 18.78 40.02 -23.71
C SER A 960 17.49 39.62 -22.98
N LEU A 961 17.11 38.34 -23.06
CA LEU A 961 15.95 37.79 -22.35
C LEU A 961 16.12 37.89 -20.83
N TYR A 962 17.30 37.54 -20.31
CA TYR A 962 17.60 37.71 -18.88
C TYR A 962 17.55 39.18 -18.46
N GLN A 963 18.08 40.10 -19.26
CA GLN A 963 18.04 41.54 -18.97
C GLN A 963 16.59 42.06 -18.89
N SER A 964 15.75 41.70 -19.86
CA SER A 964 14.31 42.03 -19.84
C SER A 964 13.62 41.49 -18.60
N ASN A 965 13.85 40.22 -18.25
CA ASN A 965 13.27 39.61 -17.07
C ASN A 965 13.71 40.31 -15.77
N GLN A 966 14.96 40.78 -15.69
CA GLN A 966 15.45 41.55 -14.53
C GLN A 966 14.78 42.93 -14.42
N GLU A 967 14.51 43.58 -15.55
CA GLU A 967 13.74 44.84 -15.59
C GLU A 967 12.30 44.61 -15.12
N ASP A 968 11.63 43.57 -15.62
CA ASP A 968 10.28 43.19 -15.22
C ASP A 968 10.21 42.84 -13.72
N ILE A 969 11.19 42.08 -13.20
CA ILE A 969 11.29 41.76 -11.76
C ILE A 969 11.38 43.04 -10.94
N LYS A 970 12.19 44.02 -11.38
CA LYS A 970 12.38 45.28 -10.66
C LYS A 970 11.11 46.13 -10.67
N GLU A 971 10.41 46.19 -11.80
CA GLU A 971 9.14 46.92 -11.93
C GLU A 971 8.04 46.29 -11.09
N LEU A 972 7.80 44.98 -11.25
CA LEU A 972 6.72 44.24 -10.60
C LEU A 972 6.96 44.00 -9.10
N SER A 973 8.20 44.11 -8.64
CA SER A 973 8.53 44.09 -7.20
C SER A 973 8.18 45.39 -6.49
N SER A 974 7.86 46.47 -7.22
CA SER A 974 7.42 47.73 -6.64
C SER A 974 5.89 47.79 -6.57
N PRO A 975 5.30 48.20 -5.42
CA PRO A 975 3.85 48.26 -5.28
C PRO A 975 3.25 49.40 -6.12
N THR A 976 2.20 49.10 -6.87
CA THR A 976 1.52 50.09 -7.72
C THR A 976 0.91 51.22 -6.86
N PRO A 977 1.10 52.51 -7.22
CA PRO A 977 0.57 53.63 -6.43
C PRO A 977 -0.96 53.54 -6.26
N GLY A 978 -1.43 53.55 -5.00
CA GLY A 978 -2.86 53.52 -4.66
C GLY A 978 -3.43 52.12 -4.38
N PHE A 979 -2.70 51.04 -4.67
CA PHE A 979 -3.07 49.69 -4.24
C PHE A 979 -2.63 49.45 -2.79
N LYS A 980 -3.42 48.65 -2.05
CA LYS A 980 -3.05 48.16 -0.72
C LYS A 980 -2.70 46.68 -0.81
N GLY A 981 -1.66 46.26 -0.12
CA GLY A 981 -1.25 44.86 -0.05
C GLY A 981 -2.37 43.97 0.50
N LEU A 982 -2.40 42.72 0.03
CA LEU A 982 -3.36 41.72 0.48
C LEU A 982 -3.16 41.43 1.98
N TYR A 983 -4.14 41.83 2.78
CA TYR A 983 -4.14 41.60 4.21
C TYR A 983 -5.31 40.71 4.61
N PHE A 984 -4.99 39.64 5.34
CA PHE A 984 -5.98 38.75 5.94
C PHE A 984 -5.85 38.79 7.46
N PRO A 985 -6.94 39.03 8.20
CA PRO A 985 -6.88 39.16 9.66
C PRO A 985 -6.56 37.82 10.35
N THR A 986 -6.89 36.71 9.70
CA THR A 986 -6.75 35.36 10.24
C THR A 986 -6.01 34.45 9.28
N LYS A 987 -5.26 33.50 9.87
CA LYS A 987 -4.57 32.43 9.14
C LYS A 987 -5.53 31.52 8.36
N TYR A 988 -6.68 31.20 8.94
CA TYR A 988 -7.71 30.33 8.35
C TYR A 988 -8.91 31.16 7.91
N SER A 989 -9.64 30.70 6.88
CA SER A 989 -10.82 31.39 6.37
C SER A 989 -12.00 31.31 7.34
N GLN A 990 -12.23 30.12 7.91
CA GLN A 990 -13.32 29.87 8.85
C GLN A 990 -12.89 29.98 10.32
N PRO A 991 -13.77 30.42 11.24
CA PRO A 991 -13.50 30.43 12.67
C PRO A 991 -13.44 29.00 13.24
N PHE A 992 -12.82 28.85 14.40
CA PHE A 992 -12.57 27.56 15.05
C PHE A 992 -13.82 26.67 15.17
N LEU A 993 -14.96 27.22 15.59
CA LEU A 993 -16.21 26.46 15.75
C LEU A 993 -16.73 25.93 14.40
N ASN A 994 -16.60 26.70 13.32
CA ASN A 994 -17.00 26.25 11.99
C ASN A 994 -16.04 25.17 11.47
N GLN A 995 -14.75 25.28 11.77
CA GLN A 995 -13.78 24.21 11.49
C GLN A 995 -14.18 22.91 12.22
N CYS A 996 -14.54 22.98 13.51
CA CYS A 996 -14.99 21.80 14.26
C CYS A 996 -16.25 21.16 13.65
N LYS A 997 -17.23 21.97 13.25
CA LYS A 997 -18.47 21.49 12.60
C LYS A 997 -18.17 20.79 11.28
N ALA A 998 -17.33 21.38 10.43
CA ALA A 998 -16.95 20.79 9.15
C ALA A 998 -16.18 19.48 9.35
N CYS A 999 -15.16 19.46 10.21
CA CYS A 999 -14.38 18.26 10.51
C CYS A 999 -15.29 17.15 11.06
N PHE A 1000 -16.21 17.47 11.98
CA PHE A 1000 -17.17 16.50 12.51
C PHE A 1000 -18.11 15.96 11.43
N TRP A 1001 -18.59 16.81 10.53
CA TRP A 1001 -19.42 16.38 9.39
C TRP A 1001 -18.67 15.41 8.46
N LYS A 1002 -17.39 15.67 8.15
CA LYS A 1002 -16.57 14.72 7.37
C LYS A 1002 -16.42 13.39 8.10
N GLN A 1003 -16.06 13.44 9.39
CA GLN A 1003 -15.85 12.24 10.19
C GLN A 1003 -17.14 11.43 10.35
N TYR A 1004 -18.30 12.08 10.47
CA TYR A 1004 -19.60 11.42 10.53
C TYR A 1004 -19.83 10.52 9.30
N TRP A 1005 -19.65 11.06 8.09
CA TRP A 1005 -19.82 10.28 6.86
C TRP A 1005 -18.73 9.22 6.66
N SER A 1006 -17.47 9.54 7.01
CA SER A 1006 -16.36 8.58 6.91
C SER A 1006 -16.61 7.35 7.78
N TYR A 1007 -17.01 7.54 9.04
CA TYR A 1007 -17.29 6.46 9.98
C TYR A 1007 -18.55 5.67 9.59
N TRP A 1008 -19.62 6.36 9.19
CA TRP A 1008 -20.86 5.72 8.76
C TRP A 1008 -20.64 4.79 7.55
N ARG A 1009 -19.82 5.23 6.59
CA ARG A 1009 -19.49 4.46 5.37
C ARG A 1009 -18.29 3.53 5.55
N ASN A 1010 -17.83 3.31 6.78
CA ASN A 1010 -16.83 2.30 7.13
C ASN A 1010 -17.45 1.16 7.95
N PRO A 1011 -18.26 0.27 7.32
CA PRO A 1011 -18.88 -0.85 8.02
C PRO A 1011 -17.83 -1.87 8.49
N GLN A 1012 -16.69 -1.99 7.80
CA GLN A 1012 -15.60 -2.89 8.22
C GLN A 1012 -15.08 -2.53 9.61
N TYR A 1013 -15.13 -1.25 9.99
CA TYR A 1013 -14.79 -0.79 11.33
C TYR A 1013 -15.96 -0.92 12.32
N ASN A 1014 -17.05 -0.20 12.06
CA ASN A 1014 -18.13 -0.06 13.04
C ASN A 1014 -19.00 -1.32 13.16
N ALA A 1015 -19.31 -2.02 12.06
CA ALA A 1015 -20.11 -3.24 12.13
C ALA A 1015 -19.32 -4.38 12.81
N THR A 1016 -18.02 -4.48 12.52
CA THR A 1016 -17.11 -5.42 13.22
C THR A 1016 -17.10 -5.14 14.72
N ARG A 1017 -16.91 -3.87 15.13
CA ARG A 1017 -16.93 -3.46 16.54
C ARG A 1017 -18.21 -3.88 17.27
N TYR A 1018 -19.39 -3.66 16.67
CA TYR A 1018 -20.67 -4.03 17.30
C TYR A 1018 -20.92 -5.54 17.31
N CYS A 1019 -20.67 -6.22 16.19
CA CYS A 1019 -20.80 -7.67 16.09
C CYS A 1019 -19.95 -8.37 17.16
N TRP A 1020 -18.69 -7.94 17.32
CA TRP A 1020 -17.80 -8.53 18.31
C TRP A 1020 -18.10 -8.15 19.75
N ALA A 1021 -18.64 -6.95 20.00
CA ALA A 1021 -19.16 -6.63 21.33
C ALA A 1021 -20.27 -7.61 21.76
N ILE A 1022 -21.16 -7.97 20.83
CA ILE A 1022 -22.20 -8.98 21.06
C ILE A 1022 -21.58 -10.36 21.29
N VAL A 1023 -20.67 -10.81 20.41
CA VAL A 1023 -20.02 -12.12 20.51
C VAL A 1023 -19.23 -12.26 21.82
N ILE A 1024 -18.46 -11.24 22.21
CA ILE A 1024 -17.72 -11.24 23.49
C ILE A 1024 -18.70 -11.24 24.67
N GLY A 1025 -19.75 -10.41 24.63
CA GLY A 1025 -20.79 -10.37 25.66
C GLY A 1025 -21.46 -11.71 25.86
N PHE A 1026 -21.85 -12.39 24.79
CA PHE A 1026 -22.41 -13.75 24.86
C PHE A 1026 -21.38 -14.77 25.34
N THR A 1027 -20.17 -14.75 24.81
CA THR A 1027 -19.13 -15.72 25.20
C THR A 1027 -18.83 -15.61 26.69
N LEU A 1028 -18.57 -14.41 27.19
CA LEU A 1028 -18.33 -14.19 28.61
C LEU A 1028 -19.58 -14.48 29.46
N GLY A 1029 -20.77 -14.05 29.01
CA GLY A 1029 -22.01 -14.34 29.72
C GLY A 1029 -22.27 -15.85 29.86
N ILE A 1030 -21.98 -16.62 28.81
CA ILE A 1030 -22.11 -18.08 28.79
C ILE A 1030 -21.10 -18.75 29.73
N VAL A 1031 -19.84 -18.30 29.73
CA VAL A 1031 -18.84 -18.88 30.65
C VAL A 1031 -19.20 -18.57 32.11
N PHE A 1032 -19.65 -17.35 32.39
CA PHE A 1032 -19.99 -16.87 33.73
C PHE A 1032 -21.50 -16.92 33.99
N TRP A 1033 -22.17 -17.94 33.46
CA TRP A 1033 -23.63 -18.04 33.46
C TRP A 1033 -24.21 -17.98 34.88
N ASN A 1034 -25.03 -16.95 35.13
CA ASN A 1034 -25.69 -16.70 36.41
C ASN A 1034 -24.74 -16.62 37.63
N ASN A 1035 -23.46 -16.28 37.43
CA ASN A 1035 -22.49 -16.16 38.52
C ASN A 1035 -22.73 -14.93 39.40
N GLY A 1036 -23.44 -13.91 38.91
CA GLY A 1036 -23.79 -12.71 39.69
C GLY A 1036 -24.70 -12.99 40.89
N GLN A 1037 -25.36 -14.15 40.93
CA GLN A 1037 -26.20 -14.61 42.05
C GLN A 1037 -25.45 -15.52 43.03
N LYS A 1038 -24.33 -16.12 42.61
CA LYS A 1038 -23.52 -17.03 43.43
C LYS A 1038 -22.48 -16.19 44.18
N ILE A 1039 -22.70 -15.95 45.47
CA ILE A 1039 -21.82 -15.09 46.29
C ILE A 1039 -21.48 -15.73 47.65
N GLU A 1040 -21.76 -17.02 47.83
CA GLU A 1040 -21.62 -17.69 49.13
C GLU A 1040 -20.17 -18.06 49.46
N LYS A 1041 -19.34 -18.31 48.43
CA LYS A 1041 -17.94 -18.71 48.58
C LYS A 1041 -17.00 -17.63 48.08
N GLN A 1042 -15.81 -17.53 48.70
CA GLN A 1042 -14.73 -16.67 48.18
C GLN A 1042 -14.41 -16.93 46.69
N GLN A 1043 -14.48 -18.18 46.24
CA GLN A 1043 -14.21 -18.53 44.85
C GLN A 1043 -15.24 -17.93 43.89
N ASP A 1044 -16.51 -17.84 44.28
CA ASP A 1044 -17.55 -17.26 43.44
C ASP A 1044 -17.32 -15.76 43.22
N LEU A 1045 -16.92 -15.03 44.27
CA LEU A 1045 -16.52 -13.63 44.17
C LEU A 1045 -15.29 -13.45 43.27
N ARG A 1046 -14.31 -14.35 43.35
CA ARG A 1046 -13.13 -14.34 42.47
C ARG A 1046 -13.50 -14.62 41.01
N ASN A 1047 -14.41 -15.56 40.75
CA ASN A 1047 -14.92 -15.84 39.40
C ASN A 1047 -15.63 -14.60 38.82
N LEU A 1048 -16.45 -13.92 39.62
CA LEU A 1048 -17.14 -12.69 39.21
C LEU A 1048 -16.16 -11.52 38.94
N LEU A 1049 -15.16 -11.35 39.80
CA LEU A 1049 -14.07 -10.39 39.59
C LEU A 1049 -13.29 -10.71 38.30
N GLY A 1050 -13.04 -11.99 38.03
CA GLY A 1050 -12.44 -12.48 36.80
C GLY A 1050 -13.26 -12.11 35.55
N ALA A 1051 -14.59 -12.23 35.61
CA ALA A 1051 -15.48 -11.84 34.52
C ALA A 1051 -15.39 -10.33 34.20
N ILE A 1052 -15.38 -9.49 35.26
CA ILE A 1052 -15.22 -8.03 35.14
C ILE A 1052 -13.84 -7.69 34.57
N TYR A 1053 -12.78 -8.31 35.09
CA TYR A 1053 -11.41 -8.14 34.60
C TYR A 1053 -11.29 -8.49 33.11
N CYS A 1054 -11.86 -9.62 32.68
CA CYS A 1054 -11.83 -10.06 31.28
C CYS A 1054 -12.50 -9.04 30.36
N THR A 1055 -13.66 -8.56 30.79
CA THR A 1055 -14.41 -7.55 30.04
C THR A 1055 -13.57 -6.30 29.79
N VAL A 1056 -12.97 -5.75 30.86
CA VAL A 1056 -12.21 -4.51 30.80
C VAL A 1056 -10.96 -4.66 29.92
N ILE A 1057 -10.16 -5.70 30.15
CA ILE A 1057 -8.90 -5.90 29.42
C ILE A 1057 -9.14 -6.24 27.95
N PHE A 1058 -10.01 -7.22 27.64
CA PHE A 1058 -10.10 -7.73 26.26
C PHE A 1058 -10.95 -6.84 25.37
N VAL A 1059 -12.08 -6.32 25.85
CA VAL A 1059 -12.89 -5.38 25.06
C VAL A 1059 -12.13 -4.06 24.90
N GLY A 1060 -11.46 -3.59 25.96
CA GLY A 1060 -10.58 -2.43 25.92
C GLY A 1060 -9.43 -2.57 24.91
N ALA A 1061 -8.67 -3.68 24.98
CA ALA A 1061 -7.60 -3.96 24.03
C ALA A 1061 -8.10 -4.03 22.59
N THR A 1062 -9.24 -4.70 22.35
CA THR A 1062 -9.88 -4.79 21.03
C THR A 1062 -10.15 -3.41 20.43
N ASN A 1063 -10.73 -2.52 21.22
CA ASN A 1063 -11.03 -1.15 20.80
C ASN A 1063 -9.74 -0.35 20.52
N SER A 1064 -8.70 -0.52 21.32
CA SER A 1064 -7.40 0.13 21.13
C SER A 1064 -6.67 -0.33 19.86
N TYR A 1065 -6.64 -1.63 19.55
CA TYR A 1065 -5.92 -2.13 18.37
C TYR A 1065 -6.66 -1.87 17.06
N SER A 1066 -7.99 -1.93 17.07
CA SER A 1066 -8.80 -1.71 15.86
C SER A 1066 -8.75 -0.25 15.39
N VAL A 1067 -8.76 0.73 16.31
CA VAL A 1067 -8.74 2.17 15.96
C VAL A 1067 -7.41 2.62 15.33
N GLN A 1068 -6.29 1.96 15.64
CA GLN A 1068 -4.96 2.34 15.15
C GLN A 1068 -4.86 2.36 13.62
N GLY A 1069 -5.46 1.37 12.94
CA GLY A 1069 -5.45 1.30 11.48
C GLY A 1069 -6.25 2.46 10.84
N VAL A 1070 -7.40 2.79 11.43
CA VAL A 1070 -8.27 3.89 10.96
C VAL A 1070 -7.59 5.24 11.16
N VAL A 1071 -6.99 5.47 12.34
CA VAL A 1071 -6.27 6.72 12.64
C VAL A 1071 -5.03 6.87 11.76
N ALA A 1072 -4.27 5.79 11.53
CA ALA A 1072 -3.08 5.84 10.69
C ALA A 1072 -3.42 6.24 9.24
N MET A 1073 -4.51 5.72 8.69
CA MET A 1073 -5.01 6.09 7.36
C MET A 1073 -5.44 7.56 7.31
N GLU A 1074 -6.31 8.01 8.22
CA GLU A 1074 -6.78 9.42 8.24
C GLU A 1074 -5.67 10.42 8.58
N LYS A 1075 -4.61 10.01 9.30
CA LYS A 1075 -3.43 10.84 9.59
C LYS A 1075 -2.72 11.31 8.31
N THR A 1076 -2.63 10.47 7.29
CA THR A 1076 -2.02 10.85 5.99
C THR A 1076 -2.83 11.94 5.29
N VAL A 1077 -4.17 11.80 5.28
CA VAL A 1077 -5.09 12.80 4.73
C VAL A 1077 -5.04 14.09 5.54
N PHE A 1078 -4.99 14.00 6.87
CA PHE A 1078 -4.87 15.14 7.77
C PHE A 1078 -3.62 15.98 7.47
N TYR A 1079 -2.46 15.36 7.21
CA TYR A 1079 -1.25 16.11 6.90
C TYR A 1079 -1.39 16.91 5.60
N ARG A 1080 -2.01 16.34 4.57
CA ARG A 1080 -2.30 17.03 3.30
C ARG A 1080 -3.30 18.18 3.49
N GLU A 1081 -4.40 17.97 4.19
CA GLU A 1081 -5.42 19.01 4.46
C GLU A 1081 -4.86 20.15 5.34
N ARG A 1082 -3.99 19.82 6.30
CA ARG A 1082 -3.26 20.79 7.14
C ARG A 1082 -2.24 21.58 6.33
N ALA A 1083 -1.54 20.94 5.39
CA ALA A 1083 -0.63 21.59 4.45
C ALA A 1083 -1.35 22.59 3.54
N ALA A 1084 -2.58 22.27 3.11
CA ALA A 1084 -3.46 23.18 2.38
C ALA A 1084 -4.10 24.28 3.25
N ARG A 1085 -3.77 24.34 4.56
CA ARG A 1085 -4.31 25.31 5.53
C ARG A 1085 -5.84 25.34 5.59
N MET A 1086 -6.49 24.19 5.40
CA MET A 1086 -7.96 24.10 5.49
C MET A 1086 -8.48 24.35 6.91
N TYR A 1087 -7.79 23.80 7.92
CA TYR A 1087 -8.15 23.93 9.32
C TYR A 1087 -6.92 23.74 10.23
N SER A 1088 -7.06 24.09 11.51
CA SER A 1088 -6.03 23.87 12.54
C SER A 1088 -6.06 22.45 13.11
N ALA A 1089 -4.98 21.98 13.73
CA ALA A 1089 -4.91 20.59 14.21
C ALA A 1089 -5.99 20.21 15.25
N LEU A 1090 -6.42 21.16 16.09
CA LEU A 1090 -7.33 20.91 17.21
C LEU A 1090 -8.79 20.59 16.78
N PRO A 1091 -9.41 21.30 15.82
CA PRO A 1091 -10.72 20.92 15.27
C PRO A 1091 -10.80 19.49 14.74
N TYR A 1092 -9.75 19.02 14.08
CA TYR A 1092 -9.67 17.63 13.62
C TYR A 1092 -9.61 16.66 14.80
N ALA A 1093 -8.73 16.92 15.78
CA ALA A 1093 -8.62 16.08 16.96
C ALA A 1093 -9.94 16.02 17.74
N PHE A 1094 -10.60 17.17 17.93
CA PHE A 1094 -11.93 17.24 18.56
C PHE A 1094 -12.97 16.44 17.79
N ALA A 1095 -13.07 16.61 16.47
CA ALA A 1095 -14.03 15.90 15.64
C ALA A 1095 -13.84 14.38 15.71
N GLN A 1096 -12.59 13.91 15.70
CA GLN A 1096 -12.27 12.49 15.78
C GLN A 1096 -12.58 11.89 17.15
N VAL A 1097 -12.27 12.60 18.25
CA VAL A 1097 -12.65 12.19 19.61
C VAL A 1097 -14.17 12.17 19.78
N ALA A 1098 -14.87 13.18 19.28
CA ALA A 1098 -16.32 13.30 19.41
C ALA A 1098 -17.07 12.19 18.67
N ILE A 1099 -16.65 11.83 17.45
CA ILE A 1099 -17.31 10.76 16.69
C ILE A 1099 -17.09 9.39 17.34
N GLU A 1100 -15.87 9.12 17.85
CA GLU A 1100 -15.58 7.86 18.56
C GLU A 1100 -16.46 7.72 19.80
N MET A 1101 -16.63 8.78 20.60
CA MET A 1101 -17.49 8.72 21.79
C MET A 1101 -18.95 8.33 21.46
N ILE A 1102 -19.49 8.75 20.31
CA ILE A 1102 -20.85 8.38 19.89
C ILE A 1102 -20.92 6.88 19.57
N TYR A 1103 -19.99 6.37 18.75
CA TYR A 1103 -19.99 4.96 18.37
C TYR A 1103 -19.70 4.04 19.57
N ILE A 1104 -18.82 4.47 20.49
CA ILE A 1104 -18.50 3.76 21.73
C ILE A 1104 -19.72 3.75 22.67
N ALA A 1105 -20.48 4.84 22.79
CA ALA A 1105 -21.70 4.86 23.60
C ALA A 1105 -22.69 3.79 23.14
N VAL A 1106 -22.91 3.69 21.82
CA VAL A 1106 -23.76 2.64 21.23
C VAL A 1106 -23.17 1.24 21.49
N GLN A 1107 -21.85 1.06 21.35
CA GLN A 1107 -21.18 -0.20 21.64
C GLN A 1107 -21.40 -0.63 23.09
N THR A 1108 -21.27 0.30 24.04
CA THR A 1108 -21.48 0.02 25.46
C THR A 1108 -22.93 -0.34 25.73
N VAL A 1109 -23.91 0.35 25.13
CA VAL A 1109 -25.33 -0.01 25.28
C VAL A 1109 -25.57 -1.45 24.82
N VAL A 1110 -25.09 -1.80 23.62
CA VAL A 1110 -25.22 -3.15 23.06
C VAL A 1110 -24.55 -4.19 23.96
N TYR A 1111 -23.33 -3.92 24.41
CA TYR A 1111 -22.59 -4.83 25.29
C TYR A 1111 -23.28 -5.02 26.65
N SER A 1112 -23.66 -3.93 27.32
CA SER A 1112 -24.29 -3.98 28.64
C SER A 1112 -25.65 -4.68 28.60
N LEU A 1113 -26.45 -4.48 27.55
CA LEU A 1113 -27.74 -5.15 27.41
C LEU A 1113 -27.63 -6.67 27.18
N VAL A 1114 -26.50 -7.15 26.64
CA VAL A 1114 -26.24 -8.58 26.47
C VAL A 1114 -25.61 -9.16 27.72
N PHE A 1115 -24.52 -8.57 28.21
CA PHE A 1115 -23.70 -9.17 29.27
C PHE A 1115 -24.37 -9.11 30.64
N TYR A 1116 -25.01 -7.99 31.00
CA TYR A 1116 -25.61 -7.76 32.32
C TYR A 1116 -26.74 -8.75 32.68
N PRO A 1117 -27.72 -9.07 31.80
CA PRO A 1117 -28.72 -10.10 32.10
C PRO A 1117 -28.12 -11.50 32.21
N ILE A 1118 -27.19 -11.87 31.32
CA ILE A 1118 -26.70 -13.25 31.21
C ILE A 1118 -25.86 -13.64 32.43
N ILE A 1119 -25.04 -12.71 32.93
CA ILE A 1119 -24.26 -12.95 34.15
C ILE A 1119 -25.13 -12.98 35.41
N GLY A 1120 -26.34 -12.43 35.36
CA GLY A 1120 -27.30 -12.47 36.47
C GLY A 1120 -27.12 -11.36 37.52
N PHE A 1121 -26.64 -10.18 37.14
CA PHE A 1121 -26.55 -9.04 38.07
C PHE A 1121 -27.94 -8.55 38.54
N LYS A 1122 -27.99 -7.95 39.74
CA LYS A 1122 -29.22 -7.44 40.33
C LYS A 1122 -29.73 -6.22 39.56
N TRP A 1123 -30.93 -6.34 38.98
CA TRP A 1123 -31.61 -5.28 38.23
C TRP A 1123 -32.09 -4.12 39.13
N THR A 1124 -31.19 -3.22 39.46
CA THR A 1124 -31.50 -1.92 40.08
C THR A 1124 -31.03 -0.82 39.14
N VAL A 1125 -31.85 0.23 38.95
CA VAL A 1125 -31.55 1.36 38.07
C VAL A 1125 -30.16 1.96 38.35
N GLY A 1126 -29.84 2.21 39.63
CA GLY A 1126 -28.52 2.74 40.02
C GLY A 1126 -27.34 1.82 39.67
N LYS A 1127 -27.45 0.52 39.95
CA LYS A 1127 -26.37 -0.46 39.69
C LYS A 1127 -26.09 -0.63 38.19
N PHE A 1128 -27.15 -0.65 37.38
CA PHE A 1128 -27.03 -0.70 35.92
C PHE A 1128 -26.36 0.56 35.35
N PHE A 1129 -26.75 1.75 35.79
CA PHE A 1129 -26.13 3.00 35.31
C PHE A 1129 -24.67 3.13 35.75
N TRP A 1130 -24.31 2.67 36.95
CA TRP A 1130 -22.90 2.60 37.37
C TRP A 1130 -22.09 1.62 36.52
N PHE A 1131 -22.64 0.44 36.25
CA PHE A 1131 -22.02 -0.53 35.34
C PHE A 1131 -21.80 0.08 33.95
N PHE A 1132 -22.86 0.66 33.37
CA PHE A 1132 -22.80 1.34 32.08
C PHE A 1132 -21.76 2.46 32.06
N TYR A 1133 -21.71 3.30 33.10
CA TYR A 1133 -20.75 4.41 33.20
C TYR A 1133 -19.31 3.91 33.20
N PHE A 1134 -18.96 2.95 34.06
CA PHE A 1134 -17.59 2.43 34.13
C PHE A 1134 -17.21 1.65 32.87
N SER A 1135 -18.13 0.87 32.28
CA SER A 1135 -17.89 0.23 30.98
C SER A 1135 -17.71 1.26 29.85
N PHE A 1136 -18.54 2.30 29.79
CA PHE A 1136 -18.43 3.37 28.78
C PHE A 1136 -17.11 4.13 28.91
N MET A 1137 -16.74 4.53 30.12
CA MET A 1137 -15.46 5.20 30.37
C MET A 1137 -14.28 4.30 30.03
N SER A 1138 -14.36 3.01 30.35
CA SER A 1138 -13.34 2.02 30.00
C SER A 1138 -13.13 1.91 28.49
N PHE A 1139 -14.19 1.67 27.74
CA PHE A 1139 -14.12 1.56 26.30
C PHE A 1139 -13.65 2.87 25.66
N THR A 1140 -14.02 4.01 26.25
CA THR A 1140 -13.58 5.34 25.80
C THR A 1140 -12.09 5.55 26.01
N TYR A 1141 -11.55 5.42 27.22
CA TYR A 1141 -10.12 5.67 27.43
C TYR A 1141 -9.26 4.65 26.69
N CYS A 1142 -9.68 3.39 26.55
CA CYS A 1142 -8.94 2.40 25.76
C CYS A 1142 -8.89 2.76 24.27
N THR A 1143 -9.99 3.26 23.70
CA THR A 1143 -10.00 3.72 22.30
C THR A 1143 -9.12 4.95 22.13
N LEU A 1144 -9.25 5.94 23.03
CA LEU A 1144 -8.44 7.15 22.98
C LEU A 1144 -6.95 6.87 23.21
N TYR A 1145 -6.61 5.88 24.03
CA TYR A 1145 -5.25 5.39 24.17
C TYR A 1145 -4.71 4.83 22.84
N GLY A 1146 -5.49 4.01 22.13
CA GLY A 1146 -5.13 3.51 20.80
C GLY A 1146 -4.90 4.65 19.79
N MET A 1147 -5.74 5.67 19.79
CA MET A 1147 -5.57 6.88 18.98
C MET A 1147 -4.31 7.66 19.35
N MET A 1148 -4.08 7.86 20.65
CA MET A 1148 -2.91 8.54 21.18
C MET A 1148 -1.61 7.86 20.71
N VAL A 1149 -1.54 6.53 20.84
CA VAL A 1149 -0.36 5.76 20.41
C VAL A 1149 -0.16 5.80 18.90
N ALA A 1150 -1.24 5.76 18.10
CA ALA A 1150 -1.16 5.93 16.64
C ALA A 1150 -0.69 7.32 16.21
N ALA A 1151 -0.98 8.35 17.01
CA ALA A 1151 -0.52 9.71 16.79
C ALA A 1151 0.93 9.95 17.26
N LEU A 1152 1.42 9.19 18.25
CA LEU A 1152 2.80 9.27 18.77
C LEU A 1152 3.81 8.44 17.96
N THR A 1153 3.34 7.65 17.00
CA THR A 1153 4.20 6.72 16.23
C THR A 1153 4.07 6.95 14.72
N PRO A 1154 5.10 6.62 13.93
CA PRO A 1154 5.07 6.84 12.49
C PRO A 1154 4.08 5.91 11.78
N GLY A 1155 4.08 4.61 12.12
CA GLY A 1155 3.22 3.60 11.49
C GLY A 1155 2.49 2.70 12.48
N SER A 1156 1.48 1.97 12.00
CA SER A 1156 0.58 1.14 12.84
C SER A 1156 1.27 -0.03 13.52
N HIS A 1157 2.35 -0.58 12.93
CA HIS A 1157 3.15 -1.66 13.55
C HIS A 1157 3.85 -1.20 14.83
N PHE A 1158 4.42 0.01 14.82
CA PHE A 1158 5.02 0.62 16.01
C PHE A 1158 3.97 0.91 17.07
N SER A 1159 2.78 1.37 16.66
CA SER A 1159 1.65 1.61 17.55
C SER A 1159 1.24 0.33 18.30
N ALA A 1160 1.21 -0.80 17.58
CA ALA A 1160 0.80 -2.09 18.15
C ALA A 1160 1.79 -2.64 19.18
N VAL A 1161 3.10 -2.54 18.91
CA VAL A 1161 4.16 -2.94 19.86
C VAL A 1161 4.12 -2.07 21.12
N LEU A 1162 4.00 -0.75 20.97
CA LEU A 1162 3.92 0.14 22.13
C LEU A 1162 2.65 -0.13 22.96
N SER A 1163 1.54 -0.44 22.31
CA SER A 1163 0.29 -0.77 23.00
C SER A 1163 0.36 -2.07 23.79
N SER A 1164 0.97 -3.13 23.23
CA SER A 1164 1.08 -4.42 23.94
C SER A 1164 1.87 -4.27 25.24
N TYR A 1165 2.93 -3.45 25.22
CA TYR A 1165 3.72 -3.14 26.40
C TYR A 1165 2.91 -2.54 27.55
N PHE A 1166 2.17 -1.45 27.29
CA PHE A 1166 1.39 -0.80 28.35
C PHE A 1166 0.19 -1.63 28.78
N PHE A 1167 -0.46 -2.37 27.87
CA PHE A 1167 -1.51 -3.31 28.27
C PHE A 1167 -0.98 -4.41 29.17
N SER A 1168 0.23 -4.93 28.95
CA SER A 1168 0.89 -5.87 29.86
C SER A 1168 1.15 -5.26 31.25
N ILE A 1169 1.55 -3.98 31.33
CA ILE A 1169 1.71 -3.27 32.61
C ILE A 1169 0.36 -3.08 33.31
N TRP A 1170 -0.64 -2.58 32.61
CA TRP A 1170 -1.99 -2.38 33.18
C TRP A 1170 -2.61 -3.69 33.62
N ASN A 1171 -2.33 -4.78 32.91
CA ASN A 1171 -2.71 -6.13 33.30
C ASN A 1171 -2.08 -6.53 34.64
N LEU A 1172 -0.76 -6.39 34.79
CA LEU A 1172 -0.03 -6.74 36.02
C LEU A 1172 -0.55 -5.97 37.24
N PHE A 1173 -0.77 -4.66 37.07
CA PHE A 1173 -1.16 -3.74 38.13
C PHE A 1173 -2.68 -3.49 38.20
N SER A 1174 -3.48 -4.35 37.58
CA SER A 1174 -4.95 -4.23 37.52
C SER A 1174 -5.66 -4.46 38.87
N GLY A 1175 -4.98 -5.04 39.86
CA GLY A 1175 -5.57 -5.42 41.15
C GLY A 1175 -6.26 -6.79 41.16
N PHE A 1176 -6.44 -7.41 40.00
CA PHE A 1176 -6.99 -8.77 39.89
C PHE A 1176 -5.91 -9.85 40.10
N LEU A 1177 -4.82 -9.78 39.33
CA LEU A 1177 -3.72 -10.76 39.41
C LEU A 1177 -3.01 -10.70 40.76
N ILE A 1178 -2.74 -9.49 41.24
CA ILE A 1178 -2.12 -9.24 42.54
C ILE A 1178 -2.96 -8.18 43.24
N PRO A 1179 -3.56 -8.50 44.40
CA PRO A 1179 -4.27 -7.52 45.20
C PRO A 1179 -3.35 -6.37 45.61
N ARG A 1180 -3.88 -5.14 45.69
CA ARG A 1180 -3.10 -3.90 45.90
C ARG A 1180 -2.08 -3.98 47.04
N MET A 1181 -2.46 -4.56 48.18
CA MET A 1181 -1.58 -4.62 49.35
C MET A 1181 -0.44 -5.63 49.22
N GLN A 1182 -0.59 -6.62 48.35
CA GLN A 1182 0.44 -7.62 48.08
C GLN A 1182 1.51 -7.13 47.09
N ILE A 1183 1.24 -6.02 46.38
CA ILE A 1183 2.23 -5.35 45.53
C ILE A 1183 3.31 -4.73 46.43
N PRO A 1184 4.61 -4.90 46.11
CA PRO A 1184 5.69 -4.26 46.84
C PRO A 1184 5.54 -2.74 46.92
N ILE A 1185 5.93 -2.14 48.04
CA ILE A 1185 5.67 -0.71 48.33
C ILE A 1185 6.17 0.21 47.22
N TRP A 1186 7.34 -0.07 46.65
CA TRP A 1186 7.92 0.73 45.56
C TRP A 1186 7.17 0.64 44.23
N TRP A 1187 6.30 -0.37 44.04
CA TRP A 1187 5.46 -0.53 42.84
C TRP A 1187 3.98 -0.19 43.06
N ARG A 1188 3.54 0.06 44.31
CA ARG A 1188 2.13 0.36 44.62
C ARG A 1188 1.59 1.61 43.90
N TRP A 1189 2.44 2.56 43.51
CA TRP A 1189 2.01 3.73 42.73
C TRP A 1189 1.54 3.36 41.31
N CYS A 1190 2.08 2.28 40.71
CA CYS A 1190 1.65 1.83 39.38
C CYS A 1190 0.20 1.33 39.37
N TYR A 1191 -0.29 0.78 40.48
CA TYR A 1191 -1.71 0.46 40.64
C TYR A 1191 -2.58 1.71 40.44
N TRP A 1192 -2.21 2.83 41.08
CA TRP A 1192 -2.94 4.08 40.96
C TRP A 1192 -2.74 4.79 39.61
N ALA A 1193 -1.65 4.50 38.91
CA ALA A 1193 -1.43 4.98 37.55
C ALA A 1193 -2.19 4.17 36.49
N SER A 1194 -2.66 2.96 36.81
CA SER A 1194 -3.32 2.05 35.88
C SER A 1194 -4.82 2.35 35.74
N PRO A 1195 -5.31 2.81 34.56
CA PRO A 1195 -6.74 3.08 34.36
C PRO A 1195 -7.61 1.84 34.57
N VAL A 1196 -7.09 0.66 34.21
CA VAL A 1196 -7.77 -0.64 34.37
C VAL A 1196 -8.06 -0.93 35.84
N ALA A 1197 -7.12 -0.63 36.74
CA ALA A 1197 -7.31 -0.85 38.17
C ALA A 1197 -8.47 -0.03 38.74
N TRP A 1198 -8.58 1.24 38.32
CA TRP A 1198 -9.71 2.10 38.69
C TRP A 1198 -11.03 1.56 38.13
N THR A 1199 -11.05 1.04 36.91
CA THR A 1199 -12.25 0.46 36.29
C THR A 1199 -12.73 -0.78 37.03
N ILE A 1200 -11.82 -1.70 37.36
CA ILE A 1200 -12.16 -2.92 38.09
C ILE A 1200 -12.67 -2.56 39.49
N TYR A 1201 -12.00 -1.64 40.19
CA TYR A 1201 -12.48 -1.12 41.47
C TYR A 1201 -13.93 -0.62 41.33
N GLY A 1202 -14.20 0.30 40.40
CA GLY A 1202 -15.53 0.90 40.24
C GLY A 1202 -16.62 -0.11 39.85
N LEU A 1203 -16.33 -1.05 38.96
CA LEU A 1203 -17.28 -2.10 38.57
C LEU A 1203 -17.58 -3.04 39.74
N VAL A 1204 -16.58 -3.44 40.51
CA VAL A 1204 -16.77 -4.36 41.64
C VAL A 1204 -17.54 -3.71 42.77
N THR A 1205 -17.14 -2.51 43.21
CA THR A 1205 -17.81 -1.85 44.34
C THR A 1205 -19.20 -1.35 43.98
N SER A 1206 -19.47 -0.99 42.72
CA SER A 1206 -20.83 -0.62 42.30
C SER A 1206 -21.80 -1.81 42.25
N GLN A 1207 -21.32 -3.02 41.95
CA GLN A 1207 -22.18 -4.19 41.87
C GLN A 1207 -22.30 -4.93 43.22
N LEU A 1208 -21.22 -5.01 43.99
CA LEU A 1208 -21.12 -5.84 45.20
C LEU A 1208 -20.91 -5.07 46.50
N GLY A 1209 -20.51 -3.79 46.46
CA GLY A 1209 -20.05 -3.04 47.64
C GLY A 1209 -21.14 -2.72 48.67
N ASP A 1210 -22.41 -2.85 48.31
CA ASP A 1210 -23.59 -2.63 49.16
C ASP A 1210 -24.26 -3.94 49.62
N ILE A 1211 -23.63 -5.09 49.37
CA ILE A 1211 -24.18 -6.41 49.70
C ILE A 1211 -23.69 -6.85 51.09
N THR A 1212 -24.64 -7.16 51.97
CA THR A 1212 -24.38 -7.55 53.37
C THR A 1212 -24.52 -9.05 53.65
N SER A 1213 -24.68 -9.89 52.62
CA SER A 1213 -24.74 -11.34 52.78
C SER A 1213 -23.41 -11.91 53.28
N GLU A 1214 -23.48 -12.97 54.08
CA GLU A 1214 -22.28 -13.65 54.60
C GLU A 1214 -21.62 -14.52 53.53
N ILE A 1215 -20.29 -14.57 53.57
CA ILE A 1215 -19.43 -15.38 52.72
C ILE A 1215 -18.47 -16.20 53.58
N GLU A 1216 -18.19 -17.43 53.17
CA GLU A 1216 -17.18 -18.26 53.81
C GLU A 1216 -15.78 -17.98 53.22
N VAL A 1217 -14.88 -17.47 54.05
CA VAL A 1217 -13.46 -17.25 53.70
C VAL A 1217 -12.57 -18.26 54.43
N PRO A 1218 -11.84 -19.12 53.71
CA PRO A 1218 -10.86 -20.04 54.29
C PRO A 1218 -9.84 -19.31 55.17
N GLY A 1219 -9.77 -19.68 56.45
CA GLY A 1219 -8.83 -19.11 57.43
C GLY A 1219 -9.34 -17.89 58.20
N VAL A 1220 -10.48 -17.28 57.82
CA VAL A 1220 -11.07 -16.10 58.51
C VAL A 1220 -12.45 -16.40 59.08
N GLY A 1221 -13.26 -17.24 58.43
CA GLY A 1221 -14.64 -17.58 58.83
C GLY A 1221 -15.70 -16.84 58.01
N ALA A 1222 -16.93 -16.76 58.54
CA ALA A 1222 -18.03 -16.06 57.90
C ALA A 1222 -17.89 -14.53 58.09
N ILE A 1223 -17.82 -13.79 56.99
CA ILE A 1223 -17.78 -12.32 56.97
C ILE A 1223 -18.74 -11.78 55.91
N THR A 1224 -19.16 -10.53 55.99
CA THR A 1224 -20.04 -9.95 54.96
C THR A 1224 -19.27 -9.66 53.66
N VAL A 1225 -19.94 -9.68 52.51
CA VAL A 1225 -19.34 -9.29 51.21
C VAL A 1225 -18.75 -7.88 51.29
N GLU A 1226 -19.47 -6.92 51.87
CA GLU A 1226 -18.98 -5.55 52.10
C GLU A 1226 -17.70 -5.52 52.94
N ALA A 1227 -17.65 -6.22 54.07
CA ALA A 1227 -16.45 -6.30 54.91
C ALA A 1227 -15.29 -6.98 54.18
N TYR A 1228 -15.54 -8.03 53.39
CA TYR A 1228 -14.51 -8.67 52.57
C TYR A 1228 -13.90 -7.71 51.56
N LEU A 1229 -14.73 -6.95 50.84
CA LEU A 1229 -14.26 -5.96 49.87
C LEU A 1229 -13.46 -4.85 50.57
N LYS A 1230 -13.93 -4.35 51.70
CA LYS A 1230 -13.32 -3.21 52.41
C LYS A 1230 -12.07 -3.58 53.23
N GLU A 1231 -12.09 -4.70 53.94
CA GLU A 1231 -11.03 -5.09 54.88
C GLU A 1231 -9.95 -5.96 54.23
N ILE A 1232 -10.30 -6.85 53.28
CA ILE A 1232 -9.36 -7.79 52.65
C ILE A 1232 -8.88 -7.27 51.29
N LEU A 1233 -9.80 -6.84 50.41
CA LEU A 1233 -9.44 -6.30 49.08
C LEU A 1233 -9.18 -4.79 49.08
N HIS A 1234 -9.52 -4.09 50.16
CA HIS A 1234 -9.40 -2.63 50.31
C HIS A 1234 -10.10 -1.81 49.21
N LEU A 1235 -11.28 -2.27 48.84
CA LEU A 1235 -12.21 -1.66 47.91
C LEU A 1235 -13.40 -1.10 48.72
N ASP A 1236 -13.46 0.21 48.87
CA ASP A 1236 -14.49 0.91 49.65
C ASP A 1236 -15.60 1.42 48.73
N HIS A 1237 -16.86 1.18 49.10
CA HIS A 1237 -18.02 1.64 48.34
C HIS A 1237 -18.14 3.17 48.33
N ASP A 1238 -17.78 3.82 49.43
CA ASP A 1238 -17.83 5.29 49.58
C ASP A 1238 -16.90 6.03 48.61
N PHE A 1239 -15.93 5.31 48.02
CA PHE A 1239 -14.95 5.88 47.10
C PHE A 1239 -15.48 6.03 45.66
N LEU A 1240 -16.68 5.51 45.35
CA LEU A 1240 -17.29 5.51 44.01
C LEU A 1240 -17.28 6.87 43.28
N PRO A 1241 -17.62 8.01 43.91
CA PRO A 1241 -17.57 9.31 43.22
C PRO A 1241 -16.16 9.70 42.77
N ILE A 1242 -15.14 9.37 43.57
CA ILE A 1242 -13.74 9.66 43.25
C ILE A 1242 -13.28 8.78 42.09
N LEU A 1243 -13.68 7.50 42.08
CA LEU A 1243 -13.43 6.59 40.96
C LEU A 1243 -13.99 7.17 39.66
N ALA A 1244 -15.21 7.73 39.69
CA ALA A 1244 -15.82 8.35 38.51
C ALA A 1244 -15.02 9.55 37.98
N VAL A 1245 -14.63 10.47 38.88
CA VAL A 1245 -13.82 11.64 38.49
C VAL A 1245 -12.46 11.22 37.89
N MET A 1246 -11.81 10.20 38.43
CA MET A 1246 -10.54 9.71 37.90
C MET A 1246 -10.65 9.14 36.47
N HIS A 1247 -11.75 8.46 36.13
CA HIS A 1247 -11.97 7.99 34.76
C HIS A 1247 -12.11 9.15 33.77
N LEU A 1248 -12.83 10.20 34.16
CA LEU A 1248 -12.93 11.42 33.36
C LEU A 1248 -11.55 12.03 33.10
N LEU A 1249 -10.67 12.05 34.12
CA LEU A 1249 -9.30 12.55 33.98
C LEU A 1249 -8.48 11.70 33.00
N PHE A 1250 -8.57 10.38 33.02
CA PHE A 1250 -7.88 9.52 32.05
C PHE A 1250 -8.35 9.74 30.61
N VAL A 1251 -9.66 9.89 30.41
CA VAL A 1251 -10.25 10.22 29.10
C VAL A 1251 -9.73 11.56 28.60
N LEU A 1252 -9.76 12.60 29.44
CA LEU A 1252 -9.27 13.93 29.10
C LEU A 1252 -7.75 13.93 28.81
N LEU A 1253 -6.96 13.18 29.60
CA LEU A 1253 -5.53 13.05 29.40
C LEU A 1253 -5.21 12.42 28.04
N CYS A 1254 -5.82 11.29 27.70
CA CYS A 1254 -5.59 10.62 26.42
C CYS A 1254 -6.02 11.50 25.23
N ALA A 1255 -7.17 12.18 25.34
CA ALA A 1255 -7.64 13.12 24.32
C ALA A 1255 -6.68 14.31 24.15
N LEU A 1256 -6.16 14.87 25.25
CA LEU A 1256 -5.22 15.99 25.23
C LEU A 1256 -3.87 15.58 24.62
N VAL A 1257 -3.31 14.44 25.02
CA VAL A 1257 -2.05 13.95 24.44
C VAL A 1257 -2.22 13.65 22.95
N PHE A 1258 -3.34 13.03 22.55
CA PHE A 1258 -3.67 12.84 21.13
C PHE A 1258 -3.72 14.17 20.36
N ALA A 1259 -4.42 15.18 20.90
CA ALA A 1259 -4.52 16.50 20.26
C ALA A 1259 -3.17 17.22 20.18
N LEU A 1260 -2.32 17.11 21.21
CA LEU A 1260 -0.97 17.68 21.21
C LEU A 1260 -0.04 16.94 20.25
N ALA A 1261 -0.10 15.60 20.21
CA ALA A 1261 0.69 14.77 19.30
C ALA A 1261 0.38 15.12 17.85
N ILE A 1262 -0.89 15.13 17.45
CA ILE A 1262 -1.32 15.51 16.10
C ILE A 1262 -0.94 16.97 15.76
N LYS A 1263 -0.90 17.87 16.75
CA LYS A 1263 -0.51 19.26 16.56
C LYS A 1263 1.00 19.43 16.34
N HIS A 1264 1.83 18.74 17.11
CA HIS A 1264 3.27 19.01 17.17
C HIS A 1264 4.15 17.99 16.44
N LEU A 1265 3.73 16.72 16.37
CA LEU A 1265 4.48 15.68 15.67
C LEU A 1265 4.10 15.67 14.20
N ASN A 1266 5.11 15.65 13.33
CA ASN A 1266 4.97 15.38 11.91
C ASN A 1266 5.93 14.26 11.56
N PHE A 1267 5.38 13.12 11.14
CA PHE A 1267 6.17 11.95 10.76
C PHE A 1267 6.39 11.85 9.24
N GLN A 1268 5.86 12.78 8.45
CA GLN A 1268 6.22 12.89 7.03
C GLN A 1268 7.62 13.50 6.93
N THR A 1269 8.64 12.64 6.88
CA THR A 1269 9.98 13.02 6.44
C THR A 1269 9.99 12.90 4.91
N ARG A 1270 9.83 14.05 4.23
CA ARG A 1270 9.88 14.15 2.75
C ARG A 1270 11.31 14.42 2.28
#